data_AF-A0AB39B7B4-F1
#
_entry.id   AF-A0AB39B7B4-F1
#
_cell.length_a   1.000
_cell.length_b   1.000
_cell.length_c   1.000
_cell.angle_alpha   90.00
_cell.angle_beta   90.00
_cell.angle_gamma   90.00
#
_symmetry.space_group_name_H-M   'P 1'
#
loop_
_entity.id
_entity.type
_entity.pdbx_description
1 polymer ?
#
loop_
_entity_poly.entity_id
_entity_poly.type
_entity_poly.pdbx_seq_one_letter_code
_entity_poly.pdbx_strand_id
1 'polypeptide(L)'
;MKRSTQRLALTPLVLAIALAVSPQQVLAGELPQGGQVVSGQGKISQSGANMQIDTRTPRTGINWQKFSIGADNKVHIQQPDGTSVTLNRVIGADPSKVLGVLSSNGQVILLNPNGIWFGPGSRVSTSALLASAGIITEAQAREFAKSGRLDVQLKGLVRNDGTLSVQDYGTVALLGAQVENAGVIQARKGQVNLATGPKTTLDFHGDGLISLAVAGAPGEAGSVDSSLKGGVSNSGQIDVGGGVVAMSAQRAAKHLDSVISVGGAVVADSVSNQGGTIVLGNAEQTQVSGKLSAKGRDGGQVSVLGDQVKLASSAQVDVSGSAGKGGTALVGGSFQGKGSEQAARQTQVEKGAQLTADGGKEGGKVVVWSTGNTEFAGKASAKGGIQGGVVETSGKRLSVTRDAAVDASGGSRSGLWLLDPDQVDIVVNPTGDNVSNSVIANSLANNDVRIEARDRINVNAPIIAPVVGSGKTLALIASGNVGTVTDYNSQAPGTALDKAKRNNSGSVHINAPILLKDGNLYIAATGDVRLNDLATPADTGAAAYGKRAIVDVGNGTLWIKTANTASVIQDANTALIGANVAVKGASVLLNSPLNHAGTLAGQATNGVFQFNQTNATGTTRTGTVVAPYSGESLDGVSAQQIKYVGFQDVTATTSSGPDSPVNVTLEKGGESFDYLVFEAAGFVDGNGQPIDPNILMNYLDSSDYLVKGLSFTDSQNVQWKLMPDAGNASLTRVEKNGVPVGELPVGFALDAYKGVVMVAKDPRNGSDVGWGVDDYAIGGAMNQGEIQHNSQNGASEQLVVALGDKVKSVDGVLAWLMNDQDWAQPQDGIKPQGPLLERARVHFLDTQAASADAVQLNANQAKLAVQIDDASRQYGDANPTFSHGPLILADPADANSKAVQALDQYVGEQLGDARFNVSLPPQTTATQRSDVGHYAISGAATTGDFVGQRYQTQIRDGVLSITPAPLTVTAHDKSKVYGERDPQLTYGMSGQKFDETPDQLLNGGALARAGAGTRAGENVGNYQIGQGELRSTSGNYSLTFKDGILTVTPAPLVIRADDKSKVQGQRDPALTYSIEGLKYDDGVNVGLKRDPGEAVGPYAIRQDGIEASTNYQVTFYDGTLTITGPMVPPVDPVDPPVKPPVKPPVDPVDPVKPPVDPTDPVAPKPPVQPRAQDVSINAQAPGNERCTALESPSAVIANYSVTPAVARTYTVQLICKPRAYGDKQDRLPDVSDVLTYANGLLKDGKFQIPDWNRNVIPRHVEQPEKGGK
;
A
#
# COMPACT_ATOMS: atom_id res chain seq x y z
N MET A 1 50.90 15.76 -5.44
CA MET A 1 52.07 16.67 -5.37
C MET A 1 52.41 17.23 -6.76
N LYS A 2 53.37 18.15 -6.87
CA LYS A 2 53.62 19.00 -8.05
C LYS A 2 54.10 18.23 -9.30
N ARG A 3 53.78 18.78 -10.48
CA ARG A 3 54.38 18.42 -11.80
C ARG A 3 55.83 18.88 -11.89
N SER A 4 56.65 18.17 -12.67
CA SER A 4 57.76 18.77 -13.42
C SER A 4 58.05 17.99 -14.72
N THR A 5 57.83 18.64 -15.86
CA THR A 5 58.24 18.18 -17.19
C THR A 5 59.59 18.76 -17.57
N GLN A 6 60.48 17.97 -18.18
CA GLN A 6 61.53 18.49 -19.07
C GLN A 6 61.66 17.61 -20.32
N ARG A 7 61.78 18.27 -21.48
CA ARG A 7 62.16 17.69 -22.77
C ARG A 7 63.66 17.95 -22.97
N LEU A 8 64.36 17.09 -23.71
CA LEU A 8 65.58 17.48 -24.43
C LEU A 8 65.51 16.96 -25.88
N ALA A 9 66.12 17.68 -26.80
CA ALA A 9 66.02 17.45 -28.25
C ALA A 9 67.33 16.88 -28.84
N LEU A 10 67.21 16.14 -29.95
CA LEU A 10 68.35 15.71 -30.78
C LEU A 10 68.54 16.65 -31.98
N THR A 11 69.79 16.78 -32.44
CA THR A 11 70.17 17.03 -33.84
C THR A 11 71.61 16.52 -34.08
N PRO A 12 72.03 16.21 -35.32
CA PRO A 12 73.00 15.12 -35.56
C PRO A 12 74.32 15.56 -36.23
N LEU A 13 75.27 14.62 -36.38
CA LEU A 13 76.40 14.74 -37.29
C LEU A 13 76.72 13.39 -37.97
N VAL A 14 77.16 13.43 -39.23
CA VAL A 14 77.29 12.28 -40.15
C VAL A 14 78.68 12.26 -40.80
N LEU A 15 79.36 11.10 -40.77
CA LEU A 15 80.42 10.70 -41.71
C LEU A 15 80.82 9.22 -41.44
N ALA A 16 81.28 8.38 -42.36
CA ALA A 16 80.92 7.94 -43.70
C ALA A 16 82.00 6.91 -44.15
N ILE A 17 81.66 5.95 -45.03
CA ILE A 17 82.54 4.95 -45.70
C ILE A 17 83.03 3.78 -44.80
N ALA A 18 83.07 2.50 -45.19
CA ALA A 18 82.37 1.74 -46.25
C ALA A 18 82.53 0.19 -46.10
N LEU A 19 81.74 -0.58 -46.87
CA LEU A 19 81.99 -1.93 -47.43
C LEU A 19 82.23 -3.17 -46.52
N ALA A 20 81.12 -3.87 -46.22
CA ALA A 20 80.99 -5.32 -46.52
C ALA A 20 79.51 -5.67 -46.73
N VAL A 21 79.12 -6.14 -47.91
CA VAL A 21 77.75 -6.60 -48.20
C VAL A 21 77.62 -8.06 -47.79
N SER A 22 77.25 -8.28 -46.53
CA SER A 22 76.61 -9.54 -46.10
C SER A 22 75.14 -9.49 -46.52
N PRO A 23 74.53 -10.57 -47.03
CA PRO A 23 73.09 -10.59 -47.22
C PRO A 23 72.41 -10.37 -45.87
N GLN A 24 71.45 -9.45 -45.81
CA GLN A 24 70.59 -9.32 -44.63
C GLN A 24 69.85 -10.65 -44.45
N GLN A 25 70.28 -11.45 -43.46
CA GLN A 25 69.39 -12.44 -42.91
C GLN A 25 68.21 -11.68 -42.33
N VAL A 26 67.06 -11.82 -42.99
CA VAL A 26 65.77 -11.46 -42.43
C VAL A 26 65.71 -12.15 -41.07
N LEU A 27 65.69 -11.36 -39.99
CA LEU A 27 65.55 -11.89 -38.63
C LEU A 27 64.23 -12.66 -38.58
N ALA A 28 64.33 -14.00 -38.61
CA ALA A 28 63.16 -14.85 -38.54
C ALA A 28 62.44 -14.58 -37.21
N GLY A 29 61.17 -14.19 -37.31
CA GLY A 29 60.36 -13.88 -36.13
C GLY A 29 60.32 -15.03 -35.13
N GLU A 30 60.28 -14.69 -33.84
CA GLU A 30 60.47 -15.59 -32.71
C GLU A 30 59.47 -16.77 -32.74
N LEU A 31 59.97 -17.98 -32.98
CA LEU A 31 59.21 -19.25 -32.90
C LEU A 31 59.71 -20.11 -31.73
N PRO A 32 58.97 -21.15 -31.31
CA PRO A 32 59.42 -22.09 -30.28
C PRO A 32 60.76 -22.75 -30.61
N GLN A 33 61.59 -23.04 -29.60
CA GLN A 33 62.97 -23.52 -29.77
C GLN A 33 63.31 -24.71 -28.89
N GLY A 34 64.12 -25.62 -29.43
CA GLY A 34 64.64 -26.79 -28.69
C GLY A 34 63.59 -27.84 -28.34
N GLY A 35 62.55 -27.99 -29.17
CA GLY A 35 61.47 -28.95 -28.95
C GLY A 35 61.92 -30.41 -29.03
N GLN A 36 61.67 -31.18 -27.98
CA GLN A 36 61.95 -32.62 -27.89
C GLN A 36 60.71 -33.38 -27.41
N VAL A 37 60.25 -34.35 -28.18
CA VAL A 37 59.16 -35.25 -27.77
C VAL A 37 59.68 -36.18 -26.67
N VAL A 38 59.10 -36.10 -25.48
CA VAL A 38 59.48 -36.87 -24.27
C VAL A 38 58.44 -37.93 -23.88
N SER A 39 57.24 -37.87 -24.44
CA SER A 39 56.18 -38.86 -24.26
C SER A 39 55.29 -38.92 -25.50
N GLY A 40 54.84 -40.11 -25.91
CA GLY A 40 54.07 -40.30 -27.15
C GLY A 40 54.92 -40.21 -28.42
N GLN A 41 54.30 -39.85 -29.54
CA GLN A 41 54.95 -39.68 -30.85
C GLN A 41 54.48 -38.40 -31.53
N GLY A 42 55.42 -37.63 -32.10
CA GLY A 42 55.12 -36.48 -32.94
C GLY A 42 56.33 -36.00 -33.73
N LYS A 43 56.08 -35.11 -34.70
CA LYS A 43 57.08 -34.47 -35.55
C LYS A 43 56.93 -32.96 -35.47
N ILE A 44 58.03 -32.25 -35.30
CA ILE A 44 58.08 -30.78 -35.35
C ILE A 44 58.73 -30.40 -36.68
N SER A 45 58.16 -29.42 -37.39
CA SER A 45 58.72 -28.86 -38.61
C SER A 45 58.45 -27.36 -38.72
N GLN A 46 59.34 -26.63 -39.41
CA GLN A 46 59.26 -25.18 -39.55
C GLN A 46 59.40 -24.81 -41.04
N SER A 47 58.59 -23.84 -41.48
CA SER A 47 58.63 -23.25 -42.81
C SER A 47 58.47 -21.73 -42.71
N GLY A 48 59.60 -21.03 -42.78
CA GLY A 48 59.67 -19.58 -42.58
C GLY A 48 59.12 -19.15 -41.21
N ALA A 49 58.10 -18.29 -41.22
CA ALA A 49 57.43 -17.78 -40.02
C ALA A 49 56.41 -18.76 -39.40
N ASN A 50 56.18 -19.93 -40.00
CA ASN A 50 55.20 -20.92 -39.55
C ASN A 50 55.89 -22.18 -38.99
N MET A 51 55.32 -22.74 -37.92
CA MET A 51 55.71 -24.04 -37.35
C MET A 51 54.51 -24.99 -37.35
N GLN A 52 54.76 -26.24 -37.77
CA GLN A 52 53.80 -27.34 -37.80
C GLN A 52 54.27 -28.42 -36.82
N ILE A 53 53.38 -28.85 -35.93
CA ILE A 53 53.61 -29.93 -34.97
C ILE A 53 52.57 -31.03 -35.23
N ASP A 54 52.99 -32.14 -35.83
CA ASP A 54 52.13 -33.28 -36.17
C ASP A 54 52.28 -34.36 -35.09
N THR A 55 51.28 -34.55 -34.22
CA THR A 55 51.27 -35.61 -33.21
C THR A 55 50.51 -36.84 -33.71
N ARG A 56 50.92 -38.04 -33.25
CA ARG A 56 50.38 -39.33 -33.70
C ARG A 56 49.78 -40.19 -32.60
N THR A 57 50.02 -39.83 -31.34
CA THR A 57 49.47 -40.51 -30.16
C THR A 57 48.41 -39.63 -29.49
N PRO A 58 47.32 -40.19 -28.94
CA PRO A 58 46.24 -39.42 -28.29
C PRO A 58 46.71 -38.49 -27.17
N ARG A 59 47.83 -38.80 -26.52
CA ARG A 59 48.51 -37.91 -25.59
C ARG A 59 49.99 -37.83 -25.96
N THR A 60 50.52 -36.62 -26.10
CA THR A 60 51.91 -36.36 -26.53
C THR A 60 52.54 -35.29 -25.64
N GLY A 61 53.75 -35.54 -25.13
CA GLY A 61 54.51 -34.61 -24.28
C GLY A 61 55.77 -34.12 -24.98
N ILE A 62 55.98 -32.79 -24.98
CA ILE A 62 57.09 -32.11 -25.65
C ILE A 62 57.75 -31.14 -24.65
N ASN A 63 59.04 -31.36 -24.36
CA ASN A 63 59.87 -30.39 -23.65
C ASN A 63 60.39 -29.33 -24.64
N TRP A 64 60.44 -28.07 -24.23
CA TRP A 64 60.92 -26.93 -25.02
C TRP A 64 61.94 -26.12 -24.22
N GLN A 65 63.03 -25.68 -24.85
CA GLN A 65 63.91 -24.69 -24.21
C GLN A 65 63.23 -23.31 -24.13
N LYS A 66 62.46 -22.97 -25.17
CA LYS A 66 61.64 -21.76 -25.22
C LYS A 66 60.37 -22.01 -26.02
N PHE A 67 59.24 -21.46 -25.58
CA PHE A 67 57.99 -21.47 -26.35
C PHE A 67 57.47 -20.04 -26.48
N SER A 68 57.73 -19.39 -27.61
CA SER A 68 57.26 -18.03 -27.90
C SER A 68 56.90 -17.92 -29.37
N ILE A 69 55.97 -17.03 -29.70
CA ILE A 69 55.39 -16.85 -31.03
C ILE A 69 55.32 -15.34 -31.30
N GLY A 70 56.21 -14.80 -32.12
CA GLY A 70 56.22 -13.39 -32.54
C GLY A 70 54.94 -13.00 -33.28
N ALA A 71 54.68 -11.69 -33.39
CA ALA A 71 53.40 -11.17 -33.89
C ALA A 71 53.03 -11.68 -35.31
N ASP A 72 54.01 -11.80 -36.20
CA ASP A 72 53.83 -12.29 -37.57
C ASP A 72 53.97 -13.82 -37.71
N ASN A 73 54.22 -14.53 -36.60
CA ASN A 73 54.48 -15.97 -36.58
C ASN A 73 53.21 -16.79 -36.28
N LYS A 74 53.23 -18.05 -36.72
CA LYS A 74 52.13 -19.00 -36.50
C LYS A 74 52.65 -20.37 -36.06
N VAL A 75 51.97 -20.99 -35.11
CA VAL A 75 52.14 -22.38 -34.72
C VAL A 75 50.83 -23.12 -34.94
N HIS A 76 50.88 -24.24 -35.65
CA HIS A 76 49.75 -25.16 -35.82
C HIS A 76 50.11 -26.55 -35.27
N ILE A 77 49.23 -27.11 -34.44
CA ILE A 77 49.38 -28.43 -33.83
C ILE A 77 48.29 -29.34 -34.39
N GLN A 78 48.66 -30.20 -35.34
CA GLN A 78 47.79 -31.23 -35.90
C GLN A 78 47.87 -32.48 -35.02
N GLN A 79 46.75 -32.85 -34.42
CA GLN A 79 46.58 -34.00 -33.53
C GLN A 79 45.66 -35.04 -34.19
N PRO A 80 45.63 -36.31 -33.71
CA PRO A 80 44.79 -37.37 -34.28
C PRO A 80 43.29 -37.00 -34.36
N ASP A 81 42.76 -36.37 -33.32
CA ASP A 81 41.35 -35.98 -33.18
C ASP A 81 41.18 -34.79 -32.21
N GLY A 82 39.93 -34.41 -31.92
CA GLY A 82 39.58 -33.29 -31.04
C GLY A 82 39.74 -33.55 -29.54
N THR A 83 39.84 -34.82 -29.13
CA THR A 83 40.03 -35.21 -27.72
C THR A 83 41.51 -35.43 -27.38
N SER A 84 42.36 -35.59 -28.39
CA SER A 84 43.82 -35.70 -28.26
C SER A 84 44.44 -34.48 -27.57
N VAL A 85 45.47 -34.71 -26.75
CA VAL A 85 46.10 -33.70 -25.89
C VAL A 85 47.61 -33.60 -26.13
N THR A 86 48.10 -32.39 -26.41
CA THR A 86 49.53 -32.10 -26.55
C THR A 86 50.03 -31.22 -25.41
N LEU A 87 50.93 -31.76 -24.59
CA LEU A 87 51.64 -31.07 -23.50
C LEU A 87 52.92 -30.41 -24.01
N ASN A 88 52.96 -29.09 -23.98
CA ASN A 88 54.14 -28.26 -24.28
C ASN A 88 54.71 -27.73 -22.96
N ARG A 89 55.82 -28.30 -22.49
CA ARG A 89 56.48 -27.93 -21.24
C ARG A 89 57.76 -27.15 -21.51
N VAL A 90 57.86 -25.92 -21.01
CA VAL A 90 59.09 -25.13 -21.07
C VAL A 90 60.01 -25.53 -19.91
N ILE A 91 61.28 -25.80 -20.23
CA ILE A 91 62.34 -26.17 -19.28
C ILE A 91 63.48 -25.14 -19.20
N GLY A 92 63.53 -24.17 -20.12
CA GLY A 92 64.44 -23.02 -20.04
C GLY A 92 63.93 -21.92 -19.10
N ALA A 93 64.67 -20.82 -19.02
CA ALA A 93 64.39 -19.69 -18.12
C ALA A 93 63.46 -18.61 -18.71
N ASP A 94 63.17 -18.65 -20.01
CA ASP A 94 62.36 -17.61 -20.67
C ASP A 94 60.85 -17.80 -20.39
N PRO A 95 60.09 -16.72 -20.10
CA PRO A 95 58.63 -16.75 -20.09
C PRO A 95 58.05 -16.91 -21.50
N SER A 96 56.88 -17.54 -21.62
CA SER A 96 56.24 -17.78 -22.92
C SER A 96 55.54 -16.52 -23.42
N LYS A 97 56.06 -15.88 -24.47
CA LYS A 97 55.42 -14.73 -25.13
C LYS A 97 54.68 -15.19 -26.40
N VAL A 98 53.36 -15.19 -26.36
CA VAL A 98 52.49 -15.52 -27.51
C VAL A 98 51.89 -14.22 -28.03
N LEU A 99 52.47 -13.69 -29.09
CA LEU A 99 52.06 -12.45 -29.76
C LEU A 99 51.36 -12.73 -31.10
N GLY A 100 51.72 -13.83 -31.77
CA GLY A 100 51.12 -14.27 -33.04
C GLY A 100 49.96 -15.26 -32.88
N VAL A 101 49.92 -16.28 -33.74
CA VAL A 101 48.82 -17.26 -33.79
C VAL A 101 49.26 -18.64 -33.26
N LEU A 102 48.45 -19.22 -32.37
CA LEU A 102 48.53 -20.64 -31.99
C LEU A 102 47.22 -21.33 -32.37
N SER A 103 47.28 -22.47 -33.04
CA SER A 103 46.09 -23.20 -33.48
C SER A 103 46.25 -24.71 -33.33
N SER A 104 45.15 -25.41 -33.05
CA SER A 104 45.10 -26.88 -33.01
C SER A 104 43.70 -27.40 -33.33
N ASN A 105 43.62 -28.61 -33.90
CA ASN A 105 42.36 -29.35 -34.03
C ASN A 105 42.01 -30.19 -32.78
N GLY A 106 42.87 -30.20 -31.75
CA GLY A 106 42.69 -30.90 -30.48
C GLY A 106 43.05 -30.02 -29.28
N GLN A 107 43.30 -30.64 -28.12
CA GLN A 107 43.57 -29.96 -26.85
C GLN A 107 45.05 -29.60 -26.68
N VAL A 108 45.34 -28.41 -26.14
CA VAL A 108 46.71 -27.91 -25.96
C VAL A 108 46.97 -27.54 -24.50
N ILE A 109 48.02 -28.12 -23.92
CA ILE A 109 48.58 -27.67 -22.63
C ILE A 109 49.87 -26.89 -22.92
N LEU A 110 49.99 -25.69 -22.36
CA LEU A 110 51.22 -24.90 -22.30
C LEU A 110 51.60 -24.70 -20.83
N LEU A 111 52.75 -25.25 -20.44
CA LEU A 111 53.26 -25.22 -19.07
C LEU A 111 54.61 -24.49 -19.06
N ASN A 112 54.69 -23.33 -18.38
CA ASN A 112 55.95 -22.59 -18.22
C ASN A 112 56.03 -21.93 -16.84
N PRO A 113 56.86 -22.41 -15.90
CA PRO A 113 56.92 -21.86 -14.54
C PRO A 113 57.40 -20.40 -14.48
N ASN A 114 58.10 -19.90 -15.52
CA ASN A 114 58.55 -18.52 -15.61
C ASN A 114 57.42 -17.55 -16.02
N GLY A 115 56.24 -18.06 -16.38
CA GLY A 115 55.06 -17.28 -16.76
C GLY A 115 54.67 -17.42 -18.24
N ILE A 116 53.43 -17.06 -18.53
CA ILE A 116 52.82 -17.11 -19.87
C ILE A 116 52.10 -15.80 -20.14
N TRP A 117 52.38 -15.16 -21.27
CA TRP A 117 51.75 -13.93 -21.71
C TRP A 117 51.23 -14.07 -23.14
N PHE A 118 49.91 -14.00 -23.30
CA PHE A 118 49.24 -13.83 -24.59
C PHE A 118 49.07 -12.33 -24.83
N GLY A 119 49.89 -11.74 -25.68
CA GLY A 119 49.95 -10.29 -25.86
C GLY A 119 48.82 -9.74 -26.75
N PRO A 120 48.67 -8.40 -26.82
CA PRO A 120 47.67 -7.74 -27.66
C PRO A 120 47.74 -8.20 -29.12
N GLY A 121 46.61 -8.56 -29.71
CA GLY A 121 46.50 -9.03 -31.09
C GLY A 121 46.77 -10.53 -31.31
N SER A 122 47.32 -11.23 -30.31
CA SER A 122 47.50 -12.68 -30.38
C SER A 122 46.18 -13.44 -30.48
N ARG A 123 46.22 -14.62 -31.13
CA ARG A 123 45.03 -15.46 -31.37
C ARG A 123 45.34 -16.92 -31.07
N VAL A 124 44.57 -17.52 -30.17
CA VAL A 124 44.62 -18.96 -29.86
C VAL A 124 43.30 -19.62 -30.24
N SER A 125 43.35 -20.73 -30.96
CA SER A 125 42.18 -21.48 -31.45
C SER A 125 42.41 -22.99 -31.34
N THR A 126 41.79 -23.65 -30.36
CA THR A 126 42.00 -25.09 -30.05
C THR A 126 40.69 -25.81 -29.70
N SER A 127 40.69 -27.13 -29.42
CA SER A 127 39.51 -27.80 -28.84
C SER A 127 39.41 -27.58 -27.33
N ALA A 128 40.56 -27.51 -26.65
CA ALA A 128 40.69 -27.01 -25.28
C ALA A 128 42.07 -26.37 -25.10
N LEU A 129 42.21 -25.46 -24.14
CA LEU A 129 43.45 -24.76 -23.81
C LEU A 129 43.68 -24.79 -22.29
N LEU A 130 44.82 -25.33 -21.87
CA LEU A 130 45.32 -25.18 -20.51
C LEU A 130 46.65 -24.41 -20.56
N ALA A 131 46.68 -23.20 -20.02
CA ALA A 131 47.90 -22.42 -19.85
C ALA A 131 48.23 -22.32 -18.35
N SER A 132 49.35 -22.91 -17.95
CA SER A 132 49.75 -22.98 -16.54
C SER A 132 51.15 -22.42 -16.31
N ALA A 133 51.25 -21.41 -15.44
CA ALA A 133 52.51 -20.89 -14.94
C ALA A 133 53.02 -21.72 -13.76
N GLY A 134 53.28 -23.00 -14.01
CA GLY A 134 53.63 -23.99 -13.01
C GLY A 134 54.69 -25.00 -13.46
N ILE A 135 55.06 -25.89 -12.54
CA ILE A 135 56.09 -26.91 -12.75
C ILE A 135 55.56 -28.32 -12.44
N ILE A 136 55.96 -29.28 -13.27
CA ILE A 136 55.82 -30.72 -13.06
C ILE A 136 57.19 -31.40 -13.07
N THR A 137 57.25 -32.57 -12.45
CA THR A 137 58.44 -33.44 -12.49
C THR A 137 58.69 -34.01 -13.89
N GLU A 138 59.95 -34.35 -14.17
CA GLU A 138 60.34 -35.01 -15.42
C GLU A 138 59.70 -36.41 -15.58
N ALA A 139 59.40 -37.09 -14.46
CA ALA A 139 58.67 -38.36 -14.45
C ALA A 139 57.25 -38.18 -15.00
N GLN A 140 56.47 -37.24 -14.46
CA GLN A 140 55.12 -36.92 -14.95
C GLN A 140 55.12 -36.54 -16.44
N ALA A 141 56.11 -35.76 -16.89
CA ALA A 141 56.23 -35.38 -18.30
C ALA A 141 56.45 -36.58 -19.24
N ARG A 142 57.22 -37.60 -18.79
CA ARG A 142 57.48 -38.85 -19.55
C ARG A 142 56.33 -39.83 -19.48
N GLU A 143 55.61 -39.88 -18.36
CA GLU A 143 54.46 -40.75 -18.17
C GLU A 143 53.16 -40.20 -18.77
N PHE A 144 53.10 -38.92 -19.13
CA PHE A 144 51.89 -38.25 -19.61
C PHE A 144 51.11 -39.02 -20.69
N ALA A 145 51.77 -39.64 -21.67
CA ALA A 145 51.07 -40.44 -22.69
C ALA A 145 50.31 -41.65 -22.11
N LYS A 146 50.79 -42.22 -20.99
CA LYS A 146 50.21 -43.37 -20.28
C LYS A 146 49.25 -42.96 -19.16
N SER A 147 49.63 -42.00 -18.30
CA SER A 147 48.83 -41.61 -17.14
C SER A 147 47.77 -40.56 -17.48
N GLY A 148 48.09 -39.59 -18.33
CA GLY A 148 47.26 -38.40 -18.53
C GLY A 148 47.02 -37.57 -17.26
N ARG A 149 47.74 -37.83 -16.17
CA ARG A 149 47.58 -37.13 -14.90
C ARG A 149 48.77 -36.20 -14.67
N LEU A 150 48.49 -34.95 -14.29
CA LEU A 150 49.50 -33.95 -13.95
C LEU A 150 49.17 -33.33 -12.59
N ASP A 151 50.10 -33.40 -11.65
CA ASP A 151 50.07 -32.65 -10.40
C ASP A 151 51.08 -31.51 -10.53
N VAL A 152 50.58 -30.28 -10.66
CA VAL A 152 51.34 -29.08 -11.04
C VAL A 152 51.48 -28.16 -9.83
N GLN A 153 52.70 -27.74 -9.49
CA GLN A 153 52.93 -26.66 -8.53
C GLN A 153 52.85 -25.31 -9.25
N LEU A 154 52.02 -24.38 -8.79
CA LEU A 154 51.79 -23.09 -9.47
C LEU A 154 52.72 -22.02 -8.88
N LYS A 155 53.31 -21.17 -9.73
CA LYS A 155 54.36 -20.22 -9.32
C LYS A 155 54.37 -18.85 -10.00
N GLY A 156 54.06 -18.79 -11.29
CA GLY A 156 54.24 -17.57 -12.09
C GLY A 156 52.92 -16.87 -12.45
N LEU A 157 53.03 -15.86 -13.30
CA LEU A 157 51.90 -15.12 -13.89
C LEU A 157 51.39 -15.81 -15.17
N VAL A 158 50.07 -15.96 -15.30
CA VAL A 158 49.41 -16.17 -16.60
C VAL A 158 48.58 -14.93 -16.95
N ARG A 159 48.91 -14.26 -18.05
CA ARG A 159 48.23 -13.04 -18.51
C ARG A 159 47.71 -13.17 -19.95
N ASN A 160 46.45 -12.81 -20.18
CA ASN A 160 45.84 -12.69 -21.50
C ASN A 160 45.43 -11.24 -21.80
N ASP A 161 46.07 -10.63 -22.79
CA ASP A 161 45.66 -9.40 -23.50
C ASP A 161 45.18 -9.71 -24.94
N GLY A 162 45.20 -10.98 -25.36
CA GLY A 162 44.85 -11.45 -26.70
C GLY A 162 43.44 -12.03 -26.81
N THR A 163 43.21 -12.88 -27.81
CA THR A 163 41.96 -13.65 -27.98
C THR A 163 42.22 -15.15 -27.83
N LEU A 164 41.61 -15.77 -26.82
CA LEU A 164 41.62 -17.21 -26.59
C LEU A 164 40.25 -17.77 -26.98
N SER A 165 40.19 -18.66 -27.96
CA SER A 165 38.96 -19.31 -28.41
C SER A 165 39.12 -20.82 -28.40
N VAL A 166 38.09 -21.52 -27.94
CA VAL A 166 37.97 -22.98 -28.06
C VAL A 166 36.70 -23.37 -28.80
N GLN A 167 36.67 -24.62 -29.29
CA GLN A 167 35.47 -25.22 -29.89
C GLN A 167 34.30 -25.26 -28.88
N ASP A 168 33.06 -25.40 -29.39
CA ASP A 168 31.87 -25.60 -28.56
C ASP A 168 32.09 -26.75 -27.57
N TYR A 169 31.64 -26.58 -26.32
CA TYR A 169 31.87 -27.47 -25.17
C TYR A 169 33.33 -27.62 -24.71
N GLY A 170 34.28 -26.93 -25.34
CA GLY A 170 35.70 -26.91 -24.97
C GLY A 170 35.99 -26.16 -23.67
N THR A 171 37.19 -26.37 -23.11
CA THR A 171 37.63 -25.73 -21.85
C THR A 171 38.81 -24.80 -22.06
N VAL A 172 38.80 -23.62 -21.43
CA VAL A 172 39.98 -22.78 -21.22
C VAL A 172 40.32 -22.76 -19.73
N ALA A 173 41.56 -23.08 -19.37
CA ALA A 173 42.04 -23.03 -17.99
C ALA A 173 43.34 -22.20 -17.92
N LEU A 174 43.33 -21.12 -17.13
CA LEU A 174 44.51 -20.28 -16.87
C LEU A 174 44.89 -20.41 -15.38
N LEU A 175 46.07 -20.96 -15.09
CA LEU A 175 46.48 -21.37 -13.74
C LEU A 175 47.84 -20.80 -13.37
N GLY A 176 47.99 -20.17 -12.20
CA GLY A 176 49.26 -19.58 -11.78
C GLY A 176 49.33 -19.22 -10.30
N ALA A 177 50.35 -18.48 -9.89
CA ALA A 177 50.32 -17.75 -8.62
C ALA A 177 49.52 -16.44 -8.75
N GLN A 178 49.45 -15.88 -9.96
CA GLN A 178 48.60 -14.75 -10.35
C GLN A 178 48.03 -15.01 -11.75
N VAL A 179 46.75 -14.65 -11.98
CA VAL A 179 46.07 -14.83 -13.27
C VAL A 179 45.35 -13.55 -13.67
N GLU A 180 45.54 -13.10 -14.91
CA GLU A 180 44.98 -11.85 -15.44
C GLU A 180 44.34 -12.05 -16.82
N ASN A 181 43.08 -11.64 -16.99
CA ASN A 181 42.44 -11.49 -18.29
C ASN A 181 42.06 -10.02 -18.53
N ALA A 182 42.73 -9.38 -19.49
CA ALA A 182 42.38 -8.08 -20.06
C ALA A 182 41.91 -8.21 -21.53
N GLY A 183 42.17 -9.36 -22.17
CA GLY A 183 41.71 -9.71 -23.51
C GLY A 183 40.35 -10.39 -23.54
N VAL A 184 40.15 -11.26 -24.52
CA VAL A 184 38.89 -12.00 -24.76
C VAL A 184 39.11 -13.50 -24.58
N ILE A 185 38.21 -14.17 -23.87
CA ILE A 185 38.12 -15.63 -23.78
C ILE A 185 36.73 -16.07 -24.29
N GLN A 186 36.70 -17.03 -25.23
CA GLN A 186 35.47 -17.58 -25.81
C GLN A 186 35.46 -19.12 -25.74
N ALA A 187 34.49 -19.68 -25.01
CA ALA A 187 34.31 -21.13 -24.83
C ALA A 187 32.80 -21.49 -24.81
N ARG A 188 32.14 -21.41 -25.98
CA ARG A 188 30.67 -21.53 -26.10
C ARG A 188 30.16 -22.88 -25.58
N LYS A 189 29.19 -22.86 -24.67
CA LYS A 189 28.69 -24.02 -23.89
C LYS A 189 29.77 -24.81 -23.15
N GLY A 190 30.96 -24.24 -23.05
CA GLY A 190 32.17 -24.86 -22.50
C GLY A 190 32.46 -24.38 -21.10
N GLN A 191 33.74 -24.40 -20.72
CA GLN A 191 34.18 -23.99 -19.39
C GLN A 191 35.35 -23.01 -19.45
N VAL A 192 35.35 -22.02 -18.55
CA VAL A 192 36.51 -21.14 -18.31
C VAL A 192 36.89 -21.19 -16.84
N ASN A 193 38.09 -21.67 -16.55
CA ASN A 193 38.64 -21.80 -15.20
C ASN A 193 39.83 -20.84 -15.03
N LEU A 194 39.71 -19.86 -14.15
CA LEU A 194 40.81 -18.96 -13.78
C LEU A 194 41.19 -19.23 -12.31
N ALA A 195 42.38 -19.74 -12.03
CA ALA A 195 42.70 -20.11 -10.65
C ALA A 195 44.14 -19.85 -10.20
N THR A 196 44.25 -19.44 -8.93
CA THR A 196 45.51 -19.42 -8.18
C THR A 196 45.45 -20.35 -6.98
N GLY A 197 46.62 -20.85 -6.59
CA GLY A 197 46.82 -21.69 -5.41
C GLY A 197 48.23 -22.29 -5.39
N PRO A 198 48.59 -23.11 -4.40
CA PRO A 198 49.95 -23.65 -4.28
C PRO A 198 50.22 -24.80 -5.26
N LYS A 199 49.21 -25.62 -5.52
CA LYS A 199 49.26 -26.74 -6.48
C LYS A 199 47.87 -27.02 -7.04
N THR A 200 47.84 -27.70 -8.18
CA THR A 200 46.62 -28.20 -8.82
C THR A 200 46.84 -29.62 -9.35
N THR A 201 45.81 -30.46 -9.24
CA THR A 201 45.73 -31.73 -9.96
C THR A 201 44.93 -31.53 -11.25
N LEU A 202 45.34 -32.24 -12.29
CA LEU A 202 44.69 -32.33 -13.60
C LEU A 202 44.61 -33.80 -14.01
N ASP A 203 43.45 -34.21 -14.52
CA ASP A 203 43.24 -35.55 -15.05
C ASP A 203 42.64 -35.47 -16.47
N PHE A 204 43.13 -36.34 -17.36
CA PHE A 204 42.79 -36.43 -18.79
C PHE A 204 42.56 -37.91 -19.18
N HIS A 205 41.76 -38.62 -18.39
CA HIS A 205 41.22 -39.93 -18.77
C HIS A 205 40.08 -39.79 -19.81
N GLY A 206 39.78 -40.88 -20.51
CA GLY A 206 39.06 -40.86 -21.79
C GLY A 206 37.55 -40.59 -21.75
N ASP A 207 37.01 -40.01 -20.68
CA ASP A 207 35.60 -39.56 -20.61
C ASP A 207 35.41 -38.13 -21.14
N GLY A 208 36.49 -37.40 -21.37
CA GLY A 208 36.49 -36.03 -21.91
C GLY A 208 36.30 -34.93 -20.88
N LEU A 209 36.32 -35.25 -19.57
CA LEU A 209 36.12 -34.27 -18.50
C LEU A 209 37.44 -33.87 -17.84
N ILE A 210 37.84 -32.60 -17.98
CA ILE A 210 39.00 -32.06 -17.24
C ILE A 210 38.59 -31.83 -15.79
N SER A 211 38.99 -32.71 -14.88
CA SER A 211 38.87 -32.47 -13.45
C SER A 211 40.01 -31.57 -12.96
N LEU A 212 39.66 -30.35 -12.53
CA LEU A 212 40.59 -29.35 -12.00
C LEU A 212 40.39 -29.20 -10.49
N ALA A 213 41.40 -29.57 -9.70
CA ALA A 213 41.35 -29.42 -8.25
C ALA A 213 42.58 -28.63 -7.74
N VAL A 214 42.35 -27.38 -7.31
CA VAL A 214 43.35 -26.54 -6.64
C VAL A 214 43.23 -26.74 -5.13
N ALA A 215 44.33 -27.11 -4.46
CA ALA A 215 44.30 -27.44 -3.03
C ALA A 215 45.68 -27.40 -2.36
N GLY A 216 45.72 -27.33 -1.03
CA GLY A 216 46.93 -27.43 -0.21
C GLY A 216 47.25 -26.14 0.56
N ALA A 217 48.24 -26.19 1.44
CA ALA A 217 48.69 -25.03 2.20
C ALA A 217 49.54 -24.06 1.33
N PRO A 218 49.47 -22.73 1.55
CA PRO A 218 50.31 -21.77 0.84
C PRO A 218 51.80 -22.02 1.10
N GLY A 219 52.63 -21.90 0.07
CA GLY A 219 54.08 -22.05 0.22
C GLY A 219 54.74 -20.90 1.02
N GLU A 220 55.97 -21.12 1.47
CA GLU A 220 56.79 -20.06 2.07
C GLU A 220 57.09 -18.93 1.07
N ALA A 221 57.49 -17.76 1.55
CA ALA A 221 57.58 -16.57 0.72
C ALA A 221 58.46 -16.71 -0.54
N GLY A 222 59.58 -17.45 -0.46
CA GLY A 222 60.47 -17.70 -1.60
C GLY A 222 59.99 -18.79 -2.58
N SER A 223 58.76 -19.29 -2.47
CA SER A 223 58.24 -20.33 -3.39
C SER A 223 57.84 -19.77 -4.75
N VAL A 224 57.57 -18.47 -4.84
CA VAL A 224 57.06 -17.71 -6.00
C VAL A 224 57.83 -16.39 -6.17
N ASP A 225 57.63 -15.71 -7.30
CA ASP A 225 58.23 -14.38 -7.55
C ASP A 225 57.58 -13.31 -6.64
N SER A 226 58.42 -12.55 -5.93
CA SER A 226 58.00 -11.54 -4.94
C SER A 226 57.44 -10.25 -5.54
N SER A 227 57.48 -10.09 -6.86
CA SER A 227 56.82 -8.99 -7.58
C SER A 227 55.35 -9.27 -7.90
N LEU A 228 54.91 -10.52 -7.75
CA LEU A 228 53.51 -10.92 -7.92
C LEU A 228 52.67 -10.41 -6.75
N LYS A 229 51.41 -10.11 -7.03
CA LYS A 229 50.40 -9.73 -6.04
C LYS A 229 49.57 -10.92 -5.58
N GLY A 230 49.37 -11.89 -6.48
CA GLY A 230 48.46 -13.02 -6.25
C GLY A 230 47.05 -12.77 -6.78
N GLY A 231 46.24 -13.82 -6.76
CA GLY A 231 44.82 -13.75 -7.09
C GLY A 231 44.49 -13.71 -8.60
N VAL A 232 43.21 -13.49 -8.87
CA VAL A 232 42.60 -13.57 -10.21
C VAL A 232 41.97 -12.22 -10.57
N SER A 233 42.29 -11.68 -11.74
CA SER A 233 41.63 -10.48 -12.27
C SER A 233 41.03 -10.68 -13.66
N ASN A 234 39.82 -10.13 -13.87
CA ASN A 234 39.18 -10.00 -15.17
C ASN A 234 38.80 -8.54 -15.41
N SER A 235 39.56 -7.86 -16.26
CA SER A 235 39.23 -6.54 -16.82
C SER A 235 38.72 -6.63 -18.27
N GLY A 236 38.96 -7.76 -18.94
CA GLY A 236 38.51 -8.05 -20.30
C GLY A 236 37.14 -8.73 -20.37
N GLN A 237 36.93 -9.54 -21.41
CA GLN A 237 35.68 -10.28 -21.64
C GLN A 237 35.91 -11.79 -21.54
N ILE A 238 34.97 -12.48 -20.90
CA ILE A 238 34.81 -13.93 -20.92
C ILE A 238 33.40 -14.24 -21.40
N ASP A 239 33.26 -15.08 -22.43
CA ASP A 239 31.98 -15.51 -22.99
C ASP A 239 31.96 -17.04 -23.14
N VAL A 240 31.03 -17.68 -22.44
CA VAL A 240 30.85 -19.14 -22.45
C VAL A 240 29.48 -19.58 -22.96
N GLY A 241 28.62 -18.68 -23.46
CA GLY A 241 27.33 -19.02 -24.10
C GLY A 241 26.55 -20.19 -23.49
N GLY A 242 26.00 -20.05 -22.29
CA GLY A 242 25.30 -21.11 -21.54
C GLY A 242 26.21 -22.12 -20.80
N GLY A 243 27.53 -21.97 -20.90
CA GLY A 243 28.52 -22.79 -20.20
C GLY A 243 28.84 -22.34 -18.77
N VAL A 244 30.04 -22.66 -18.28
CA VAL A 244 30.49 -22.40 -16.91
C VAL A 244 31.71 -21.48 -16.86
N VAL A 245 31.74 -20.53 -15.94
CA VAL A 245 32.95 -19.79 -15.55
C VAL A 245 33.21 -20.00 -14.07
N ALA A 246 34.42 -20.43 -13.71
CA ALA A 246 34.87 -20.55 -12.32
C ALA A 246 36.14 -19.71 -12.10
N MET A 247 36.15 -18.92 -11.03
CA MET A 247 37.31 -18.16 -10.57
C MET A 247 37.62 -18.50 -9.10
N SER A 248 38.88 -18.87 -8.83
CA SER A 248 39.32 -19.34 -7.51
C SER A 248 40.65 -18.70 -7.14
N ALA A 249 40.73 -17.92 -6.05
CA ALA A 249 41.92 -17.13 -5.71
C ALA A 249 42.64 -17.61 -4.42
N GLN A 250 42.99 -18.90 -4.34
CA GLN A 250 43.73 -19.42 -3.19
C GLN A 250 45.16 -18.85 -3.17
N ARG A 251 45.69 -18.53 -1.97
CA ARG A 251 47.09 -18.05 -1.81
C ARG A 251 48.08 -19.12 -2.27
N ALA A 252 48.91 -18.81 -3.28
CA ALA A 252 50.00 -19.69 -3.70
C ALA A 252 51.20 -19.65 -2.72
N ALA A 253 51.47 -18.49 -2.13
CA ALA A 253 52.46 -18.29 -1.07
C ALA A 253 51.90 -17.38 0.04
N LYS A 254 52.44 -17.49 1.26
CA LYS A 254 51.93 -16.77 2.45
C LYS A 254 51.84 -15.25 2.29
N HIS A 255 52.74 -14.65 1.51
CA HIS A 255 52.83 -13.20 1.31
C HIS A 255 51.94 -12.63 0.19
N LEU A 256 51.29 -13.49 -0.60
CA LEU A 256 50.43 -13.07 -1.70
C LEU A 256 48.99 -12.80 -1.22
N ASP A 257 48.33 -11.88 -1.90
CA ASP A 257 46.92 -11.56 -1.74
C ASP A 257 46.03 -12.70 -2.26
N SER A 258 44.85 -12.84 -1.66
CA SER A 258 43.81 -13.80 -2.06
C SER A 258 42.59 -13.06 -2.58
N VAL A 259 42.74 -12.41 -3.74
CA VAL A 259 41.76 -11.48 -4.30
C VAL A 259 41.21 -11.98 -5.63
N ILE A 260 39.88 -11.93 -5.80
CA ILE A 260 39.21 -11.94 -7.10
C ILE A 260 38.76 -10.52 -7.42
N SER A 261 39.12 -10.01 -8.60
CA SER A 261 38.68 -8.69 -9.08
C SER A 261 38.05 -8.77 -10.47
N VAL A 262 36.76 -8.44 -10.59
CA VAL A 262 36.04 -8.41 -11.87
C VAL A 262 35.59 -6.99 -12.20
N GLY A 263 36.36 -6.31 -13.05
CA GLY A 263 35.99 -5.01 -13.64
C GLY A 263 35.44 -5.14 -15.07
N GLY A 264 35.74 -6.25 -15.74
CA GLY A 264 35.28 -6.55 -17.10
C GLY A 264 33.93 -7.26 -17.17
N ALA A 265 33.69 -7.97 -18.28
CA ALA A 265 32.46 -8.73 -18.51
C ALA A 265 32.70 -10.24 -18.40
N VAL A 266 31.79 -10.94 -17.72
CA VAL A 266 31.71 -12.41 -17.66
C VAL A 266 30.30 -12.80 -18.07
N VAL A 267 30.18 -13.53 -19.18
CA VAL A 267 28.91 -13.83 -19.85
C VAL A 267 28.75 -15.33 -20.04
N ALA A 268 27.70 -15.88 -19.44
CA ALA A 268 27.21 -17.24 -19.59
C ALA A 268 25.76 -17.25 -20.10
N ASP A 269 25.35 -16.18 -20.80
CA ASP A 269 23.98 -16.02 -21.36
C ASP A 269 23.63 -17.14 -22.36
N SER A 270 22.35 -17.49 -22.41
CA SER A 270 21.74 -18.52 -23.26
C SER A 270 20.52 -17.95 -23.98
N VAL A 271 20.23 -18.41 -25.20
CA VAL A 271 19.12 -17.87 -26.03
C VAL A 271 17.91 -18.80 -26.15
N SER A 272 18.07 -20.10 -25.88
CA SER A 272 17.00 -21.10 -26.04
C SER A 272 16.69 -21.90 -24.77
N ASN A 273 17.66 -21.97 -23.85
CA ASN A 273 17.67 -22.87 -22.71
C ASN A 273 17.82 -22.08 -21.40
N GLN A 274 18.09 -22.77 -20.30
CA GLN A 274 18.61 -22.16 -19.08
C GLN A 274 19.92 -21.40 -19.37
N GLY A 275 20.15 -20.30 -18.64
CA GLY A 275 21.44 -19.62 -18.56
C GLY A 275 22.52 -20.49 -17.91
N GLY A 276 23.79 -20.18 -18.16
CA GLY A 276 24.92 -20.91 -17.60
C GLY A 276 25.23 -20.58 -16.14
N THR A 277 26.46 -20.88 -15.71
CA THR A 277 26.88 -20.73 -14.30
C THR A 277 28.17 -19.91 -14.19
N ILE A 278 28.20 -18.94 -13.27
CA ILE A 278 29.41 -18.18 -12.92
C ILE A 278 29.66 -18.35 -11.42
N VAL A 279 30.85 -18.81 -11.01
CA VAL A 279 31.25 -18.95 -9.61
C VAL A 279 32.57 -18.21 -9.37
N LEU A 280 32.56 -17.28 -8.41
CA LEU A 280 33.74 -16.62 -7.87
C LEU A 280 33.85 -17.06 -6.40
N GLY A 281 34.99 -17.59 -5.94
CA GLY A 281 35.14 -18.06 -4.56
C GLY A 281 36.55 -18.48 -4.17
N ASN A 282 36.68 -19.16 -3.03
CA ASN A 282 37.98 -19.58 -2.45
C ASN A 282 38.97 -18.41 -2.34
N ALA A 283 38.45 -17.24 -1.97
CA ALA A 283 39.17 -15.97 -1.88
C ALA A 283 38.97 -15.35 -0.48
N GLU A 284 39.94 -14.58 -0.04
CA GLU A 284 39.82 -13.69 1.11
C GLU A 284 39.00 -12.44 0.76
N GLN A 285 39.19 -11.89 -0.44
CA GLN A 285 38.35 -10.80 -0.95
C GLN A 285 37.86 -11.07 -2.38
N THR A 286 36.57 -10.83 -2.62
CA THR A 286 35.99 -10.83 -3.97
C THR A 286 35.35 -9.49 -4.25
N GLN A 287 35.85 -8.79 -5.27
CA GLN A 287 35.43 -7.43 -5.65
C GLN A 287 34.88 -7.43 -7.08
N VAL A 288 33.62 -7.01 -7.24
CA VAL A 288 32.95 -6.91 -8.55
C VAL A 288 32.58 -5.45 -8.80
N SER A 289 33.00 -4.92 -9.95
CA SER A 289 32.61 -3.60 -10.47
C SER A 289 32.11 -3.64 -11.92
N GLY A 290 32.41 -4.74 -12.64
CA GLY A 290 31.93 -5.01 -13.99
C GLY A 290 30.61 -5.78 -14.03
N LYS A 291 30.45 -6.59 -15.08
CA LYS A 291 29.20 -7.32 -15.38
C LYS A 291 29.38 -8.83 -15.26
N LEU A 292 28.49 -9.47 -14.51
CA LEU A 292 28.27 -10.92 -14.46
C LEU A 292 26.88 -11.20 -15.05
N SER A 293 26.79 -12.06 -16.06
CA SER A 293 25.55 -12.29 -16.82
C SER A 293 25.37 -13.77 -17.08
N ALA A 294 24.24 -14.34 -16.65
CA ALA A 294 23.87 -15.72 -16.90
C ALA A 294 22.37 -15.80 -17.23
N LYS A 295 21.93 -14.98 -18.19
CA LYS A 295 20.53 -14.97 -18.63
C LYS A 295 20.15 -16.20 -19.44
N GLY A 296 18.85 -16.47 -19.54
CA GLY A 296 18.35 -17.49 -20.45
C GLY A 296 16.89 -17.32 -20.82
N ARG A 297 16.32 -18.39 -21.38
CA ARG A 297 14.86 -18.59 -21.39
C ARG A 297 14.37 -18.73 -19.94
N ASP A 298 15.07 -19.57 -19.19
CA ASP A 298 15.12 -19.62 -17.73
C ASP A 298 16.49 -19.07 -17.28
N GLY A 299 16.55 -18.37 -16.16
CA GLY A 299 17.80 -17.81 -15.66
C GLY A 299 18.83 -18.86 -15.20
N GLY A 300 20.11 -18.53 -15.33
CA GLY A 300 21.24 -19.32 -14.85
C GLY A 300 21.60 -19.02 -13.40
N GLN A 301 22.88 -19.22 -13.04
CA GLN A 301 23.39 -19.00 -11.69
C GLN A 301 24.64 -18.10 -11.68
N VAL A 302 24.70 -17.18 -10.71
CA VAL A 302 25.91 -16.42 -10.37
C VAL A 302 26.14 -16.54 -8.87
N SER A 303 27.32 -16.97 -8.46
CA SER A 303 27.78 -17.00 -7.06
C SER A 303 29.02 -16.13 -6.89
N VAL A 304 28.93 -15.11 -6.03
CA VAL A 304 30.03 -14.19 -5.69
C VAL A 304 30.39 -14.41 -4.22
N LEU A 305 31.38 -15.25 -3.97
CA LEU A 305 31.77 -15.75 -2.65
C LEU A 305 33.19 -15.30 -2.28
N GLY A 306 33.52 -15.36 -1.00
CA GLY A 306 34.83 -14.98 -0.42
C GLY A 306 34.67 -14.69 1.07
N ASP A 307 35.76 -14.44 1.80
CA ASP A 307 35.68 -14.05 3.22
C ASP A 307 35.12 -12.62 3.39
N GLN A 308 35.49 -11.72 2.48
CA GLN A 308 34.87 -10.41 2.28
C GLN A 308 34.38 -10.28 0.84
N VAL A 309 33.14 -9.85 0.64
CA VAL A 309 32.55 -9.64 -0.69
C VAL A 309 32.12 -8.19 -0.88
N LYS A 310 32.50 -7.59 -2.00
CA LYS A 310 32.12 -6.21 -2.36
C LYS A 310 31.60 -6.11 -3.80
N LEU A 311 30.38 -5.61 -3.95
CA LEU A 311 29.81 -5.16 -5.21
C LEU A 311 29.86 -3.62 -5.23
N ALA A 312 30.68 -3.07 -6.12
CA ALA A 312 30.82 -1.63 -6.30
C ALA A 312 29.61 -1.01 -7.01
N SER A 313 29.46 0.30 -6.92
CA SER A 313 28.36 1.10 -7.48
C SER A 313 28.06 0.90 -8.97
N SER A 314 28.99 0.38 -9.77
CA SER A 314 28.82 0.05 -11.20
C SER A 314 28.46 -1.42 -11.48
N ALA A 315 28.50 -2.30 -10.47
CA ALA A 315 28.37 -3.73 -10.63
C ALA A 315 26.99 -4.14 -11.16
N GLN A 316 26.97 -5.11 -12.08
CA GLN A 316 25.75 -5.69 -12.65
C GLN A 316 25.80 -7.21 -12.55
N VAL A 317 24.83 -7.80 -11.85
CA VAL A 317 24.61 -9.25 -11.77
C VAL A 317 23.24 -9.54 -12.37
N ASP A 318 23.20 -10.18 -13.54
CA ASP A 318 21.98 -10.41 -14.31
C ASP A 318 21.79 -11.91 -14.60
N VAL A 319 20.84 -12.53 -13.90
CA VAL A 319 20.44 -13.93 -14.03
C VAL A 319 18.98 -14.04 -14.52
N SER A 320 18.51 -13.06 -15.30
CA SER A 320 17.11 -12.98 -15.72
C SER A 320 16.67 -14.11 -16.68
N GLY A 321 15.43 -14.57 -16.54
CA GLY A 321 14.78 -15.54 -17.42
C GLY A 321 13.72 -14.88 -18.30
N SER A 322 13.97 -14.81 -19.60
CA SER A 322 13.14 -14.06 -20.57
C SER A 322 11.71 -14.60 -20.78
N ALA A 323 11.45 -15.90 -20.56
CA ALA A 323 10.13 -16.51 -20.83
C ALA A 323 9.70 -17.58 -19.81
N GLY A 324 10.59 -17.99 -18.92
CA GLY A 324 10.34 -18.93 -17.84
C GLY A 324 10.61 -18.30 -16.47
N LYS A 325 11.41 -18.97 -15.65
CA LYS A 325 11.77 -18.48 -14.31
C LYS A 325 13.05 -17.65 -14.31
N GLY A 326 13.16 -16.70 -13.40
CA GLY A 326 14.44 -16.05 -13.07
C GLY A 326 15.45 -17.03 -12.45
N GLY A 327 16.72 -16.68 -12.54
CA GLY A 327 17.84 -17.50 -12.05
C GLY A 327 18.19 -17.24 -10.59
N THR A 328 19.40 -17.64 -10.18
CA THR A 328 19.89 -17.48 -8.80
C THR A 328 21.16 -16.64 -8.75
N ALA A 329 21.12 -15.52 -8.04
CA ALA A 329 22.28 -14.72 -7.68
C ALA A 329 22.59 -14.87 -6.18
N LEU A 330 23.74 -15.46 -5.84
CA LEU A 330 24.25 -15.57 -4.46
C LEU A 330 25.42 -14.60 -4.28
N VAL A 331 25.37 -13.73 -3.28
CA VAL A 331 26.41 -12.74 -2.98
C VAL A 331 26.76 -12.83 -1.50
N GLY A 332 28.00 -13.20 -1.20
CA GLY A 332 28.48 -13.43 0.16
C GLY A 332 28.03 -14.75 0.80
N GLY A 333 26.92 -15.35 0.38
CA GLY A 333 26.52 -16.66 0.86
C GLY A 333 25.24 -17.22 0.24
N SER A 334 24.92 -18.44 0.65
CA SER A 334 23.67 -19.14 0.36
C SER A 334 22.46 -18.52 1.08
N PHE A 335 21.25 -18.88 0.65
CA PHE A 335 19.99 -18.51 1.31
C PHE A 335 20.01 -18.85 2.82
N GLN A 336 19.73 -17.87 3.69
CA GLN A 336 19.83 -17.94 5.17
C GLN A 336 21.17 -18.45 5.73
N GLY A 337 22.24 -18.50 4.92
CA GLY A 337 23.52 -19.11 5.32
C GLY A 337 23.49 -20.63 5.55
N LYS A 338 22.45 -21.34 5.08
CA LYS A 338 22.24 -22.78 5.33
C LYS A 338 22.82 -23.72 4.25
N GLY A 339 23.41 -23.17 3.19
CA GLY A 339 24.02 -23.93 2.10
C GLY A 339 25.46 -24.39 2.39
N SER A 340 26.06 -25.07 1.42
CA SER A 340 27.45 -25.53 1.49
C SER A 340 28.46 -24.54 0.88
N GLU A 341 27.95 -23.46 0.27
CA GLU A 341 28.74 -22.37 -0.29
C GLU A 341 29.56 -21.63 0.79
N GLN A 342 30.77 -21.19 0.44
CA GLN A 342 31.60 -20.36 1.33
C GLN A 342 30.84 -19.10 1.74
N ALA A 343 30.58 -18.98 3.04
CA ALA A 343 30.01 -17.78 3.64
C ALA A 343 31.08 -16.71 3.91
N ALA A 344 30.77 -15.48 3.51
CA ALA A 344 31.51 -14.29 3.88
C ALA A 344 31.29 -13.92 5.35
N ARG A 345 32.28 -13.26 5.97
CA ARG A 345 32.11 -12.52 7.23
C ARG A 345 31.58 -11.11 7.00
N GLN A 346 31.80 -10.55 5.80
CA GLN A 346 31.34 -9.22 5.44
C GLN A 346 30.91 -9.17 3.98
N THR A 347 29.73 -8.59 3.73
CA THR A 347 29.18 -8.41 2.38
C THR A 347 28.70 -6.98 2.19
N GLN A 348 29.27 -6.24 1.23
CA GLN A 348 28.91 -4.86 0.93
C GLN A 348 28.40 -4.73 -0.50
N VAL A 349 27.19 -4.19 -0.67
CA VAL A 349 26.58 -3.86 -1.96
C VAL A 349 26.34 -2.35 -2.02
N GLU A 350 27.19 -1.64 -2.77
CA GLU A 350 27.16 -0.17 -2.85
C GLU A 350 25.93 0.38 -3.60
N LYS A 351 25.61 1.65 -3.31
CA LYS A 351 24.62 2.45 -4.03
C LYS A 351 24.91 2.43 -5.53
N GLY A 352 23.95 1.93 -6.31
CA GLY A 352 24.03 1.85 -7.77
C GLY A 352 24.28 0.44 -8.31
N ALA A 353 24.81 -0.48 -7.49
CA ALA A 353 24.95 -1.88 -7.87
C ALA A 353 23.57 -2.49 -8.17
N GLN A 354 23.49 -3.36 -9.19
CA GLN A 354 22.24 -3.97 -9.65
C GLN A 354 22.34 -5.50 -9.64
N LEU A 355 21.40 -6.14 -8.97
CA LEU A 355 21.19 -7.59 -8.95
C LEU A 355 19.81 -7.87 -9.52
N THR A 356 19.72 -8.70 -10.55
CA THR A 356 18.47 -8.93 -11.29
C THR A 356 18.29 -10.42 -11.58
N ALA A 357 17.18 -10.96 -11.08
CA ALA A 357 16.70 -12.31 -11.27
C ALA A 357 15.23 -12.28 -11.74
N ASP A 358 14.88 -11.33 -12.60
CA ASP A 358 13.52 -11.20 -13.14
C ASP A 358 13.17 -12.40 -14.04
N GLY A 359 11.91 -12.83 -14.02
CA GLY A 359 11.40 -13.94 -14.82
C GLY A 359 10.13 -13.62 -15.58
N GLY A 360 10.02 -14.09 -16.83
CA GLY A 360 8.81 -13.94 -17.64
C GLY A 360 7.55 -14.58 -17.03
N LYS A 361 7.71 -15.55 -16.12
CA LYS A 361 6.60 -16.18 -15.36
C LYS A 361 6.83 -16.15 -13.86
N GLU A 362 7.97 -16.64 -13.40
CA GLU A 362 8.30 -16.80 -11.98
C GLU A 362 9.57 -16.01 -11.69
N GLY A 363 9.55 -15.14 -10.68
CA GLY A 363 10.76 -14.45 -10.25
C GLY A 363 11.80 -15.44 -9.71
N GLY A 364 13.08 -15.12 -9.91
CA GLY A 364 14.21 -15.92 -9.44
C GLY A 364 14.54 -15.66 -7.97
N LYS A 365 15.81 -15.87 -7.63
CA LYS A 365 16.35 -15.64 -6.28
C LYS A 365 17.56 -14.70 -6.31
N VAL A 366 17.55 -13.67 -5.47
CA VAL A 366 18.71 -12.83 -5.15
C VAL A 366 19.01 -12.97 -3.66
N VAL A 367 20.22 -13.36 -3.29
CA VAL A 367 20.68 -13.47 -1.90
C VAL A 367 21.90 -12.58 -1.72
N VAL A 368 21.86 -11.72 -0.70
CA VAL A 368 23.00 -10.96 -0.19
C VAL A 368 23.15 -11.32 1.28
N TRP A 369 24.16 -12.13 1.63
CA TRP A 369 24.28 -12.74 2.95
C TRP A 369 25.69 -12.66 3.54
N SER A 370 25.82 -12.70 4.87
CA SER A 370 27.09 -12.91 5.58
C SER A 370 26.91 -13.48 7.00
N THR A 371 27.93 -14.16 7.51
CA THR A 371 28.04 -14.59 8.93
C THR A 371 28.30 -13.44 9.91
N GLY A 372 28.52 -12.22 9.42
CA GLY A 372 28.93 -11.06 10.22
C GLY A 372 28.11 -9.82 9.86
N ASN A 373 28.69 -8.91 9.05
CA ASN A 373 28.05 -7.65 8.67
C ASN A 373 27.66 -7.61 7.19
N THR A 374 26.38 -7.37 6.92
CA THR A 374 25.86 -7.15 5.56
C THR A 374 25.39 -5.72 5.40
N GLU A 375 25.98 -4.99 4.45
CA GLU A 375 25.60 -3.63 4.06
C GLU A 375 24.96 -3.63 2.68
N PHE A 376 23.68 -3.22 2.61
CA PHE A 376 22.91 -3.15 1.37
C PHE A 376 22.45 -1.72 1.06
N ALA A 377 22.95 -1.19 -0.06
CA ALA A 377 22.55 0.09 -0.65
C ALA A 377 22.22 -0.02 -2.16
N GLY A 378 22.34 -1.21 -2.74
CA GLY A 378 22.09 -1.46 -4.16
C GLY A 378 20.61 -1.73 -4.50
N LYS A 379 20.38 -2.24 -5.70
CA LYS A 379 19.06 -2.66 -6.18
C LYS A 379 19.01 -4.17 -6.36
N ALA A 380 17.96 -4.80 -5.85
CA ALA A 380 17.67 -6.21 -6.07
C ALA A 380 16.27 -6.37 -6.68
N SER A 381 16.19 -7.07 -7.81
CA SER A 381 14.94 -7.31 -8.55
C SER A 381 14.78 -8.81 -8.79
N ALA A 382 13.61 -9.35 -8.45
CA ALA A 382 13.22 -10.74 -8.66
C ALA A 382 11.76 -10.83 -9.06
N LYS A 383 11.35 -10.04 -10.06
CA LYS A 383 9.93 -9.94 -10.47
C LYS A 383 9.49 -11.15 -11.29
N GLY A 384 8.20 -11.46 -11.27
CA GLY A 384 7.60 -12.52 -12.10
C GLY A 384 6.30 -12.12 -12.79
N GLY A 385 6.09 -12.53 -14.04
CA GLY A 385 4.84 -12.28 -14.76
C GLY A 385 3.59 -12.91 -14.10
N ILE A 386 3.76 -13.95 -13.28
CA ILE A 386 2.70 -14.66 -12.54
C ILE A 386 3.02 -14.60 -11.04
N GLN A 387 4.19 -15.08 -10.63
CA GLN A 387 4.59 -15.18 -9.23
C GLN A 387 5.91 -14.48 -8.99
N GLY A 388 5.95 -13.56 -8.03
CA GLY A 388 7.18 -12.89 -7.62
C GLY A 388 8.19 -13.85 -7.01
N GLY A 389 9.46 -13.51 -7.12
CA GLY A 389 10.59 -14.29 -6.65
C GLY A 389 10.94 -14.03 -5.19
N VAL A 390 12.20 -14.31 -4.83
CA VAL A 390 12.72 -14.09 -3.48
C VAL A 390 13.96 -13.21 -3.52
N VAL A 391 13.93 -12.12 -2.76
CA VAL A 391 15.11 -11.34 -2.43
C VAL A 391 15.42 -11.54 -0.94
N GLU A 392 16.67 -11.80 -0.61
CA GLU A 392 17.18 -11.86 0.77
C GLU A 392 18.34 -10.88 0.92
N THR A 393 18.31 -10.05 1.95
CA THR A 393 19.41 -9.14 2.30
C THR A 393 19.65 -9.20 3.80
N SER A 394 20.65 -9.98 4.20
CA SER A 394 20.67 -10.64 5.50
C SER A 394 22.07 -10.87 6.05
N GLY A 395 22.16 -11.18 7.33
CA GLY A 395 23.39 -11.50 8.04
C GLY A 395 23.23 -11.12 9.51
N LYS A 396 24.06 -11.69 10.40
CA LYS A 396 23.95 -11.51 11.86
C LYS A 396 23.77 -10.05 12.27
N ARG A 397 24.52 -9.15 11.61
CA ARG A 397 24.35 -7.70 11.66
C ARG A 397 24.03 -7.20 10.26
N LEU A 398 23.03 -6.33 10.15
CA LEU A 398 22.43 -5.93 8.87
C LEU A 398 22.24 -4.41 8.82
N SER A 399 22.75 -3.79 7.76
CA SER A 399 22.49 -2.40 7.42
C SER A 399 21.76 -2.32 6.06
N VAL A 400 20.54 -1.79 6.05
CA VAL A 400 19.81 -1.49 4.81
C VAL A 400 19.59 0.01 4.71
N THR A 401 20.36 0.65 3.83
CA THR A 401 20.37 2.11 3.69
C THR A 401 19.13 2.63 2.96
N ARG A 402 18.85 3.94 3.07
CA ARG A 402 17.77 4.60 2.33
C ARG A 402 17.91 4.59 0.79
N ASP A 403 19.09 4.23 0.29
CA ASP A 403 19.40 4.17 -1.14
C ASP A 403 19.07 2.79 -1.76
N ALA A 404 18.80 1.79 -0.91
CA ALA A 404 18.41 0.46 -1.33
C ALA A 404 17.04 0.46 -2.03
N ALA A 405 16.86 -0.45 -3.00
CA ALA A 405 15.57 -0.75 -3.57
C ALA A 405 15.41 -2.26 -3.78
N VAL A 406 14.26 -2.80 -3.37
CA VAL A 406 13.92 -4.21 -3.56
C VAL A 406 12.57 -4.30 -4.25
N ASP A 407 12.49 -5.16 -5.27
CA ASP A 407 11.27 -5.42 -6.02
C ASP A 407 11.18 -6.92 -6.35
N ALA A 408 10.31 -7.62 -5.62
CA ALA A 408 9.94 -9.00 -5.87
C ALA A 408 8.47 -9.10 -6.33
N SER A 409 7.95 -8.10 -7.04
CA SER A 409 6.55 -8.08 -7.47
C SER A 409 6.18 -9.26 -8.39
N GLY A 410 4.91 -9.66 -8.32
CA GLY A 410 4.34 -10.69 -9.17
C GLY A 410 2.94 -10.37 -9.64
N GLY A 411 2.56 -10.86 -10.82
CA GLY A 411 1.27 -10.53 -11.45
C GLY A 411 0.03 -11.02 -10.69
N SER A 412 0.03 -12.26 -10.20
CA SER A 412 -1.07 -12.85 -9.43
C SER A 412 -0.68 -13.36 -8.05
N ARG A 413 0.62 -13.52 -7.78
CA ARG A 413 1.16 -13.89 -6.45
C ARG A 413 2.32 -12.98 -6.09
N SER A 414 2.28 -12.43 -4.88
CA SER A 414 3.38 -11.69 -4.26
C SER A 414 4.67 -12.51 -4.25
N GLY A 415 5.81 -11.87 -4.45
CA GLY A 415 7.11 -12.42 -4.05
C GLY A 415 7.47 -11.97 -2.63
N LEU A 416 8.70 -12.27 -2.22
CA LEU A 416 9.17 -12.05 -0.86
C LEU A 416 10.46 -11.24 -0.82
N TRP A 417 10.52 -10.25 0.06
CA TRP A 417 11.77 -9.73 0.61
C TRP A 417 11.97 -10.25 2.03
N LEU A 418 13.06 -10.99 2.25
CA LEU A 418 13.47 -11.54 3.54
C LEU A 418 14.65 -10.75 4.14
N LEU A 419 14.54 -10.44 5.42
CA LEU A 419 15.61 -9.95 6.30
C LEU A 419 15.70 -10.92 7.50
N ASP A 420 16.86 -11.52 7.80
CA ASP A 420 17.02 -12.42 8.97
C ASP A 420 18.27 -12.18 9.87
N PRO A 421 18.41 -10.97 10.45
CA PRO A 421 19.53 -10.64 11.37
C PRO A 421 19.35 -11.18 12.80
N ASP A 422 20.35 -10.99 13.66
CA ASP A 422 20.22 -11.35 15.08
C ASP A 422 19.31 -10.35 15.82
N GLN A 423 19.52 -9.05 15.62
CA GLN A 423 18.59 -7.98 16.04
C GLN A 423 18.40 -6.97 14.88
N VAL A 424 17.31 -6.21 14.91
CA VAL A 424 17.06 -5.13 13.94
C VAL A 424 16.33 -3.93 14.53
N ASP A 425 16.89 -2.74 14.30
CA ASP A 425 16.24 -1.46 14.53
C ASP A 425 15.77 -0.86 13.19
N ILE A 426 14.46 -0.65 13.07
CA ILE A 426 13.84 0.02 11.91
C ILE A 426 13.78 1.52 12.18
N VAL A 427 14.47 2.32 11.36
CA VAL A 427 14.70 3.76 11.61
C VAL A 427 14.57 4.60 10.33
N VAL A 428 14.43 5.93 10.49
CA VAL A 428 14.43 6.89 9.36
C VAL A 428 15.82 7.05 8.73
N ASN A 429 16.85 7.07 9.58
CA ASN A 429 18.24 7.33 9.18
C ASN A 429 19.13 6.18 9.65
N PRO A 430 19.26 5.10 8.85
CA PRO A 430 20.08 3.94 9.24
C PRO A 430 21.56 4.31 9.31
N THR A 431 22.20 3.91 10.41
CA THR A 431 23.64 4.04 10.67
C THR A 431 24.08 2.81 11.46
N GLY A 432 25.04 2.03 10.95
CA GLY A 432 25.34 0.72 11.54
C GLY A 432 24.22 -0.28 11.27
N ASP A 433 23.91 -1.11 12.26
CA ASP A 433 23.12 -2.35 12.17
C ASP A 433 21.59 -2.09 12.11
N ASN A 434 21.17 -1.15 11.25
CA ASN A 434 19.83 -0.58 11.17
C ASN A 434 19.21 -0.74 9.77
N VAL A 435 17.87 -0.84 9.70
CA VAL A 435 17.10 -0.93 8.46
C VAL A 435 16.25 0.32 8.22
N SER A 436 16.23 0.82 6.99
CA SER A 436 15.39 1.96 6.59
C SER A 436 13.90 1.63 6.55
N ASN A 437 13.09 2.36 7.34
CA ASN A 437 11.64 2.29 7.32
C ASN A 437 11.03 2.55 5.93
N SER A 438 11.59 3.53 5.18
CA SER A 438 11.09 3.90 3.86
C SER A 438 11.33 2.81 2.81
N VAL A 439 12.40 2.01 2.93
CA VAL A 439 12.63 0.91 2.00
C VAL A 439 11.64 -0.22 2.26
N ILE A 440 11.32 -0.53 3.54
CA ILE A 440 10.24 -1.47 3.90
C ILE A 440 8.90 -1.00 3.32
N ALA A 441 8.52 0.26 3.56
CA ALA A 441 7.27 0.82 3.06
C ALA A 441 7.16 0.79 1.52
N ASN A 442 8.26 1.11 0.81
CA ASN A 442 8.30 1.06 -0.65
C ASN A 442 8.24 -0.38 -1.20
N SER A 443 8.90 -1.34 -0.55
CA SER A 443 8.83 -2.75 -0.94
C SER A 443 7.44 -3.35 -0.73
N LEU A 444 6.72 -2.96 0.34
CA LEU A 444 5.36 -3.41 0.64
C LEU A 444 4.30 -2.98 -0.41
N ALA A 445 4.59 -1.97 -1.24
CA ALA A 445 3.74 -1.65 -2.38
C ALA A 445 3.79 -2.71 -3.50
N ASN A 446 4.88 -3.48 -3.57
CA ASN A 446 5.21 -4.39 -4.66
C ASN A 446 5.13 -5.87 -4.26
N ASN A 447 5.61 -6.22 -3.06
CA ASN A 447 5.80 -7.58 -2.59
C ASN A 447 5.61 -7.71 -1.07
N ASP A 448 5.61 -8.94 -0.56
CA ASP A 448 5.57 -9.19 0.88
C ASP A 448 6.95 -8.92 1.51
N VAL A 449 6.97 -8.51 2.77
CA VAL A 449 8.21 -8.26 3.52
C VAL A 449 8.19 -9.06 4.81
N ARG A 450 9.20 -9.89 5.02
CA ARG A 450 9.39 -10.71 6.23
C ARG A 450 10.69 -10.34 6.92
N ILE A 451 10.59 -10.07 8.21
CA ILE A 451 11.72 -9.73 9.08
C ILE A 451 11.79 -10.80 10.17
N GLU A 452 12.87 -11.56 10.21
CA GLU A 452 13.11 -12.67 11.14
C GLU A 452 14.31 -12.38 12.04
N ALA A 453 14.11 -11.72 13.18
CA ALA A 453 15.19 -11.50 14.13
C ALA A 453 15.42 -12.75 15.00
N ARG A 454 16.69 -13.15 15.22
CA ARG A 454 17.00 -14.19 16.22
C ARG A 454 16.73 -13.76 17.66
N ASP A 455 16.66 -12.46 17.95
CA ASP A 455 16.39 -11.95 19.29
C ASP A 455 15.35 -10.83 19.29
N ARG A 456 15.55 -9.71 18.58
CA ARG A 456 14.64 -8.56 18.74
C ARG A 456 14.42 -7.72 17.49
N ILE A 457 13.16 -7.30 17.31
CA ILE A 457 12.73 -6.28 16.34
C ILE A 457 12.26 -5.05 17.10
N ASN A 458 12.85 -3.88 16.84
CA ASN A 458 12.28 -2.59 17.27
C ASN A 458 11.84 -1.75 16.07
N VAL A 459 10.57 -1.34 16.05
CA VAL A 459 10.00 -0.44 15.04
C VAL A 459 10.06 1.00 15.57
N ASN A 460 11.22 1.63 15.40
CA ASN A 460 11.56 2.96 15.95
C ASN A 460 11.21 4.12 15.00
N ALA A 461 10.66 3.83 13.82
CA ALA A 461 10.25 4.83 12.84
C ALA A 461 8.97 4.39 12.09
N PRO A 462 8.13 5.34 11.62
CA PRO A 462 6.85 5.01 11.00
C PRO A 462 7.02 4.16 9.73
N ILE A 463 6.30 3.04 9.61
CA ILE A 463 6.16 2.28 8.38
C ILE A 463 4.81 2.66 7.78
N ILE A 464 4.81 3.48 6.72
CA ILE A 464 3.59 4.04 6.11
C ILE A 464 3.52 3.58 4.66
N ALA A 465 2.64 2.62 4.38
CA ALA A 465 2.39 2.09 3.05
C ALA A 465 0.97 2.47 2.61
N PRO A 466 0.80 3.55 1.83
CA PRO A 466 -0.52 4.11 1.47
C PRO A 466 -1.29 3.28 0.43
N VAL A 467 -0.61 2.36 -0.26
CA VAL A 467 -1.23 1.36 -1.14
C VAL A 467 -0.53 0.02 -0.92
N VAL A 468 -1.14 -0.86 -0.13
CA VAL A 468 -0.66 -2.22 0.08
C VAL A 468 -1.59 -3.14 -0.72
N GLY A 469 -1.28 -3.31 -2.02
CA GLY A 469 -2.21 -3.90 -3.00
C GLY A 469 -2.86 -5.19 -2.50
N SER A 470 -4.17 -5.10 -2.22
CA SER A 470 -4.97 -5.93 -1.29
C SER A 470 -4.33 -7.27 -0.90
N GLY A 471 -3.92 -7.37 0.36
CA GLY A 471 -3.46 -8.63 0.95
C GLY A 471 -1.94 -8.89 0.96
N LYS A 472 -1.07 -7.92 0.60
CA LYS A 472 0.36 -8.06 0.93
C LYS A 472 0.54 -8.12 2.45
N THR A 473 1.62 -8.75 2.88
CA THR A 473 1.90 -8.94 4.30
C THR A 473 3.23 -8.32 4.72
N LEU A 474 3.21 -7.55 5.82
CA LEU A 474 4.39 -7.32 6.66
C LEU A 474 4.40 -8.39 7.76
N ALA A 475 5.43 -9.23 7.79
CA ALA A 475 5.64 -10.23 8.83
C ALA A 475 6.84 -9.85 9.71
N LEU A 476 6.60 -9.68 11.01
CA LEU A 476 7.61 -9.42 12.04
C LEU A 476 7.73 -10.67 12.92
N ILE A 477 8.85 -11.36 12.85
CA ILE A 477 9.09 -12.62 13.55
C ILE A 477 10.35 -12.46 14.41
N ALA A 478 10.22 -12.63 15.72
CA ALA A 478 11.35 -12.64 16.65
C ALA A 478 11.42 -13.99 17.37
N SER A 479 12.57 -14.66 17.30
CA SER A 479 12.74 -16.07 17.67
C SER A 479 13.90 -16.30 18.64
N GLY A 480 13.96 -15.45 19.67
CA GLY A 480 14.91 -15.57 20.78
C GLY A 480 14.43 -16.50 21.88
N ASN A 481 15.10 -16.43 23.02
CA ASN A 481 14.91 -17.30 24.17
C ASN A 481 13.48 -17.20 24.70
N VAL A 482 12.88 -18.36 24.97
CA VAL A 482 11.56 -18.41 25.61
C VAL A 482 11.70 -18.07 27.10
N GLY A 483 10.71 -17.35 27.63
CA GLY A 483 10.73 -16.82 29.00
C GLY A 483 9.99 -17.73 29.98
N THR A 484 10.29 -17.62 31.28
CA THR A 484 9.79 -18.60 32.26
C THR A 484 8.26 -18.67 32.40
N VAL A 485 7.67 -19.87 32.31
CA VAL A 485 6.24 -20.11 32.63
C VAL A 485 5.98 -19.81 34.10
N THR A 486 5.10 -18.85 34.41
CA THR A 486 4.70 -18.55 35.80
C THR A 486 3.21 -18.27 35.92
N ASP A 487 2.57 -18.80 36.96
CA ASP A 487 1.17 -18.55 37.29
C ASP A 487 0.85 -17.04 37.35
N TYR A 488 -0.13 -16.61 36.57
CA TYR A 488 -0.61 -15.23 36.62
C TYR A 488 -1.55 -15.04 37.83
N ASN A 489 -0.99 -14.57 38.95
CA ASN A 489 -1.79 -14.31 40.15
C ASN A 489 -2.54 -12.96 40.06
N SER A 490 -3.80 -13.03 39.65
CA SER A 490 -4.69 -11.86 39.57
C SER A 490 -4.90 -11.14 40.91
N GLN A 491 -4.74 -11.83 42.05
CA GLN A 491 -5.01 -11.34 43.42
C GLN A 491 -3.87 -10.52 44.04
N ALA A 492 -2.68 -10.48 43.43
CA ALA A 492 -1.58 -9.66 43.93
C ALA A 492 -1.91 -8.14 43.84
N PRO A 493 -1.37 -7.27 44.72
CA PRO A 493 -1.41 -5.82 44.50
C PRO A 493 -0.54 -5.40 43.31
N GLY A 494 -1.01 -4.45 42.49
CA GLY A 494 -0.29 -3.93 41.31
C GLY A 494 -1.20 -3.78 40.08
N THR A 495 -0.75 -3.06 39.05
CA THR A 495 -1.46 -3.00 37.77
C THR A 495 -1.37 -4.34 37.03
N ALA A 496 -2.24 -4.58 36.04
CA ALA A 496 -2.11 -5.77 35.20
C ALA A 496 -0.75 -5.83 34.46
N LEU A 497 -0.19 -4.66 34.15
CA LEU A 497 1.13 -4.51 33.55
C LEU A 497 2.27 -4.91 34.51
N ASP A 498 2.17 -4.55 35.79
CA ASP A 498 3.17 -4.94 36.82
C ASP A 498 3.13 -6.44 37.13
N LYS A 499 1.96 -7.08 36.92
CA LYS A 499 1.74 -8.52 37.12
C LYS A 499 2.24 -9.37 35.95
N ALA A 500 2.26 -8.82 34.74
CA ALA A 500 2.78 -9.51 33.57
C ALA A 500 4.32 -9.58 33.64
N LYS A 501 4.84 -10.79 33.92
CA LYS A 501 6.29 -11.03 33.86
C LYS A 501 6.78 -10.83 32.43
N ARG A 502 7.99 -10.28 32.31
CA ARG A 502 8.56 -9.79 31.05
C ARG A 502 9.45 -10.84 30.41
N ASN A 503 9.16 -11.26 29.18
CA ASN A 503 10.19 -11.84 28.33
C ASN A 503 10.70 -10.79 27.34
N ASN A 504 11.97 -10.41 27.45
CA ASN A 504 12.60 -9.40 26.61
C ASN A 504 13.45 -10.02 25.48
N SER A 505 13.86 -11.28 25.58
CA SER A 505 14.47 -12.00 24.46
C SER A 505 13.37 -12.47 23.52
N GLY A 506 13.61 -12.48 22.21
CA GLY A 506 12.58 -12.84 21.23
C GLY A 506 11.47 -11.80 21.06
N SER A 507 11.68 -10.55 21.50
CA SER A 507 10.62 -9.53 21.62
C SER A 507 10.41 -8.71 20.34
N VAL A 508 9.19 -8.17 20.20
CA VAL A 508 8.84 -7.20 19.15
C VAL A 508 8.32 -5.92 19.81
N HIS A 509 9.05 -4.83 19.65
CA HIS A 509 8.69 -3.53 20.20
C HIS A 509 8.23 -2.58 19.08
N ILE A 510 6.96 -2.17 19.13
CA ILE A 510 6.41 -1.14 18.26
C ILE A 510 6.51 0.20 19.01
N ASN A 511 7.29 1.12 18.47
CA ASN A 511 7.58 2.43 19.06
C ASN A 511 7.11 3.60 18.17
N ALA A 512 6.61 3.29 16.98
CA ALA A 512 6.14 4.23 15.96
C ALA A 512 5.02 3.59 15.12
N PRO A 513 4.27 4.37 14.32
CA PRO A 513 3.15 3.86 13.53
C PRO A 513 3.50 2.78 12.50
N ILE A 514 2.59 1.82 12.31
CA ILE A 514 2.57 0.88 11.19
C ILE A 514 1.21 1.03 10.49
N LEU A 515 1.20 1.72 9.36
CA LEU A 515 -0.01 2.08 8.62
C LEU A 515 0.02 1.39 7.26
N LEU A 516 -0.79 0.35 7.09
CA LEU A 516 -0.81 -0.56 5.93
C LEU A 516 -2.19 -0.55 5.29
N LYS A 517 -2.45 0.35 4.32
CA LYS A 517 -3.80 0.49 3.75
C LYS A 517 -4.22 -0.79 3.02
N ASP A 518 -5.15 -1.52 3.63
CA ASP A 518 -5.70 -2.81 3.17
C ASP A 518 -4.65 -3.94 3.02
N GLY A 519 -3.56 -3.83 3.79
CA GLY A 519 -2.51 -4.84 3.95
C GLY A 519 -2.71 -5.70 5.20
N ASN A 520 -1.84 -6.70 5.39
CA ASN A 520 -1.84 -7.53 6.60
C ASN A 520 -0.59 -7.27 7.44
N LEU A 521 -0.75 -7.33 8.76
CA LEU A 521 0.37 -7.35 9.71
C LEU A 521 0.34 -8.66 10.49
N TYR A 522 1.41 -9.44 10.39
CA TYR A 522 1.62 -10.65 11.17
C TYR A 522 2.80 -10.45 12.12
N ILE A 523 2.58 -10.64 13.41
CA ILE A 523 3.61 -10.58 14.44
C ILE A 523 3.67 -11.94 15.15
N ALA A 524 4.85 -12.54 15.18
CA ALA A 524 5.15 -13.72 15.99
C ALA A 524 6.40 -13.46 16.84
N ALA A 525 6.33 -13.70 18.13
CA ALA A 525 7.42 -13.44 19.05
C ALA A 525 7.56 -14.58 20.07
N THR A 526 8.78 -15.00 20.40
CA THR A 526 9.01 -15.82 21.60
C THR A 526 9.04 -14.97 22.88
N GLY A 527 9.33 -13.68 22.72
CA GLY A 527 9.24 -12.63 23.74
C GLY A 527 7.97 -11.79 23.67
N ASP A 528 7.88 -10.78 24.53
CA ASP A 528 6.74 -9.88 24.59
C ASP A 528 6.54 -9.12 23.27
N VAL A 529 5.28 -8.87 22.93
CA VAL A 529 4.92 -7.86 21.92
C VAL A 529 4.49 -6.60 22.66
N ARG A 530 5.20 -5.50 22.42
CA ARG A 530 4.98 -4.21 23.08
C ARG A 530 4.49 -3.15 22.12
N LEU A 531 3.45 -2.44 22.52
CA LEU A 531 2.93 -1.26 21.84
C LEU A 531 3.16 -0.06 22.76
N ASN A 532 4.24 0.67 22.53
CA ASN A 532 4.70 1.71 23.44
C ASN A 532 4.21 3.12 23.03
N ASP A 533 3.99 3.98 24.02
CA ASP A 533 3.85 5.44 23.83
C ASP A 533 5.15 6.13 24.27
N LEU A 534 6.00 6.49 23.30
CA LEU A 534 7.24 7.24 23.55
C LEU A 534 7.05 8.77 23.39
N ALA A 535 5.81 9.25 23.28
CA ALA A 535 5.53 10.68 23.24
C ALA A 535 5.75 11.32 24.62
N THR A 536 6.51 12.41 24.65
CA THR A 536 6.71 13.22 25.85
C THR A 536 5.65 14.31 25.94
N PRO A 537 5.44 14.98 27.10
CA PRO A 537 4.55 16.14 27.20
C PRO A 537 4.90 17.33 26.29
N ALA A 538 6.10 17.35 25.68
CA ALA A 538 6.51 18.34 24.68
C ALA A 538 6.09 17.95 23.25
N ASP A 539 5.74 16.69 23.02
CA ASP A 539 5.25 16.20 21.73
C ASP A 539 3.74 16.44 21.61
N THR A 540 3.31 17.11 20.54
CA THR A 540 1.90 17.43 20.29
C THR A 540 1.50 17.12 18.85
N GLY A 541 0.24 16.77 18.62
CA GLY A 541 -0.29 16.45 17.29
C GLY A 541 0.52 15.33 16.61
N ALA A 542 0.87 15.53 15.34
CA ALA A 542 1.60 14.54 14.55
C ALA A 542 2.95 14.11 15.17
N ALA A 543 3.63 14.99 15.92
CA ALA A 543 4.89 14.64 16.59
C ALA A 543 4.70 13.60 17.72
N ALA A 544 3.55 13.63 18.41
CA ALA A 544 3.20 12.63 19.41
C ALA A 544 2.78 11.31 18.74
N TYR A 545 1.91 11.37 17.73
CA TYR A 545 1.48 10.17 17.00
C TYR A 545 2.62 9.45 16.28
N GLY A 546 3.64 10.18 15.79
CA GLY A 546 4.85 9.60 15.21
C GLY A 546 5.74 8.81 16.21
N LYS A 547 5.51 8.95 17.52
CA LYS A 547 6.21 8.25 18.61
C LYS A 547 5.32 7.24 19.35
N ARG A 548 4.18 6.88 18.77
CA ARG A 548 3.19 5.94 19.33
C ARG A 548 3.09 4.72 18.45
N ALA A 549 2.88 3.56 19.06
CA ALA A 549 2.44 2.36 18.37
C ALA A 549 1.01 2.51 17.82
N ILE A 550 0.87 3.19 16.68
CA ILE A 550 -0.40 3.26 15.94
C ILE A 550 -0.36 2.23 14.82
N VAL A 551 -1.06 1.11 14.99
CA VAL A 551 -1.21 0.07 13.98
C VAL A 551 -2.58 0.21 13.33
N ASP A 552 -2.61 0.46 12.03
CA ASP A 552 -3.84 0.49 11.23
C ASP A 552 -3.63 -0.30 9.93
N VAL A 553 -4.37 -1.40 9.79
CA VAL A 553 -4.35 -2.29 8.61
C VAL A 553 -5.58 -2.12 7.71
N GLY A 554 -6.45 -1.14 7.99
CA GLY A 554 -7.70 -0.94 7.26
C GLY A 554 -8.58 -2.19 7.25
N ASN A 555 -8.96 -2.65 6.06
CA ASN A 555 -9.79 -3.85 5.88
C ASN A 555 -9.01 -5.18 5.98
N GLY A 556 -7.70 -5.14 6.23
CA GLY A 556 -6.88 -6.33 6.35
C GLY A 556 -6.94 -7.03 7.72
N THR A 557 -6.07 -8.02 7.90
CA THR A 557 -5.94 -8.77 9.15
C THR A 557 -4.69 -8.34 9.92
N LEU A 558 -4.89 -8.02 11.20
CA LEU A 558 -3.85 -7.93 12.21
C LEU A 558 -3.79 -9.26 12.98
N TRP A 559 -2.63 -9.91 12.98
CA TRP A 559 -2.37 -11.13 13.74
C TRP A 559 -1.17 -10.93 14.65
N ILE A 560 -1.34 -11.17 15.94
CA ILE A 560 -0.27 -11.11 16.94
C ILE A 560 -0.27 -12.41 17.74
N LYS A 561 0.87 -13.10 17.79
CA LYS A 561 1.08 -14.22 18.70
C LYS A 561 2.41 -14.10 19.45
N THR A 562 2.40 -14.46 20.73
CA THR A 562 3.61 -14.69 21.51
C THR A 562 3.74 -16.18 21.88
N ALA A 563 4.88 -16.58 22.45
CA ALA A 563 4.97 -17.83 23.20
C ALA A 563 4.02 -17.82 24.42
N ASN A 564 3.71 -19.00 24.96
CA ASN A 564 2.75 -19.17 26.07
C ASN A 564 3.17 -18.48 27.39
N THR A 565 4.36 -17.87 27.43
CA THR A 565 5.00 -17.20 28.57
C THR A 565 5.32 -15.73 28.36
N ALA A 566 5.20 -15.27 27.13
CA ALA A 566 5.35 -13.87 26.76
C ALA A 566 3.97 -13.22 26.57
N SER A 567 3.86 -11.93 26.85
CA SER A 567 2.57 -11.21 26.82
C SER A 567 2.47 -10.19 25.69
N VAL A 568 1.24 -9.90 25.25
CA VAL A 568 0.95 -8.79 24.35
C VAL A 568 0.48 -7.60 25.20
N ILE A 569 1.20 -6.48 25.13
CA ILE A 569 1.09 -5.38 26.09
C ILE A 569 0.99 -4.03 25.39
N GLN A 570 0.06 -3.18 25.85
CA GLN A 570 -0.27 -1.90 25.21
C GLN A 570 -0.32 -0.71 26.18
N ASP A 571 0.37 0.37 25.82
CA ASP A 571 0.28 1.68 26.50
C ASP A 571 -0.98 2.47 26.08
N ALA A 572 -1.52 3.29 26.97
CA ALA A 572 -2.87 3.86 26.86
C ALA A 572 -3.17 4.66 25.57
N ASN A 573 -2.21 5.43 25.03
CA ASN A 573 -2.44 6.30 23.86
C ASN A 573 -2.04 5.66 22.52
N THR A 574 -1.80 4.35 22.49
CA THR A 574 -1.48 3.58 21.28
C THR A 574 -2.75 2.98 20.67
N ALA A 575 -2.70 2.36 19.50
CA ALA A 575 -3.89 1.81 18.85
C ALA A 575 -3.62 0.57 17.99
N LEU A 576 -4.58 -0.34 17.97
CA LEU A 576 -4.71 -1.47 17.05
C LEU A 576 -6.03 -1.36 16.30
N ILE A 577 -5.97 -1.14 14.98
CA ILE A 577 -7.13 -0.93 14.11
C ILE A 577 -7.07 -1.93 12.94
N GLY A 578 -8.12 -2.74 12.80
CA GLY A 578 -8.30 -3.62 11.63
C GLY A 578 -9.70 -4.23 11.55
N ALA A 579 -10.12 -4.61 10.34
CA ALA A 579 -11.37 -5.35 10.16
C ALA A 579 -11.34 -6.72 10.86
N ASN A 580 -10.18 -7.38 10.90
CA ASN A 580 -9.98 -8.61 11.66
C ASN A 580 -8.75 -8.48 12.56
N VAL A 581 -8.92 -8.71 13.87
CA VAL A 581 -7.84 -8.64 14.86
C VAL A 581 -7.78 -9.96 15.63
N ALA A 582 -6.62 -10.59 15.61
CA ALA A 582 -6.35 -11.85 16.30
C ALA A 582 -5.14 -11.69 17.23
N VAL A 583 -5.30 -12.02 18.51
CA VAL A 583 -4.23 -11.84 19.51
C VAL A 583 -4.12 -13.05 20.45
N LYS A 584 -2.92 -13.65 20.53
CA LYS A 584 -2.61 -14.75 21.45
C LYS A 584 -1.34 -14.46 22.25
N GLY A 585 -1.35 -14.82 23.53
CA GLY A 585 -0.16 -14.81 24.38
C GLY A 585 -0.44 -15.29 25.81
N ALA A 586 0.57 -15.27 26.69
CA ALA A 586 0.40 -15.60 28.11
C ALA A 586 -0.72 -14.77 28.75
N SER A 587 -0.58 -13.44 28.67
CA SER A 587 -1.64 -12.46 28.89
C SER A 587 -1.73 -11.51 27.70
N VAL A 588 -2.92 -10.96 27.49
CA VAL A 588 -3.22 -9.95 26.46
C VAL A 588 -3.78 -8.72 27.16
N LEU A 589 -3.02 -7.64 27.17
CA LEU A 589 -3.29 -6.41 27.92
C LEU A 589 -3.47 -5.22 26.96
N LEU A 590 -4.59 -5.21 26.23
CA LEU A 590 -4.91 -4.26 25.15
C LEU A 590 -6.00 -3.26 25.56
N ASN A 591 -5.73 -2.49 26.61
CA ASN A 591 -6.75 -1.68 27.28
C ASN A 591 -6.94 -0.25 26.71
N SER A 592 -6.34 0.10 25.56
CA SER A 592 -6.56 1.42 24.94
C SER A 592 -7.98 1.53 24.35
N PRO A 593 -8.74 2.61 24.63
CA PRO A 593 -10.03 2.84 23.98
C PRO A 593 -9.90 3.20 22.49
N LEU A 594 -8.69 3.47 21.98
CA LEU A 594 -8.45 3.88 20.59
C LEU A 594 -8.52 2.72 19.59
N ASN A 595 -8.38 1.48 20.08
CA ASN A 595 -8.42 0.27 19.28
C ASN A 595 -9.74 0.10 18.50
N HIS A 596 -9.72 -0.76 17.49
CA HIS A 596 -10.88 -1.20 16.73
C HIS A 596 -10.66 -2.62 16.20
N ALA A 597 -11.62 -3.50 16.45
CA ALA A 597 -11.70 -4.81 15.81
C ALA A 597 -13.11 -5.03 15.25
N GLY A 598 -13.24 -5.12 13.92
CA GLY A 598 -14.51 -5.49 13.27
C GLY A 598 -14.92 -6.94 13.58
N THR A 599 -13.93 -7.83 13.66
CA THR A 599 -14.01 -9.15 14.28
C THR A 599 -12.80 -9.33 15.18
N LEU A 600 -13.03 -9.62 16.46
CA LEU A 600 -12.00 -9.94 17.44
C LEU A 600 -11.91 -11.45 17.68
N ALA A 601 -10.71 -12.00 17.56
CA ALA A 601 -10.37 -13.33 18.08
C ALA A 601 -9.22 -13.21 19.08
N GLY A 602 -9.17 -14.08 20.10
CA GLY A 602 -8.00 -14.12 20.96
C GLY A 602 -7.99 -15.13 22.10
N GLN A 603 -6.78 -15.37 22.61
CA GLN A 603 -6.51 -16.35 23.64
C GLN A 603 -5.42 -15.84 24.60
N ALA A 604 -5.76 -15.66 25.86
CA ALA A 604 -4.75 -15.64 26.93
C ALA A 604 -4.48 -17.08 27.39
N THR A 605 -3.25 -17.58 27.24
CA THR A 605 -2.89 -18.98 27.54
C THR A 605 -2.60 -19.23 29.01
N ASN A 606 -2.18 -18.20 29.75
CA ASN A 606 -1.97 -18.26 31.20
C ASN A 606 -2.07 -16.85 31.82
N GLY A 607 -3.29 -16.37 32.00
CA GLY A 607 -3.57 -15.07 32.60
C GLY A 607 -4.86 -14.44 32.08
N VAL A 608 -4.82 -13.14 31.79
CA VAL A 608 -6.01 -12.36 31.44
C VAL A 608 -6.00 -11.92 29.98
N PHE A 609 -7.20 -11.83 29.41
CA PHE A 609 -7.46 -11.22 28.12
C PHE A 609 -8.26 -9.93 28.32
N GLN A 610 -7.60 -8.78 28.18
CA GLN A 610 -8.22 -7.46 28.22
C GLN A 610 -8.16 -6.84 26.82
N PHE A 611 -9.32 -6.44 26.31
CA PHE A 611 -9.42 -5.67 25.07
C PHE A 611 -10.47 -4.56 25.23
N ASN A 612 -9.99 -3.32 25.16
CA ASN A 612 -10.83 -2.13 25.09
C ASN A 612 -10.82 -1.62 23.65
N GLN A 613 -11.91 -0.99 23.19
CA GLN A 613 -12.01 -0.41 21.85
C GLN A 613 -13.06 0.70 21.75
N THR A 614 -13.07 1.39 20.62
CA THR A 614 -14.15 2.28 20.20
C THR A 614 -14.65 1.93 18.80
N ASN A 615 -15.96 1.81 18.66
CA ASN A 615 -16.64 1.53 17.40
C ASN A 615 -18.05 2.15 17.35
N ALA A 616 -18.72 2.06 16.19
CA ALA A 616 -20.02 2.66 15.98
C ALA A 616 -21.15 2.07 16.85
N THR A 617 -21.09 0.77 17.16
CA THR A 617 -22.15 0.05 17.87
C THR A 617 -22.01 0.09 19.39
N GLY A 618 -20.83 0.38 19.92
CA GLY A 618 -20.53 0.25 21.35
C GLY A 618 -20.48 -1.22 21.81
N THR A 619 -20.19 -2.15 20.90
CA THR A 619 -20.20 -3.60 21.18
C THR A 619 -18.97 -4.31 20.61
N THR A 620 -18.43 -5.29 21.33
CA THR A 620 -17.35 -6.13 20.81
C THR A 620 -17.92 -7.32 20.05
N ARG A 621 -17.62 -7.44 18.75
CA ARG A 621 -17.96 -8.61 17.94
C ARG A 621 -16.81 -9.61 17.95
N THR A 622 -17.05 -10.80 18.49
CA THR A 622 -16.09 -11.91 18.45
C THR A 622 -16.45 -12.91 17.34
N GLY A 623 -15.49 -13.72 16.93
CA GLY A 623 -15.67 -14.77 15.91
C GLY A 623 -14.34 -15.37 15.47
N THR A 624 -14.33 -16.06 14.34
CA THR A 624 -13.11 -16.65 13.78
C THR A 624 -12.31 -15.62 12.99
N VAL A 625 -11.01 -15.53 13.26
CA VAL A 625 -10.04 -14.82 12.42
C VAL A 625 -8.99 -15.82 11.93
N VAL A 626 -8.51 -15.65 10.69
CA VAL A 626 -7.48 -16.49 10.07
C VAL A 626 -6.30 -15.60 9.67
N ALA A 627 -5.08 -16.02 10.00
CA ALA A 627 -3.84 -15.39 9.57
C ALA A 627 -3.64 -15.61 8.05
N PRO A 628 -3.67 -14.56 7.20
CA PRO A 628 -3.46 -14.71 5.76
C PRO A 628 -2.04 -15.21 5.42
N TYR A 629 -1.12 -15.03 6.35
CA TYR A 629 0.28 -15.38 6.26
C TYR A 629 0.58 -16.87 6.52
N SER A 630 0.08 -17.43 7.62
CA SER A 630 0.40 -18.78 8.08
C SER A 630 -0.76 -19.78 8.00
N GLY A 631 -1.98 -19.31 7.74
CA GLY A 631 -3.20 -20.14 7.78
C GLY A 631 -3.68 -20.49 9.19
N GLU A 632 -3.00 -20.04 10.24
CA GLU A 632 -3.45 -20.19 11.63
C GLU A 632 -4.83 -19.55 11.85
N SER A 633 -5.66 -20.14 12.70
CA SER A 633 -6.99 -19.61 13.05
C SER A 633 -7.20 -19.53 14.56
N LEU A 634 -7.89 -18.50 15.01
CA LEU A 634 -8.36 -18.32 16.39
C LEU A 634 -9.85 -18.02 16.33
N ASP A 635 -10.61 -18.58 17.27
CA ASP A 635 -12.06 -18.43 17.34
C ASP A 635 -12.50 -17.90 18.71
N GLY A 636 -13.40 -16.91 18.68
CA GLY A 636 -13.93 -16.27 19.88
C GLY A 636 -12.84 -15.57 20.71
N VAL A 637 -13.15 -15.31 21.98
CA VAL A 637 -12.18 -14.81 22.95
C VAL A 637 -12.19 -15.72 24.18
N SER A 638 -11.01 -16.12 24.64
CA SER A 638 -10.83 -16.99 25.80
C SER A 638 -9.66 -16.56 26.68
N ALA A 639 -9.73 -16.92 27.96
CA ALA A 639 -8.62 -16.84 28.90
C ALA A 639 -8.48 -18.15 29.66
N GLN A 640 -7.23 -18.56 29.86
CA GLN A 640 -6.84 -19.78 30.53
C GLN A 640 -5.93 -19.45 31.72
N GLN A 641 -5.94 -20.32 32.71
CA GLN A 641 -5.06 -20.26 33.88
C GLN A 641 -4.35 -21.61 34.02
N ILE A 642 -3.04 -21.58 34.31
CA ILE A 642 -2.31 -22.79 34.65
C ILE A 642 -2.59 -23.14 36.11
N LYS A 643 -2.92 -24.41 36.37
CA LYS A 643 -3.13 -24.98 37.69
C LYS A 643 -2.07 -26.04 37.97
N TYR A 644 -1.35 -25.90 39.08
CA TYR A 644 -0.48 -26.96 39.57
C TYR A 644 -1.30 -28.20 39.99
N VAL A 645 -1.05 -29.34 39.35
CA VAL A 645 -1.72 -30.61 39.69
C VAL A 645 -0.87 -31.41 40.70
N GLY A 646 0.45 -31.38 40.56
CA GLY A 646 1.41 -31.95 41.52
C GLY A 646 2.69 -32.41 40.84
N PHE A 647 3.39 -33.40 41.41
CA PHE A 647 4.65 -33.90 40.88
C PHE A 647 4.84 -35.42 41.07
N GLN A 648 5.82 -35.98 40.36
CA GLN A 648 6.35 -37.34 40.48
C GLN A 648 7.88 -37.23 40.57
N ASP A 649 8.48 -37.84 41.57
CA ASP A 649 9.95 -38.01 41.62
C ASP A 649 10.32 -39.28 40.82
N VAL A 650 11.34 -39.18 39.98
CA VAL A 650 11.97 -40.28 39.25
C VAL A 650 13.43 -40.33 39.70
N THR A 651 13.80 -41.41 40.39
CA THR A 651 15.16 -41.64 40.87
C THR A 651 15.86 -42.64 39.95
N ALA A 652 17.15 -42.43 39.71
CA ALA A 652 18.01 -43.45 39.11
C ALA A 652 17.98 -44.76 39.92
N THR A 653 18.23 -45.89 39.26
CA THR A 653 18.44 -47.18 39.95
C THR A 653 19.93 -47.44 40.16
N THR A 654 20.27 -48.37 41.06
CA THR A 654 21.67 -48.80 41.27
C THR A 654 22.34 -49.43 40.03
N SER A 655 21.57 -49.73 38.98
CA SER A 655 22.04 -50.22 37.67
C SER A 655 21.93 -49.19 36.54
N SER A 656 21.61 -47.93 36.86
CA SER A 656 21.53 -46.84 35.88
C SER A 656 22.92 -46.29 35.56
N GLY A 657 23.14 -45.83 34.33
CA GLY A 657 24.45 -45.45 33.82
C GLY A 657 24.35 -44.69 32.50
N PRO A 658 25.48 -44.27 31.90
CA PRO A 658 25.50 -43.21 30.90
C PRO A 658 24.85 -43.63 29.57
N ASP A 659 25.02 -44.90 29.21
CA ASP A 659 24.48 -45.50 27.99
C ASP A 659 23.09 -46.14 28.19
N SER A 660 22.55 -46.12 29.42
CA SER A 660 21.33 -46.85 29.83
C SER A 660 20.20 -45.88 30.19
N PRO A 661 19.47 -45.30 29.21
CA PRO A 661 18.40 -44.35 29.49
C PRO A 661 17.23 -45.01 30.24
N VAL A 662 16.73 -44.30 31.25
CA VAL A 662 15.59 -44.70 32.08
C VAL A 662 14.30 -44.39 31.32
N ASN A 663 13.52 -45.41 31.01
CA ASN A 663 12.19 -45.25 30.42
C ASN A 663 11.18 -45.10 31.56
N VAL A 664 10.34 -44.07 31.51
CA VAL A 664 9.38 -43.72 32.55
C VAL A 664 8.01 -43.41 31.97
N THR A 665 6.97 -44.05 32.50
CA THR A 665 5.60 -43.56 32.31
C THR A 665 5.33 -42.48 33.37
N LEU A 666 5.18 -41.25 32.89
CA LEU A 666 4.86 -40.07 33.68
C LEU A 666 3.34 -39.94 33.73
N GLU A 667 2.72 -40.22 34.87
CA GLU A 667 1.26 -40.20 35.00
C GLU A 667 0.80 -39.52 36.28
N LYS A 668 -0.26 -38.72 36.17
CA LYS A 668 -0.80 -37.94 37.28
C LYS A 668 -1.93 -38.68 38.03
N GLY A 669 -1.74 -39.98 38.27
CA GLY A 669 -2.74 -40.82 38.95
C GLY A 669 -4.11 -40.89 38.24
N GLY A 670 -4.11 -40.73 36.91
CA GLY A 670 -5.31 -40.74 36.07
C GLY A 670 -5.96 -39.37 35.80
N GLU A 671 -5.53 -38.30 36.47
CA GLU A 671 -5.91 -36.93 36.09
C GLU A 671 -5.21 -36.50 34.80
N SER A 672 -5.85 -35.66 33.99
CA SER A 672 -5.25 -35.11 32.77
C SER A 672 -4.40 -33.88 33.04
N PHE A 673 -3.35 -33.70 32.25
CA PHE A 673 -2.45 -32.55 32.26
C PHE A 673 -2.02 -32.20 30.83
N ASP A 674 -1.59 -30.96 30.61
CA ASP A 674 -1.12 -30.47 29.30
C ASP A 674 0.25 -29.76 29.38
N TYR A 675 0.81 -29.62 30.59
CA TYR A 675 2.19 -29.18 30.83
C TYR A 675 2.93 -30.14 31.75
N LEU A 676 4.20 -30.40 31.40
CA LEU A 676 5.20 -31.03 32.27
C LEU A 676 6.28 -30.01 32.62
N VAL A 677 6.84 -30.06 33.84
CA VAL A 677 8.10 -29.37 34.18
C VAL A 677 9.07 -30.37 34.77
N PHE A 678 10.11 -30.67 34.01
CA PHE A 678 11.26 -31.48 34.41
C PHE A 678 12.21 -30.59 35.23
N GLU A 679 12.36 -30.87 36.51
CA GLU A 679 13.30 -30.25 37.46
C GLU A 679 14.38 -31.27 37.82
N ALA A 680 15.63 -30.84 38.02
CA ALA A 680 16.64 -31.64 38.69
C ALA A 680 16.57 -31.45 40.20
N ALA A 681 16.65 -32.52 40.97
CA ALA A 681 16.60 -32.49 42.43
C ALA A 681 17.84 -33.17 43.02
N GLY A 682 18.33 -32.66 44.15
CA GLY A 682 19.53 -33.21 44.79
C GLY A 682 19.46 -34.72 45.04
N PHE A 683 20.66 -35.34 44.94
CA PHE A 683 20.90 -36.77 45.07
C PHE A 683 20.22 -37.42 46.26
N VAL A 684 19.88 -38.70 46.10
CA VAL A 684 19.37 -39.57 47.16
C VAL A 684 20.20 -40.85 47.30
N ASP A 685 20.17 -41.45 48.49
CA ASP A 685 20.80 -42.74 48.75
C ASP A 685 19.98 -43.91 48.18
N GLY A 686 20.48 -45.14 48.36
CA GLY A 686 19.79 -46.37 47.94
C GLY A 686 18.45 -46.64 48.65
N ASN A 687 18.08 -45.83 49.65
CA ASN A 687 16.81 -45.86 50.37
C ASN A 687 15.92 -44.65 50.03
N GLY A 688 16.30 -43.84 49.04
CA GLY A 688 15.59 -42.63 48.62
C GLY A 688 15.72 -41.44 49.58
N GLN A 689 16.64 -41.48 50.55
CA GLN A 689 16.86 -40.39 51.49
C GLN A 689 17.80 -39.33 50.88
N PRO A 690 17.51 -38.01 51.03
CA PRO A 690 18.40 -36.96 50.54
C PRO A 690 19.81 -37.08 51.11
N ILE A 691 20.82 -36.94 50.25
CA ILE A 691 22.23 -36.92 50.65
C ILE A 691 22.59 -35.52 51.17
N ASP A 692 23.38 -35.45 52.25
CA ASP A 692 23.82 -34.19 52.85
C ASP A 692 24.63 -33.36 51.82
N PRO A 693 24.24 -32.12 51.50
CA PRO A 693 25.00 -31.23 50.63
C PRO A 693 26.48 -31.08 51.01
N ASN A 694 26.82 -31.17 52.30
CA ASN A 694 28.21 -31.09 52.77
C ASN A 694 29.06 -32.30 52.36
N ILE A 695 28.43 -33.46 52.12
CA ILE A 695 29.11 -34.59 51.48
C ILE A 695 29.38 -34.18 50.03
N LEU A 696 28.34 -33.85 49.27
CA LEU A 696 28.39 -33.51 47.83
C LEU A 696 29.34 -32.36 47.49
N MET A 697 29.50 -31.36 48.37
CA MET A 697 30.45 -30.24 48.23
C MET A 697 31.91 -30.69 48.00
N ASN A 698 32.28 -31.88 48.48
CA ASN A 698 33.63 -32.45 48.30
C ASN A 698 33.85 -33.15 46.94
N TYR A 699 32.80 -33.33 46.13
CA TYR A 699 32.82 -34.12 44.89
C TYR A 699 32.68 -33.28 43.61
N LEU A 700 32.28 -32.00 43.73
CA LEU A 700 32.02 -31.06 42.62
C LEU A 700 30.86 -31.44 41.69
N ASP A 701 30.19 -32.56 41.91
CA ASP A 701 29.05 -33.03 41.12
C ASP A 701 27.73 -32.33 41.45
N SER A 702 26.90 -32.22 40.41
CA SER A 702 25.50 -31.80 40.46
C SER A 702 24.64 -32.98 40.03
N SER A 703 23.44 -33.14 40.60
CA SER A 703 22.51 -34.15 40.05
C SER A 703 21.88 -33.56 38.81
N ASP A 704 21.97 -34.27 37.70
CA ASP A 704 21.46 -33.85 36.41
C ASP A 704 20.72 -34.96 35.65
N TYR A 705 20.28 -34.65 34.42
CA TYR A 705 19.77 -35.60 33.41
C TYR A 705 19.39 -34.88 32.12
N LEU A 706 19.20 -35.65 31.04
CA LEU A 706 18.70 -35.18 29.75
C LEU A 706 17.34 -35.80 29.40
N VAL A 707 16.35 -34.99 29.00
CA VAL A 707 15.09 -35.48 28.42
C VAL A 707 15.30 -35.88 26.96
N LYS A 708 15.53 -37.17 26.71
CA LYS A 708 15.94 -37.73 25.41
C LYS A 708 14.78 -38.27 24.55
N GLY A 709 13.57 -38.37 25.09
CA GLY A 709 12.40 -38.80 24.34
C GLY A 709 11.10 -38.55 25.09
N LEU A 710 10.01 -38.30 24.34
CA LEU A 710 8.66 -38.14 24.87
C LEU A 710 7.65 -38.79 23.92
N SER A 711 6.77 -39.64 24.43
CA SER A 711 5.70 -40.29 23.66
C SER A 711 4.37 -40.14 24.38
N PHE A 712 3.30 -39.77 23.68
CA PHE A 712 1.98 -39.60 24.30
C PHE A 712 0.83 -39.75 23.30
N THR A 713 -0.37 -40.00 23.82
CA THR A 713 -1.61 -40.01 23.06
C THR A 713 -2.39 -38.72 23.32
N ASP A 714 -2.74 -37.98 22.27
CA ASP A 714 -3.62 -36.80 22.39
C ASP A 714 -5.12 -37.19 22.50
N SER A 715 -5.99 -36.20 22.75
CA SER A 715 -7.44 -36.44 22.89
C SER A 715 -8.13 -36.90 21.60
N GLN A 716 -7.45 -36.78 20.46
CA GLN A 716 -7.89 -37.29 19.15
C GLN A 716 -7.41 -38.72 18.88
N ASN A 717 -6.82 -39.40 19.89
CA ASN A 717 -6.18 -40.71 19.79
C ASN A 717 -4.98 -40.77 18.82
N VAL A 718 -4.33 -39.63 18.52
CA VAL A 718 -3.09 -39.62 17.76
C VAL A 718 -1.92 -39.90 18.69
N GLN A 719 -1.10 -40.88 18.33
CA GLN A 719 0.16 -41.18 19.00
C GLN A 719 1.23 -40.24 18.49
N TRP A 720 1.74 -39.38 19.35
CA TRP A 720 2.90 -38.53 19.09
C TRP A 720 4.13 -39.12 19.76
N LYS A 721 5.26 -39.11 19.04
CA LYS A 721 6.53 -39.55 19.58
C LYS A 721 7.65 -38.64 19.10
N LEU A 722 8.29 -37.97 20.05
CA LEU A 722 9.44 -37.10 19.84
C LEU A 722 10.68 -37.84 20.32
N MET A 723 11.68 -37.98 19.44
CA MET A 723 12.92 -38.70 19.72
C MET A 723 14.10 -38.11 18.92
N PRO A 724 15.34 -38.54 19.16
CA PRO A 724 16.48 -38.09 18.38
C PRO A 724 16.60 -38.80 17.04
N ASP A 725 17.07 -38.08 16.02
CA ASP A 725 17.58 -38.70 14.79
C ASP A 725 18.88 -39.48 15.04
N ALA A 726 19.17 -40.44 14.18
CA ALA A 726 20.31 -41.33 14.32
C ALA A 726 21.65 -40.56 14.33
N GLY A 727 22.28 -40.48 15.52
CA GLY A 727 23.53 -39.75 15.75
C GLY A 727 23.36 -38.35 16.35
N ASN A 728 22.14 -37.90 16.63
CA ASN A 728 21.84 -36.66 17.35
C ASN A 728 21.35 -36.95 18.78
N ALA A 729 21.50 -36.00 19.70
CA ALA A 729 20.94 -36.02 21.05
C ALA A 729 19.62 -35.23 21.17
N SER A 730 19.38 -34.29 20.26
CA SER A 730 18.19 -33.42 20.19
C SER A 730 16.91 -34.17 19.82
N LEU A 731 15.74 -33.76 20.35
CA LEU A 731 14.41 -34.22 19.89
C LEU A 731 14.05 -33.69 18.48
N THR A 732 14.74 -34.14 17.44
CA THR A 732 14.54 -33.70 16.03
C THR A 732 13.48 -34.47 15.28
N ARG A 733 13.24 -35.74 15.67
CA ARG A 733 12.41 -36.68 14.93
C ARG A 733 11.05 -36.79 15.58
N VAL A 734 10.01 -36.32 14.89
CA VAL A 734 8.61 -36.46 15.30
C VAL A 734 7.97 -37.58 14.50
N GLU A 735 7.31 -38.53 15.16
CA GLU A 735 6.41 -39.51 14.55
C GLU A 735 4.97 -39.23 14.98
N LYS A 736 4.05 -39.31 14.00
CA LYS A 736 2.59 -39.22 14.15
C LYS A 736 1.99 -40.56 13.76
N ASN A 737 1.40 -41.28 14.70
CA ASN A 737 0.95 -42.67 14.54
C ASN A 737 2.04 -43.61 13.96
N GLY A 738 3.30 -43.41 14.38
CA GLY A 738 4.46 -44.18 13.91
C GLY A 738 5.00 -43.78 12.54
N VAL A 739 4.44 -42.75 11.90
CA VAL A 739 4.93 -42.20 10.62
C VAL A 739 5.72 -40.92 10.90
N PRO A 740 6.99 -40.80 10.44
CA PRO A 740 7.75 -39.56 10.59
C PRO A 740 7.07 -38.36 9.92
N VAL A 741 7.02 -37.24 10.63
CA VAL A 741 6.44 -35.97 10.17
C VAL A 741 7.36 -34.79 10.51
N GLY A 742 7.25 -33.70 9.74
CA GLY A 742 7.98 -32.45 9.99
C GLY A 742 7.18 -31.42 10.81
N GLU A 743 6.05 -31.82 11.38
CA GLU A 743 5.16 -30.98 12.20
C GLU A 743 5.16 -31.48 13.65
N LEU A 744 5.10 -30.55 14.60
CA LEU A 744 4.85 -30.83 16.02
C LEU A 744 3.34 -30.91 16.28
N PRO A 745 2.91 -31.54 17.40
CA PRO A 745 1.52 -31.44 17.86
C PRO A 745 1.10 -29.97 17.98
N VAL A 746 -0.15 -29.65 17.64
CA VAL A 746 -0.64 -28.26 17.68
C VAL A 746 -0.60 -27.75 19.12
N GLY A 747 0.12 -26.65 19.35
CA GLY A 747 0.29 -26.07 20.68
C GLY A 747 1.41 -26.70 21.53
N PHE A 748 2.12 -27.71 21.02
CA PHE A 748 3.32 -28.24 21.67
C PHE A 748 4.41 -27.16 21.70
N ALA A 749 5.06 -26.99 22.85
CA ALA A 749 6.13 -26.01 23.05
C ALA A 749 7.13 -26.48 24.11
N LEU A 750 8.37 -26.01 24.01
CA LEU A 750 9.46 -26.27 24.95
C LEU A 750 9.96 -24.94 25.48
N ASP A 751 10.22 -24.87 26.78
CA ASP A 751 10.51 -23.64 27.53
C ASP A 751 11.33 -23.96 28.79
N ALA A 752 11.85 -22.98 29.53
CA ALA A 752 12.62 -23.19 30.76
C ALA A 752 12.04 -22.41 31.95
N TYR A 753 11.87 -23.04 33.12
CA TYR A 753 11.34 -22.38 34.33
C TYR A 753 12.46 -21.97 35.28
N LYS A 754 12.32 -20.76 35.86
CA LYS A 754 13.30 -20.04 36.71
C LYS A 754 14.70 -19.87 36.10
N GLY A 755 14.84 -18.85 35.25
CA GLY A 755 16.16 -18.37 34.83
C GLY A 755 17.05 -17.98 36.02
N VAL A 756 17.96 -18.89 36.38
CA VAL A 756 19.21 -18.58 37.07
C VAL A 756 20.32 -19.37 36.38
N VAL A 757 20.86 -18.83 35.29
CA VAL A 757 22.21 -19.20 34.85
C VAL A 757 23.17 -18.71 35.94
N MET A 758 23.44 -19.56 36.93
CA MET A 758 24.53 -19.35 37.87
C MET A 758 25.85 -19.56 37.10
N VAL A 759 26.44 -18.48 36.58
CA VAL A 759 27.88 -18.48 36.28
C VAL A 759 28.63 -18.49 37.61
N ALA A 760 28.61 -19.63 38.29
CA ALA A 760 29.50 -19.91 39.40
C ALA A 760 30.92 -20.05 38.82
N LYS A 761 31.82 -19.13 39.18
CA LYS A 761 33.23 -19.24 38.81
C LYS A 761 33.81 -20.52 39.39
N ASP A 762 34.42 -21.37 38.56
CA ASP A 762 35.41 -22.32 39.06
C ASP A 762 36.53 -21.51 39.75
N PRO A 763 36.86 -21.77 41.03
CA PRO A 763 37.94 -21.06 41.71
C PRO A 763 39.33 -21.39 41.17
N ARG A 764 39.46 -22.36 40.25
CA ARG A 764 40.75 -22.98 39.88
C ARG A 764 41.30 -22.54 38.52
N ASN A 765 40.49 -22.31 37.49
CA ASN A 765 40.98 -21.88 36.16
C ASN A 765 40.18 -20.71 35.57
N GLY A 766 40.88 -19.62 35.22
CA GLY A 766 40.27 -18.32 34.92
C GLY A 766 39.95 -18.01 33.45
N SER A 767 39.77 -18.99 32.55
CA SER A 767 39.61 -18.68 31.11
C SER A 767 38.82 -19.65 30.21
N ASP A 768 38.16 -20.70 30.71
CA ASP A 768 37.36 -21.62 29.87
C ASP A 768 35.92 -21.78 30.36
N VAL A 769 35.03 -22.16 29.43
CA VAL A 769 33.56 -22.09 29.53
C VAL A 769 32.91 -23.48 29.60
N GLY A 770 31.78 -23.56 30.33
CA GLY A 770 30.76 -24.58 30.14
C GLY A 770 30.46 -25.44 31.37
N TRP A 771 29.20 -25.36 31.83
CA TRP A 771 28.31 -26.43 32.35
C TRP A 771 26.88 -25.83 32.31
N GLY A 772 25.87 -26.57 31.83
CA GLY A 772 24.49 -26.09 31.61
C GLY A 772 24.12 -25.79 30.14
N VAL A 773 22.80 -25.78 29.86
CA VAL A 773 22.19 -25.78 28.50
C VAL A 773 22.68 -24.63 27.59
N ASP A 774 23.29 -24.97 26.45
CA ASP A 774 23.66 -23.99 25.40
C ASP A 774 22.48 -23.72 24.45
N ASP A 775 22.10 -22.46 24.36
CA ASP A 775 20.86 -21.99 23.76
C ASP A 775 20.97 -21.82 22.24
N TYR A 776 20.48 -22.79 21.46
CA TYR A 776 20.27 -22.61 20.03
C TYR A 776 19.05 -23.37 19.47
N ALA A 777 18.29 -22.67 18.63
CA ALA A 777 17.29 -23.14 17.66
C ALA A 777 15.89 -23.56 18.14
N ILE A 778 14.95 -22.60 18.15
CA ILE A 778 13.59 -22.88 17.64
C ILE A 778 13.63 -22.89 16.10
N GLY A 779 14.18 -23.99 15.61
CA GLY A 779 14.14 -24.46 14.24
C GLY A 779 14.14 -26.00 14.19
N GLY A 780 13.66 -26.64 15.26
CA GLY A 780 13.50 -28.09 15.36
C GLY A 780 14.73 -28.91 15.76
N ALA A 781 15.52 -28.48 16.76
CA ALA A 781 16.53 -29.35 17.43
C ALA A 781 17.05 -28.76 18.77
N MET A 782 16.69 -29.33 19.93
CA MET A 782 17.27 -28.95 21.24
C MET A 782 18.70 -29.47 21.41
N ASN A 783 19.74 -28.63 21.47
CA ASN A 783 21.12 -29.14 21.62
C ASN A 783 21.53 -29.34 23.10
N GLN A 784 21.70 -30.60 23.50
CA GLN A 784 22.68 -31.12 24.48
C GLN A 784 22.83 -30.52 25.89
N GLY A 785 21.90 -29.73 26.41
CA GLY A 785 21.91 -29.35 27.82
C GLY A 785 21.32 -30.41 28.74
N GLU A 786 22.06 -30.83 29.77
CA GLU A 786 21.46 -31.46 30.96
C GLU A 786 20.63 -30.42 31.73
N ILE A 787 19.66 -30.89 32.51
CA ILE A 787 18.96 -30.10 33.52
C ILE A 787 19.71 -30.34 34.83
N GLN A 788 20.36 -29.34 35.41
CA GLN A 788 21.25 -29.53 36.57
C GLN A 788 20.67 -29.04 37.92
N HIS A 789 21.04 -29.70 39.02
CA HIS A 789 20.80 -29.28 40.40
C HIS A 789 22.10 -28.94 41.13
N ASN A 790 22.30 -27.65 41.40
CA ASN A 790 23.46 -27.16 42.13
C ASN A 790 23.33 -27.41 43.63
N SER A 791 23.98 -28.48 44.10
CA SER A 791 23.97 -28.89 45.51
C SER A 791 24.57 -27.85 46.48
N GLN A 792 25.31 -26.84 46.02
CA GLN A 792 25.94 -25.84 46.90
C GLN A 792 24.97 -24.74 47.36
N ASN A 793 24.00 -24.40 46.51
CA ASN A 793 23.06 -23.30 46.74
C ASN A 793 21.58 -23.74 46.65
N GLY A 794 21.32 -24.99 46.28
CA GLY A 794 19.97 -25.57 46.17
C GLY A 794 19.18 -25.09 44.96
N ALA A 795 19.81 -24.43 43.98
CA ALA A 795 19.17 -24.04 42.74
C ALA A 795 19.04 -25.24 41.79
N SER A 796 17.88 -25.35 41.15
CA SER A 796 17.61 -26.32 40.10
C SER A 796 17.27 -25.59 38.80
N GLU A 797 17.80 -26.11 37.70
CA GLU A 797 17.28 -25.83 36.37
C GLU A 797 15.98 -26.60 36.14
N GLN A 798 15.15 -26.11 35.22
CA GLN A 798 13.85 -26.72 34.92
C GLN A 798 13.50 -26.58 33.43
N LEU A 799 13.17 -27.68 32.75
CA LEU A 799 12.63 -27.72 31.39
C LEU A 799 11.10 -27.88 31.44
N VAL A 800 10.37 -26.92 30.87
CA VAL A 800 8.92 -26.99 30.70
C VAL A 800 8.57 -27.53 29.31
N VAL A 801 7.56 -28.40 29.25
CA VAL A 801 7.01 -28.96 28.02
C VAL A 801 5.50 -28.74 28.02
N ALA A 802 5.01 -27.88 27.12
CA ALA A 802 3.60 -27.86 26.76
C ALA A 802 3.35 -28.97 25.74
N LEU A 803 2.36 -29.83 26.01
CA LEU A 803 2.08 -31.02 25.20
C LEU A 803 1.16 -30.72 24.00
N GLY A 804 0.52 -29.55 23.99
CA GLY A 804 -0.43 -29.11 22.97
C GLY A 804 -1.86 -29.59 23.19
N ASP A 805 -2.04 -30.72 23.86
CA ASP A 805 -3.35 -31.27 24.26
C ASP A 805 -3.28 -31.89 25.67
N LYS A 806 -4.45 -32.14 26.26
CA LYS A 806 -4.59 -32.83 27.55
C LYS A 806 -4.36 -34.32 27.40
N VAL A 807 -3.31 -34.82 28.04
CA VAL A 807 -2.97 -36.25 28.10
C VAL A 807 -3.16 -36.78 29.52
N LYS A 808 -3.18 -38.11 29.70
CA LYS A 808 -3.20 -38.76 31.03
C LYS A 808 -1.86 -39.36 31.45
N SER A 809 -1.01 -39.66 30.47
CA SER A 809 0.32 -40.19 30.67
C SER A 809 1.24 -39.77 29.51
N VAL A 810 2.55 -39.71 29.79
CA VAL A 810 3.61 -39.51 28.80
C VAL A 810 4.71 -40.54 29.07
N ASP A 811 5.08 -41.34 28.07
CA ASP A 811 6.25 -42.21 28.14
C ASP A 811 7.50 -41.39 27.80
N GLY A 812 8.22 -40.99 28.84
CA GLY A 812 9.48 -40.26 28.77
C GLY A 812 10.69 -41.18 28.74
N VAL A 813 11.76 -40.70 28.11
CA VAL A 813 13.09 -41.34 28.11
C VAL A 813 14.08 -40.36 28.71
N LEU A 814 14.51 -40.62 29.93
CA LEU A 814 15.51 -39.80 30.63
C LEU A 814 16.88 -40.44 30.44
N ALA A 815 17.77 -39.76 29.74
CA ALA A 815 19.16 -40.16 29.61
C ALA A 815 20.00 -39.49 30.69
N TRP A 816 21.15 -40.08 30.97
CA TRP A 816 22.13 -39.66 31.96
C TRP A 816 21.67 -39.64 33.42
N LEU A 817 20.37 -39.73 33.73
CA LEU A 817 19.86 -40.02 35.08
C LEU A 817 20.47 -41.33 35.64
N MET A 818 21.47 -41.23 36.53
CA MET A 818 22.43 -42.30 36.82
C MET A 818 22.80 -42.49 38.31
N ASN A 819 23.74 -43.41 38.55
CA ASN A 819 24.31 -43.71 39.86
C ASN A 819 25.79 -43.30 39.90
N ASP A 820 26.10 -42.10 40.40
CA ASP A 820 27.43 -41.50 40.34
C ASP A 820 28.43 -42.02 41.38
N GLN A 821 28.05 -43.03 42.15
CA GLN A 821 28.92 -43.64 43.18
C GLN A 821 30.30 -44.05 42.63
N ASP A 822 30.36 -44.44 41.35
CA ASP A 822 31.62 -44.84 40.72
C ASP A 822 32.47 -43.66 40.21
N TRP A 823 31.87 -42.56 39.76
CA TRP A 823 32.60 -41.37 39.29
C TRP A 823 32.90 -40.32 40.36
N ALA A 824 32.16 -40.33 41.47
CA ALA A 824 32.40 -39.50 42.66
C ALA A 824 33.90 -39.44 43.03
N GLN A 825 34.52 -38.25 42.87
CA GLN A 825 35.92 -37.98 43.21
C GLN A 825 36.06 -37.18 44.52
N PRO A 826 36.14 -37.84 45.70
CA PRO A 826 36.24 -37.15 46.98
C PRO A 826 37.57 -36.41 47.15
N GLN A 827 37.53 -35.14 47.58
CA GLN A 827 38.74 -34.39 47.98
C GLN A 827 39.57 -35.06 49.10
N ASP A 828 38.96 -35.87 49.96
CA ASP A 828 39.62 -36.58 51.06
C ASP A 828 39.93 -38.07 50.76
N GLY A 829 39.58 -38.55 49.56
CA GLY A 829 39.78 -39.95 49.15
C GLY A 829 38.77 -40.95 49.71
N ILE A 830 37.78 -40.53 50.50
CA ILE A 830 36.78 -41.42 51.12
C ILE A 830 35.49 -41.38 50.30
N LYS A 831 35.21 -42.45 49.52
CA LYS A 831 33.94 -42.54 48.77
C LYS A 831 32.72 -42.60 49.71
N PRO A 832 31.55 -42.07 49.30
CA PRO A 832 30.31 -42.20 50.07
C PRO A 832 29.92 -43.66 50.27
N GLN A 833 29.36 -43.99 51.43
CA GLN A 833 28.86 -45.33 51.72
C GLN A 833 27.44 -45.50 51.20
N GLY A 834 27.32 -46.02 49.98
CA GLY A 834 26.04 -46.26 49.30
C GLY A 834 25.98 -45.58 47.93
N PRO A 835 24.98 -45.92 47.10
CA PRO A 835 24.83 -45.34 45.78
C PRO A 835 24.47 -43.86 45.86
N LEU A 836 24.98 -43.08 44.91
CA LEU A 836 24.61 -41.67 44.70
C LEU A 836 23.59 -41.65 43.57
N LEU A 837 22.31 -41.75 43.90
CA LEU A 837 21.26 -41.85 42.88
C LEU A 837 20.75 -40.46 42.55
N GLU A 838 20.86 -40.09 41.28
CA GLU A 838 20.26 -38.86 40.77
C GLU A 838 18.74 -38.91 40.80
N ARG A 839 18.13 -37.72 40.77
CA ARG A 839 16.67 -37.60 40.82
C ARG A 839 16.14 -36.47 39.96
N ALA A 840 15.38 -36.85 38.95
CA ALA A 840 14.46 -35.97 38.25
C ALA A 840 13.19 -35.78 39.09
N ARG A 841 12.67 -34.56 39.16
CA ARG A 841 11.30 -34.26 39.59
C ARG A 841 10.50 -33.78 38.40
N VAL A 842 9.38 -34.43 38.11
CA VAL A 842 8.48 -34.01 37.03
C VAL A 842 7.21 -33.45 37.64
N HIS A 843 6.97 -32.16 37.47
CA HIS A 843 5.71 -31.51 37.82
C HIS A 843 4.70 -31.64 36.68
N PHE A 844 3.43 -31.77 37.04
CA PHE A 844 2.29 -31.79 36.12
C PHE A 844 1.45 -30.54 36.37
N LEU A 845 1.18 -29.79 35.31
CA LEU A 845 0.31 -28.61 35.35
C LEU A 845 -0.80 -28.78 34.30
N ASP A 846 -1.98 -28.26 34.63
CA ASP A 846 -3.21 -28.40 33.85
C ASP A 846 -3.79 -27.03 33.52
N THR A 847 -4.03 -26.78 32.24
CA THR A 847 -4.60 -25.53 31.75
C THR A 847 -6.11 -25.55 31.90
N GLN A 848 -6.64 -24.72 32.78
CA GLN A 848 -8.08 -24.63 33.03
C GLN A 848 -8.63 -23.34 32.43
N ALA A 849 -9.94 -23.31 32.12
CA ALA A 849 -10.61 -22.05 31.83
C ALA A 849 -10.43 -21.12 33.04
N ALA A 850 -10.05 -19.86 32.78
CA ALA A 850 -9.94 -18.86 33.83
C ALA A 850 -11.33 -18.45 34.35
N SER A 851 -11.39 -17.74 35.48
CA SER A 851 -12.66 -17.18 35.95
C SER A 851 -13.25 -16.18 34.95
N ALA A 852 -14.56 -15.91 35.02
CA ALA A 852 -15.23 -14.99 34.11
C ALA A 852 -14.56 -13.60 34.04
N ASP A 853 -14.02 -13.12 35.16
CA ASP A 853 -13.31 -11.83 35.26
C ASP A 853 -11.98 -11.78 34.49
N ALA A 854 -11.47 -12.91 34.01
CA ALA A 854 -10.23 -12.98 33.25
C ALA A 854 -10.38 -12.58 31.77
N VAL A 855 -11.61 -12.54 31.24
CA VAL A 855 -11.91 -11.99 29.90
C VAL A 855 -12.66 -10.67 30.08
N GLN A 856 -12.01 -9.56 29.73
CA GLN A 856 -12.55 -8.21 29.89
C GLN A 856 -12.61 -7.52 28.54
N LEU A 857 -13.83 -7.44 27.98
CA LEU A 857 -14.10 -6.81 26.69
C LEU A 857 -14.88 -5.51 26.89
N ASN A 858 -14.21 -4.38 26.69
CA ASN A 858 -14.79 -3.05 26.82
C ASN A 858 -15.00 -2.44 25.42
N ALA A 859 -16.15 -1.81 25.19
CA ALA A 859 -16.45 -1.14 23.94
C ALA A 859 -17.15 0.20 24.21
N ASN A 860 -16.58 1.27 23.65
CA ASN A 860 -17.10 2.63 23.74
C ASN A 860 -17.63 3.07 22.37
N GLN A 861 -18.38 4.18 22.34
CA GLN A 861 -18.78 4.84 21.11
C GLN A 861 -18.03 6.17 20.96
N ALA A 862 -17.50 6.43 19.77
CA ALA A 862 -17.17 7.78 19.32
C ALA A 862 -18.35 8.31 18.51
N LYS A 863 -18.71 9.58 18.69
CA LYS A 863 -19.94 10.17 18.12
C LYS A 863 -19.61 11.37 17.24
N LEU A 864 -19.96 11.26 15.96
CA LEU A 864 -19.92 12.37 15.02
C LEU A 864 -21.34 12.85 14.73
N ALA A 865 -21.50 14.15 14.52
CA ALA A 865 -22.74 14.75 14.05
C ALA A 865 -22.53 15.44 12.71
N VAL A 866 -23.59 15.50 11.90
CA VAL A 866 -23.70 16.40 10.75
C VAL A 866 -24.93 17.28 10.95
N GLN A 867 -24.76 18.58 10.73
CA GLN A 867 -25.84 19.56 10.80
C GLN A 867 -26.35 19.81 9.37
N ILE A 868 -27.65 19.62 9.14
CA ILE A 868 -28.32 20.11 7.94
C ILE A 868 -28.55 21.61 8.11
N ASP A 869 -28.29 22.39 7.06
CA ASP A 869 -28.39 23.84 7.15
C ASP A 869 -29.86 24.30 7.14
N ASP A 870 -30.17 25.34 7.93
CA ASP A 870 -31.47 25.99 7.89
C ASP A 870 -31.67 26.71 6.54
N ALA A 871 -32.92 26.72 6.08
CA ALA A 871 -33.30 27.36 4.82
C ALA A 871 -34.55 28.22 5.00
N SER A 872 -34.81 29.12 4.06
CA SER A 872 -36.06 29.89 4.04
C SER A 872 -36.56 30.16 2.63
N ARG A 873 -37.86 30.41 2.51
CA ARG A 873 -38.51 30.90 1.29
C ARG A 873 -39.83 31.61 1.65
N GLN A 874 -40.50 32.19 0.66
CA GLN A 874 -41.89 32.62 0.85
C GLN A 874 -42.87 31.49 0.53
N TYR A 875 -44.11 31.64 0.99
CA TYR A 875 -45.24 30.84 0.54
C TYR A 875 -45.32 30.87 -1.00
N GLY A 876 -45.61 29.74 -1.62
CA GLY A 876 -45.71 29.62 -3.07
C GLY A 876 -44.40 29.68 -3.87
N ASP A 877 -43.24 29.88 -3.23
CA ASP A 877 -41.95 29.70 -3.90
C ASP A 877 -41.51 28.23 -3.87
N ALA A 878 -40.70 27.81 -4.85
CA ALA A 878 -40.10 26.48 -4.83
C ALA A 878 -39.14 26.32 -3.64
N ASN A 879 -38.96 25.09 -3.14
CA ASN A 879 -37.95 24.83 -2.10
C ASN A 879 -36.54 25.17 -2.64
N PRO A 880 -35.69 25.83 -1.85
CA PRO A 880 -34.29 26.03 -2.21
C PRO A 880 -33.54 24.69 -2.23
N THR A 881 -32.35 24.67 -2.84
CA THR A 881 -31.41 23.56 -2.66
C THR A 881 -30.95 23.52 -1.21
N PHE A 882 -31.11 22.38 -0.54
CA PHE A 882 -30.63 22.17 0.83
C PHE A 882 -29.16 21.76 0.85
N SER A 883 -28.44 22.20 1.88
CA SER A 883 -27.04 21.87 2.13
C SER A 883 -26.86 21.32 3.56
N HIS A 884 -25.64 20.87 3.86
CA HIS A 884 -25.26 20.44 5.20
C HIS A 884 -23.80 20.83 5.47
N GLY A 885 -23.48 21.01 6.75
CA GLY A 885 -22.11 21.17 7.22
C GLY A 885 -21.26 19.89 7.12
N PRO A 886 -19.97 19.95 7.48
CA PRO A 886 -19.12 18.77 7.57
C PRO A 886 -19.49 17.86 8.76
N LEU A 887 -18.90 16.67 8.83
CA LEU A 887 -18.89 15.89 10.07
C LEU A 887 -18.09 16.61 11.16
N ILE A 888 -18.70 16.78 12.33
CA ILE A 888 -18.12 17.37 13.54
C ILE A 888 -18.27 16.40 14.72
N LEU A 889 -17.61 16.67 15.85
CA LEU A 889 -17.90 15.95 17.10
C LEU A 889 -19.36 16.19 17.52
N ALA A 890 -20.10 15.13 17.84
CA ALA A 890 -21.47 15.27 18.34
C ALA A 890 -21.49 15.97 19.70
N ASP A 891 -20.54 15.63 20.57
CA ASP A 891 -20.23 16.36 21.80
C ASP A 891 -18.74 16.75 21.82
N PRO A 892 -18.40 18.04 21.68
CA PRO A 892 -17.03 18.53 21.77
C PRO A 892 -16.36 18.32 23.15
N ALA A 893 -17.14 18.04 24.20
CA ALA A 893 -16.63 17.74 25.54
C ALA A 893 -16.25 16.27 25.73
N ASP A 894 -16.68 15.35 24.85
CA ASP A 894 -16.32 13.94 24.93
C ASP A 894 -14.85 13.72 24.53
N ALA A 895 -14.02 13.48 25.55
CA ALA A 895 -12.61 13.19 25.39
C ALA A 895 -12.33 11.92 24.55
N ASN A 896 -13.22 10.92 24.59
CA ASN A 896 -13.05 9.69 23.79
C ASN A 896 -13.27 9.97 22.30
N SER A 897 -14.43 10.55 21.94
CA SER A 897 -14.72 10.95 20.56
C SER A 897 -13.63 11.86 19.99
N LYS A 898 -13.13 12.82 20.79
CA LYS A 898 -12.04 13.72 20.40
C LYS A 898 -10.72 12.98 20.15
N ALA A 899 -10.33 12.05 21.01
CA ALA A 899 -9.09 11.30 20.88
C ALA A 899 -9.10 10.34 19.69
N VAL A 900 -10.25 9.66 19.45
CA VAL A 900 -10.47 8.77 18.30
C VAL A 900 -10.48 9.56 16.99
N GLN A 901 -11.16 10.71 16.93
CA GLN A 901 -11.15 11.59 15.75
C GLN A 901 -9.75 12.11 15.43
N ALA A 902 -8.99 12.58 16.42
CA ALA A 902 -7.65 13.11 16.21
C ALA A 902 -6.66 12.03 15.73
N LEU A 903 -6.80 10.79 16.23
CA LEU A 903 -6.03 9.64 15.74
C LEU A 903 -6.38 9.30 14.29
N ASP A 904 -7.68 9.12 14.00
CA ASP A 904 -8.13 8.70 12.68
C ASP A 904 -7.86 9.78 11.62
N GLN A 905 -7.87 11.06 12.00
CA GLN A 905 -7.42 12.17 11.15
C GLN A 905 -5.92 12.07 10.86
N TYR A 906 -5.07 11.88 11.88
CA TYR A 906 -3.63 11.71 11.68
C TYR A 906 -3.34 10.55 10.71
N VAL A 907 -3.98 9.39 10.89
CA VAL A 907 -3.79 8.24 10.01
C VAL A 907 -4.34 8.52 8.60
N GLY A 908 -5.48 9.20 8.47
CA GLY A 908 -6.01 9.65 7.19
C GLY A 908 -5.05 10.57 6.43
N GLU A 909 -4.43 11.53 7.13
CA GLU A 909 -3.39 12.42 6.57
C GLU A 909 -2.14 11.64 6.14
N GLN A 910 -1.67 10.68 6.94
CA GLN A 910 -0.51 9.85 6.58
C GLN A 910 -0.76 8.93 5.38
N LEU A 911 -1.98 8.40 5.23
CA LEU A 911 -2.35 7.48 4.15
C LEU A 911 -2.93 8.20 2.91
N GLY A 912 -3.10 9.52 2.94
CA GLY A 912 -3.77 10.28 1.89
C GLY A 912 -5.24 9.89 1.71
N ASP A 913 -5.92 9.52 2.79
CA ASP A 913 -7.22 8.86 2.80
C ASP A 913 -8.33 9.79 3.32
N ALA A 914 -9.38 9.99 2.52
CA ALA A 914 -10.49 10.91 2.82
C ALA A 914 -11.53 10.29 3.78
N ARG A 915 -11.06 9.85 4.96
CA ARG A 915 -11.82 9.04 5.93
C ARG A 915 -13.16 9.65 6.35
N PHE A 916 -13.24 10.98 6.44
CA PHE A 916 -14.43 11.70 6.94
C PHE A 916 -15.40 12.18 5.84
N ASN A 917 -15.35 11.61 4.64
CA ASN A 917 -16.34 11.92 3.60
C ASN A 917 -17.75 11.48 4.00
N VAL A 918 -18.71 12.40 3.90
CA VAL A 918 -20.14 12.17 4.14
C VAL A 918 -20.95 12.60 2.91
N SER A 919 -21.93 11.78 2.55
CA SER A 919 -22.92 12.07 1.52
C SER A 919 -24.30 12.03 2.17
N LEU A 920 -24.91 13.20 2.38
CA LEU A 920 -26.24 13.33 2.97
C LEU A 920 -27.10 14.17 2.02
N PRO A 921 -28.05 13.58 1.26
CA PRO A 921 -29.01 14.35 0.49
C PRO A 921 -30.13 14.86 1.42
N PRO A 922 -30.19 16.16 1.77
CA PRO A 922 -31.22 16.67 2.68
C PRO A 922 -32.52 16.87 1.90
N GLN A 923 -33.66 16.59 2.52
CA GLN A 923 -34.99 16.60 1.93
C GLN A 923 -36.00 17.17 2.94
N THR A 924 -37.17 17.59 2.46
CA THR A 924 -38.28 17.99 3.32
C THR A 924 -39.60 17.47 2.75
N THR A 925 -40.58 17.26 3.61
CA THR A 925 -41.97 16.97 3.20
C THR A 925 -42.72 18.22 2.76
N ALA A 926 -42.19 19.42 3.04
CA ALA A 926 -42.79 20.67 2.60
C ALA A 926 -42.78 20.77 1.07
N THR A 927 -43.93 21.13 0.50
CA THR A 927 -44.09 21.40 -0.94
C THR A 927 -44.28 22.90 -1.16
N GLN A 928 -44.23 23.37 -2.41
CA GLN A 928 -44.51 24.78 -2.77
C GLN A 928 -45.83 25.31 -2.17
N ARG A 929 -46.82 24.42 -1.98
CA ARG A 929 -48.15 24.71 -1.40
C ARG A 929 -48.22 24.60 0.14
N SER A 930 -47.18 24.13 0.80
CA SER A 930 -47.13 24.09 2.28
C SER A 930 -47.23 25.48 2.87
N ASP A 931 -48.05 25.61 3.91
CA ASP A 931 -48.38 26.84 4.61
C ASP A 931 -47.17 27.55 5.23
N VAL A 932 -47.39 28.76 5.75
CA VAL A 932 -46.40 29.48 6.55
C VAL A 932 -46.14 28.76 7.86
N GLY A 933 -44.86 28.57 8.17
CA GLY A 933 -44.42 27.81 9.34
C GLY A 933 -43.01 27.26 9.20
N HIS A 934 -42.65 26.38 10.12
CA HIS A 934 -41.36 25.71 10.17
C HIS A 934 -41.52 24.23 9.82
N TYR A 935 -40.72 23.74 8.87
CA TYR A 935 -40.76 22.37 8.38
C TYR A 935 -39.37 21.75 8.54
N ALA A 936 -39.30 20.50 8.98
CA ALA A 936 -38.02 19.80 9.10
C ALA A 936 -37.37 19.58 7.72
N ILE A 937 -36.07 19.83 7.65
CA ILE A 937 -35.18 19.37 6.58
C ILE A 937 -34.38 18.23 7.18
N SER A 938 -34.71 17.00 6.81
CA SER A 938 -34.09 15.78 7.31
C SER A 938 -33.32 15.06 6.20
N GLY A 939 -32.51 14.07 6.55
CA GLY A 939 -31.75 13.31 5.56
C GLY A 939 -31.23 12.01 6.13
N ALA A 940 -30.69 11.16 5.26
CA ALA A 940 -29.95 9.97 5.64
C ALA A 940 -28.48 10.15 5.28
N ALA A 941 -27.61 10.11 6.28
CA ALA A 941 -26.16 10.14 6.07
C ALA A 941 -25.71 8.79 5.51
N THR A 942 -25.14 8.80 4.31
CA THR A 942 -24.29 7.72 3.82
C THR A 942 -22.84 8.13 4.07
N THR A 943 -22.16 7.41 4.97
CA THR A 943 -20.74 7.56 5.25
C THR A 943 -19.97 6.39 4.63
N GLY A 944 -18.67 6.57 4.40
CA GLY A 944 -17.81 5.46 3.96
C GLY A 944 -17.66 4.39 5.05
N ASP A 945 -17.32 3.17 4.64
CA ASP A 945 -17.24 1.98 5.51
C ASP A 945 -16.45 2.23 6.80
N PHE A 946 -15.32 2.94 6.72
CA PHE A 946 -14.50 3.32 7.86
C PHE A 946 -15.28 4.08 8.95
N VAL A 947 -16.02 5.13 8.58
CA VAL A 947 -16.80 5.92 9.54
C VAL A 947 -17.97 5.11 10.08
N GLY A 948 -18.64 4.32 9.24
CA GLY A 948 -19.73 3.43 9.65
C GLY A 948 -19.30 2.33 10.62
N GLN A 949 -18.02 1.93 10.61
CA GLN A 949 -17.44 0.98 11.58
C GLN A 949 -16.94 1.68 12.86
N ARG A 950 -16.33 2.87 12.74
CA ARG A 950 -15.65 3.57 13.84
C ARG A 950 -16.54 4.49 14.67
N TYR A 951 -17.55 5.13 14.08
CA TYR A 951 -18.32 6.20 14.73
C TYR A 951 -19.83 5.96 14.66
N GLN A 952 -20.52 6.24 15.77
CA GLN A 952 -21.96 6.46 15.72
C GLN A 952 -22.22 7.83 15.10
N THR A 953 -22.86 7.86 13.95
CA THR A 953 -23.23 9.12 13.26
C THR A 953 -24.59 9.61 13.73
N GLN A 954 -24.70 10.91 14.01
CA GLN A 954 -25.94 11.61 14.34
C GLN A 954 -26.25 12.64 13.26
N ILE A 955 -27.53 12.77 12.91
CA ILE A 955 -28.01 13.78 11.97
C ILE A 955 -28.81 14.79 12.79
N ARG A 956 -28.50 16.07 12.63
CA ARG A 956 -29.29 17.17 13.18
C ARG A 956 -30.05 17.79 12.03
N ASP A 957 -31.36 17.65 12.07
CA ASP A 957 -32.26 18.23 11.09
C ASP A 957 -32.12 19.76 11.07
N GLY A 958 -32.28 20.33 9.88
CA GLY A 958 -32.40 21.78 9.67
C GLY A 958 -33.86 22.19 9.62
N VAL A 959 -34.12 23.49 9.59
CA VAL A 959 -35.47 24.07 9.53
C VAL A 959 -35.65 24.84 8.23
N LEU A 960 -36.64 24.45 7.43
CA LEU A 960 -37.19 25.27 6.35
C LEU A 960 -38.24 26.20 6.94
N SER A 961 -37.93 27.50 6.98
CA SER A 961 -38.84 28.55 7.41
C SER A 961 -39.59 29.13 6.20
N ILE A 962 -40.89 28.84 6.09
CA ILE A 962 -41.78 29.42 5.07
C ILE A 962 -42.39 30.69 5.65
N THR A 963 -42.12 31.83 4.99
CA THR A 963 -42.59 33.16 5.37
C THR A 963 -43.78 33.62 4.51
N PRO A 964 -44.66 34.51 5.01
CA PRO A 964 -45.83 34.94 4.23
C PRO A 964 -45.46 35.62 2.91
N ALA A 965 -46.16 35.28 1.84
CA ALA A 965 -46.05 35.97 0.56
C ALA A 965 -46.76 37.34 0.62
N PRO A 966 -46.27 38.38 -0.08
CA PRO A 966 -46.96 39.67 -0.11
C PRO A 966 -48.24 39.60 -0.97
N LEU A 967 -49.40 39.88 -0.37
CA LEU A 967 -50.68 40.06 -1.08
C LEU A 967 -51.08 41.53 -1.05
N THR A 968 -51.22 42.16 -2.21
CA THR A 968 -51.69 43.55 -2.32
C THR A 968 -53.14 43.59 -2.74
N VAL A 969 -53.99 44.16 -1.90
CA VAL A 969 -55.39 44.50 -2.23
C VAL A 969 -55.44 46.01 -2.51
N THR A 970 -55.97 46.39 -3.66
CA THR A 970 -56.12 47.80 -4.08
C THR A 970 -57.59 48.09 -4.29
N ALA A 971 -58.16 49.03 -3.52
CA ALA A 971 -59.52 49.50 -3.79
C ALA A 971 -59.56 50.25 -5.13
N HIS A 972 -60.59 49.98 -5.93
CA HIS A 972 -60.82 50.72 -7.17
C HIS A 972 -61.46 52.07 -6.85
N ASP A 973 -60.97 53.12 -7.51
CA ASP A 973 -61.61 54.42 -7.51
C ASP A 973 -63.05 54.31 -8.03
N LYS A 974 -63.94 55.14 -7.47
CA LYS A 974 -65.36 55.21 -7.80
C LYS A 974 -65.79 56.67 -7.90
N SER A 975 -66.93 56.90 -8.53
CA SER A 975 -67.60 58.20 -8.54
C SER A 975 -69.10 58.04 -8.37
N LYS A 976 -69.75 59.08 -7.83
CA LYS A 976 -71.21 59.22 -7.84
C LYS A 976 -71.60 60.69 -8.02
N VAL A 977 -72.86 60.94 -8.35
CA VAL A 977 -73.45 62.28 -8.27
C VAL A 977 -74.00 62.51 -6.86
N TYR A 978 -73.96 63.75 -6.39
CA TYR A 978 -74.61 64.15 -5.14
C TYR A 978 -76.10 63.78 -5.14
N GLY A 979 -76.61 63.28 -4.00
CA GLY A 979 -77.97 62.75 -3.89
C GLY A 979 -78.15 61.28 -4.34
N GLU A 980 -77.14 60.64 -4.91
CA GLU A 980 -77.16 59.22 -5.25
C GLU A 980 -76.63 58.34 -4.12
N ARG A 981 -77.06 57.07 -4.08
CA ARG A 981 -76.51 56.06 -3.16
C ARG A 981 -75.03 55.81 -3.48
N ASP A 982 -74.24 55.45 -2.47
CA ASP A 982 -72.86 55.03 -2.70
C ASP A 982 -72.81 53.82 -3.66
N PRO A 983 -71.93 53.84 -4.67
CA PRO A 983 -71.76 52.71 -5.58
C PRO A 983 -71.13 51.55 -4.81
N GLN A 984 -71.35 50.32 -5.28
CA GLN A 984 -70.67 49.16 -4.72
C GLN A 984 -69.15 49.33 -4.84
N LEU A 985 -68.49 49.41 -3.69
CA LEU A 985 -67.04 49.50 -3.59
C LEU A 985 -66.44 48.16 -4.02
N THR A 986 -65.46 48.17 -4.92
CA THR A 986 -64.78 46.97 -5.41
C THR A 986 -63.27 47.13 -5.32
N TYR A 987 -62.54 46.02 -5.30
CA TYR A 987 -61.08 45.99 -5.24
C TYR A 987 -60.49 45.02 -6.28
N GLY A 988 -59.22 45.23 -6.61
CA GLY A 988 -58.37 44.26 -7.28
C GLY A 988 -57.42 43.61 -6.28
N MET A 989 -56.98 42.38 -6.56
CA MET A 989 -55.94 41.69 -5.80
C MET A 989 -54.78 41.31 -6.71
N SER A 990 -53.56 41.41 -6.18
CA SER A 990 -52.33 41.00 -6.86
C SER A 990 -51.31 40.45 -5.86
N GLY A 991 -50.55 39.42 -6.25
CA GLY A 991 -49.55 38.76 -5.37
C GLY A 991 -49.97 37.37 -4.87
N GLN A 992 -51.14 36.88 -5.27
CA GLN A 992 -51.51 35.46 -5.14
C GLN A 992 -50.43 34.59 -5.82
N LYS A 993 -50.10 33.46 -5.20
CA LYS A 993 -49.04 32.56 -5.67
C LYS A 993 -49.60 31.39 -6.49
N PHE A 994 -50.89 31.13 -6.39
CA PHE A 994 -51.66 30.18 -7.20
C PHE A 994 -52.92 30.89 -7.72
N ASP A 995 -53.80 30.15 -8.40
CA ASP A 995 -55.07 30.68 -8.94
C ASP A 995 -56.16 30.88 -7.85
N GLU A 996 -55.78 31.44 -6.70
CA GLU A 996 -56.66 31.64 -5.54
C GLU A 996 -57.60 32.85 -5.71
N THR A 997 -58.86 32.70 -5.30
CA THR A 997 -59.88 33.75 -5.42
C THR A 997 -59.97 34.64 -4.16
N PRO A 998 -60.58 35.84 -4.24
CA PRO A 998 -60.79 36.70 -3.08
C PRO A 998 -61.47 36.01 -1.89
N ASP A 999 -62.49 35.20 -2.15
CA ASP A 999 -63.26 34.47 -1.12
C ASP A 999 -62.43 33.38 -0.41
N GLN A 1000 -61.27 32.99 -0.97
CA GLN A 1000 -60.35 32.02 -0.37
C GLN A 1000 -59.26 32.70 0.48
N LEU A 1001 -58.87 33.93 0.15
CA LEU A 1001 -57.76 34.65 0.80
C LEU A 1001 -58.19 35.76 1.77
N LEU A 1002 -59.43 36.24 1.67
CA LEU A 1002 -59.98 37.32 2.50
C LEU A 1002 -61.24 36.88 3.24
N ASN A 1003 -61.57 37.58 4.33
CA ASN A 1003 -62.69 37.27 5.23
C ASN A 1003 -64.09 37.66 4.71
N GLY A 1004 -64.23 38.00 3.43
CA GLY A 1004 -65.49 38.51 2.85
C GLY A 1004 -65.95 39.88 3.40
N GLY A 1005 -65.11 40.57 4.18
CA GLY A 1005 -65.45 41.87 4.77
C GLY A 1005 -65.69 42.97 3.73
N ALA A 1006 -66.45 44.00 4.08
CA ALA A 1006 -66.67 45.14 3.19
C ALA A 1006 -65.51 46.14 3.23
N LEU A 1007 -65.19 46.73 2.08
CA LEU A 1007 -64.47 48.02 2.03
C LEU A 1007 -65.30 49.10 2.72
N ALA A 1008 -64.64 50.02 3.40
CA ALA A 1008 -65.30 51.16 4.03
C ALA A 1008 -64.66 52.46 3.55
N ARG A 1009 -65.47 53.37 3.02
CA ARG A 1009 -65.01 54.76 2.85
C ARG A 1009 -64.95 55.46 4.20
N ALA A 1010 -63.99 56.37 4.37
CA ALA A 1010 -63.94 57.23 5.55
C ALA A 1010 -65.28 57.98 5.72
N GLY A 1011 -65.88 57.89 6.92
CA GLY A 1011 -67.18 58.48 7.24
C GLY A 1011 -68.42 57.59 6.98
N ALA A 1012 -68.27 56.39 6.41
CA ALA A 1012 -69.38 55.46 6.22
C ALA A 1012 -70.05 55.08 7.56
N GLY A 1013 -71.37 55.23 7.66
CA GLY A 1013 -72.15 54.89 8.86
C GLY A 1013 -72.68 56.09 9.65
N THR A 1014 -72.27 57.33 9.32
CA THR A 1014 -72.88 58.55 9.87
C THR A 1014 -73.28 59.51 8.74
N ARG A 1015 -74.40 60.21 8.87
CA ARG A 1015 -74.77 61.33 7.98
C ARG A 1015 -73.88 62.55 8.27
N ALA A 1016 -72.62 62.46 7.86
CA ALA A 1016 -71.62 63.53 7.93
C ALA A 1016 -70.44 63.22 6.97
N GLY A 1017 -70.67 63.29 5.66
CA GLY A 1017 -69.62 62.99 4.67
C GLY A 1017 -70.12 62.76 3.24
N GLU A 1018 -71.08 63.55 2.76
CA GLU A 1018 -71.63 63.42 1.40
C GLU A 1018 -71.65 64.73 0.62
N ASN A 1019 -70.78 65.69 0.97
CA ASN A 1019 -70.58 66.86 0.11
C ASN A 1019 -69.77 66.46 -1.14
N VAL A 1020 -69.71 67.35 -2.12
CA VAL A 1020 -68.79 67.19 -3.27
C VAL A 1020 -67.34 67.19 -2.79
N GLY A 1021 -66.57 66.19 -3.24
CA GLY A 1021 -65.19 65.99 -2.79
C GLY A 1021 -64.71 64.53 -2.93
N ASN A 1022 -63.47 64.31 -2.51
CA ASN A 1022 -62.79 63.02 -2.59
C ASN A 1022 -62.74 62.36 -1.21
N TYR A 1023 -63.23 61.12 -1.12
CA TYR A 1023 -63.29 60.33 0.10
C TYR A 1023 -62.45 59.06 -0.04
N GLN A 1024 -61.51 58.82 0.87
CA GLN A 1024 -60.70 57.59 0.85
C GLN A 1024 -61.59 56.35 1.02
N ILE A 1025 -61.42 55.38 0.15
CA ILE A 1025 -61.92 54.01 0.27
C ILE A 1025 -60.83 53.19 0.95
N GLY A 1026 -60.97 53.03 2.27
CA GLY A 1026 -60.04 52.27 3.10
C GLY A 1026 -60.41 50.80 3.22
N GLN A 1027 -59.50 50.03 3.85
CA GLN A 1027 -59.59 48.57 4.01
C GLN A 1027 -60.89 48.09 4.68
N GLY A 1028 -61.50 48.91 5.55
CA GLY A 1028 -62.74 48.57 6.25
C GLY A 1028 -62.61 47.29 7.08
N GLU A 1029 -63.48 46.32 6.80
CA GLU A 1029 -63.54 45.04 7.49
C GLU A 1029 -62.69 43.95 6.83
N LEU A 1030 -62.08 44.19 5.65
CA LEU A 1030 -61.24 43.21 4.96
C LEU A 1030 -60.04 42.80 5.79
N ARG A 1031 -59.85 41.50 6.01
CA ARG A 1031 -58.68 40.88 6.66
C ARG A 1031 -58.27 39.64 5.85
N SER A 1032 -56.98 39.31 5.87
CA SER A 1032 -56.52 38.02 5.35
C SER A 1032 -57.12 36.89 6.19
N THR A 1033 -57.66 35.86 5.55
CA THR A 1033 -58.10 34.61 6.22
C THR A 1033 -56.99 33.59 6.35
N SER A 1034 -55.93 33.70 5.56
CA SER A 1034 -54.77 32.81 5.62
C SER A 1034 -53.58 33.48 6.28
N GLY A 1035 -52.84 32.72 7.11
CA GLY A 1035 -51.52 33.13 7.62
C GLY A 1035 -50.42 33.09 6.54
N ASN A 1036 -50.77 32.62 5.34
CA ASN A 1036 -49.85 32.41 4.21
C ASN A 1036 -49.48 33.70 3.47
N TYR A 1037 -50.26 34.77 3.66
CA TYR A 1037 -50.07 36.05 2.99
C TYR A 1037 -49.98 37.21 3.98
N SER A 1038 -49.01 38.09 3.75
CA SER A 1038 -48.91 39.40 4.39
C SER A 1038 -49.72 40.42 3.56
N LEU A 1039 -50.87 40.84 4.11
CA LEU A 1039 -51.79 41.74 3.44
C LEU A 1039 -51.28 43.19 3.48
N THR A 1040 -51.03 43.76 2.30
CA THR A 1040 -50.85 45.19 2.08
C THR A 1040 -52.09 45.76 1.43
N PHE A 1041 -52.72 46.77 2.04
CA PHE A 1041 -53.86 47.46 1.45
C PHE A 1041 -53.44 48.79 0.81
N LYS A 1042 -54.03 49.11 -0.35
CA LYS A 1042 -53.91 50.40 -1.03
C LYS A 1042 -55.28 51.03 -1.16
N ASP A 1043 -55.43 52.22 -0.57
CA ASP A 1043 -56.66 53.00 -0.62
C ASP A 1043 -57.01 53.40 -2.06
N GLY A 1044 -58.31 53.45 -2.34
CA GLY A 1044 -58.88 54.09 -3.52
C GLY A 1044 -59.61 55.38 -3.12
N ILE A 1045 -60.24 56.06 -4.07
CA ILE A 1045 -60.97 57.31 -3.86
C ILE A 1045 -62.40 57.20 -4.41
N LEU A 1046 -63.40 57.51 -3.57
CA LEU A 1046 -64.75 57.82 -4.01
C LEU A 1046 -64.85 59.33 -4.27
N THR A 1047 -65.08 59.72 -5.52
CA THR A 1047 -65.30 61.11 -5.94
C THR A 1047 -66.81 61.41 -5.98
N VAL A 1048 -67.29 62.29 -5.11
CA VAL A 1048 -68.67 62.79 -5.17
C VAL A 1048 -68.69 64.05 -6.02
N THR A 1049 -69.50 64.05 -7.09
CA THR A 1049 -69.61 65.14 -8.08
C THR A 1049 -70.92 65.92 -7.91
N PRO A 1050 -70.99 67.22 -8.27
CA PRO A 1050 -72.19 68.02 -8.05
C PRO A 1050 -73.43 67.51 -8.81
N ALA A 1051 -74.60 67.63 -8.18
CA ALA A 1051 -75.88 67.34 -8.83
C ALA A 1051 -76.35 68.52 -9.71
N PRO A 1052 -76.93 68.29 -10.89
CA PRO A 1052 -77.53 69.37 -11.67
C PRO A 1052 -78.76 69.93 -10.94
N LEU A 1053 -78.83 71.26 -10.82
CA LEU A 1053 -79.98 71.98 -10.25
C LEU A 1053 -80.48 73.00 -11.27
N VAL A 1054 -81.78 72.98 -11.55
CA VAL A 1054 -82.43 73.92 -12.48
C VAL A 1054 -83.40 74.81 -11.70
N ILE A 1055 -83.31 76.11 -11.92
CA ILE A 1055 -84.17 77.12 -11.30
C ILE A 1055 -84.79 77.98 -12.41
N ARG A 1056 -86.10 78.23 -12.35
CA ARG A 1056 -86.84 79.00 -13.36
C ARG A 1056 -87.72 80.03 -12.68
N ALA A 1057 -87.60 81.30 -13.03
CA ALA A 1057 -88.53 82.33 -12.57
C ALA A 1057 -89.86 82.26 -13.33
N ASP A 1058 -90.97 82.49 -12.63
CA ASP A 1058 -92.32 82.46 -13.19
C ASP A 1058 -92.72 83.83 -13.78
N ASP A 1059 -93.41 83.82 -14.92
CA ASP A 1059 -94.01 85.02 -15.49
C ASP A 1059 -95.17 85.58 -14.63
N LYS A 1060 -95.38 86.91 -14.69
CA LYS A 1060 -96.37 87.68 -13.91
C LYS A 1060 -96.99 88.82 -14.72
N SER A 1061 -98.07 89.43 -14.22
CA SER A 1061 -98.65 90.66 -14.78
C SER A 1061 -99.34 91.54 -13.74
N LYS A 1062 -99.57 92.83 -14.08
CA LYS A 1062 -100.33 93.81 -13.30
C LYS A 1062 -100.98 94.88 -14.19
N VAL A 1063 -101.80 95.75 -13.58
CA VAL A 1063 -102.33 96.98 -14.20
C VAL A 1063 -101.49 98.18 -13.74
N GLN A 1064 -101.26 99.15 -14.63
CA GLN A 1064 -100.47 100.35 -14.42
C GLN A 1064 -101.01 101.16 -13.23
N GLY A 1065 -100.11 101.57 -12.34
CA GLY A 1065 -100.45 102.22 -11.08
C GLY A 1065 -100.72 101.26 -9.90
N GLN A 1066 -100.81 99.95 -10.12
CA GLN A 1066 -100.78 98.97 -9.02
C GLN A 1066 -99.34 98.55 -8.66
N ARG A 1067 -99.17 98.04 -7.43
CA ARG A 1067 -97.91 97.44 -6.97
C ARG A 1067 -97.58 96.19 -7.79
N ASP A 1068 -96.30 95.86 -7.85
CA ASP A 1068 -95.85 94.62 -8.47
C ASP A 1068 -96.37 93.40 -7.71
N PRO A 1069 -96.75 92.31 -8.41
CA PRO A 1069 -97.02 91.04 -7.78
C PRO A 1069 -95.72 90.45 -7.23
N ALA A 1070 -95.83 89.58 -6.22
CA ALA A 1070 -94.70 88.81 -5.75
C ALA A 1070 -94.14 87.93 -6.88
N LEU A 1071 -92.83 88.01 -7.08
CA LEU A 1071 -92.09 87.19 -8.02
C LEU A 1071 -91.94 85.78 -7.41
N THR A 1072 -92.13 84.74 -8.21
CA THR A 1072 -92.03 83.34 -7.75
C THR A 1072 -91.18 82.54 -8.73
N TYR A 1073 -90.70 81.37 -8.30
CA TYR A 1073 -89.87 80.47 -9.09
C TYR A 1073 -90.24 79.00 -8.84
N SER A 1074 -89.86 78.16 -9.78
CA SER A 1074 -89.78 76.70 -9.61
C SER A 1074 -88.32 76.25 -9.54
N ILE A 1075 -88.07 75.19 -8.75
CA ILE A 1075 -86.77 74.49 -8.68
C ILE A 1075 -86.98 73.01 -9.02
N GLU A 1076 -86.09 72.48 -9.85
CA GLU A 1076 -86.04 71.07 -10.24
C GLU A 1076 -84.62 70.53 -10.02
N GLY A 1077 -84.48 69.34 -9.42
CA GLY A 1077 -83.18 68.67 -9.20
C GLY A 1077 -82.66 68.64 -7.76
N LEU A 1078 -83.34 69.31 -6.81
CA LEU A 1078 -83.01 69.22 -5.37
C LEU A 1078 -82.99 67.77 -4.87
N LYS A 1079 -82.10 67.49 -3.92
CA LYS A 1079 -81.88 66.20 -3.27
C LYS A 1079 -82.04 66.36 -1.76
N TYR A 1080 -82.51 65.30 -1.09
CA TYR A 1080 -82.57 65.19 0.38
C TYR A 1080 -83.20 66.37 1.14
N ASP A 1081 -84.23 67.00 0.56
CA ASP A 1081 -84.93 68.16 1.13
C ASP A 1081 -84.04 69.42 1.32
N ASP A 1082 -82.91 69.49 0.59
CA ASP A 1082 -82.05 70.67 0.56
C ASP A 1082 -82.84 71.91 0.13
N GLY A 1083 -82.70 73.01 0.87
CA GLY A 1083 -83.24 74.31 0.50
C GLY A 1083 -82.25 75.12 -0.34
N VAL A 1084 -82.75 75.85 -1.34
CA VAL A 1084 -81.98 76.86 -2.08
C VAL A 1084 -82.76 78.17 -2.05
N ASN A 1085 -82.08 79.23 -1.61
CA ASN A 1085 -82.65 80.57 -1.54
C ASN A 1085 -82.37 81.29 -2.86
N VAL A 1086 -83.42 81.78 -3.51
CA VAL A 1086 -83.36 82.44 -4.82
C VAL A 1086 -83.95 83.84 -4.68
N GLY A 1087 -83.08 84.84 -4.73
CA GLY A 1087 -83.51 86.22 -4.94
C GLY A 1087 -84.03 86.36 -6.36
N LEU A 1088 -85.24 86.90 -6.52
CA LEU A 1088 -85.76 87.32 -7.82
C LEU A 1088 -85.94 88.82 -7.84
N LYS A 1089 -85.57 89.44 -8.95
CA LYS A 1089 -85.77 90.86 -9.20
C LYS A 1089 -86.21 91.09 -10.64
N ARG A 1090 -87.16 92.00 -10.80
CA ARG A 1090 -87.57 92.46 -12.13
C ARG A 1090 -86.70 93.61 -12.63
N ASP A 1091 -86.64 93.75 -13.93
CA ASP A 1091 -86.17 94.98 -14.58
C ASP A 1091 -87.14 96.15 -14.22
N PRO A 1092 -86.62 97.35 -13.88
CA PRO A 1092 -87.43 98.46 -13.38
C PRO A 1092 -88.18 99.23 -14.47
N GLY A 1093 -89.39 99.69 -14.15
CA GLY A 1093 -90.23 100.54 -15.03
C GLY A 1093 -91.72 100.36 -14.79
N GLU A 1094 -92.53 101.32 -15.26
CA GLU A 1094 -94.01 101.37 -15.08
C GLU A 1094 -94.77 101.70 -16.38
N ALA A 1095 -94.08 101.75 -17.53
CA ALA A 1095 -94.73 101.84 -18.83
C ALA A 1095 -95.35 100.48 -19.21
N VAL A 1096 -96.45 100.52 -19.98
CA VAL A 1096 -97.14 99.34 -20.51
C VAL A 1096 -96.17 98.52 -21.37
N GLY A 1097 -95.94 97.25 -21.01
CA GLY A 1097 -94.95 96.37 -21.65
C GLY A 1097 -94.38 95.30 -20.71
N PRO A 1098 -93.53 94.39 -21.23
CA PRO A 1098 -92.84 93.35 -20.46
C PRO A 1098 -91.50 93.80 -19.87
N TYR A 1099 -91.13 93.24 -18.71
CA TYR A 1099 -89.88 93.47 -17.98
C TYR A 1099 -89.34 92.11 -17.48
N ALA A 1100 -88.07 91.77 -17.73
CA ALA A 1100 -87.55 90.47 -17.34
C ALA A 1100 -87.49 90.31 -15.81
N ILE A 1101 -87.67 89.08 -15.32
CA ILE A 1101 -87.50 88.65 -13.94
C ILE A 1101 -86.25 87.78 -13.90
N ARG A 1102 -85.16 88.32 -13.33
CA ARG A 1102 -83.85 87.67 -13.28
C ARG A 1102 -83.52 87.23 -11.86
N GLN A 1103 -82.53 86.36 -11.74
CA GLN A 1103 -81.89 86.10 -10.44
C GLN A 1103 -81.23 87.38 -9.89
N ASP A 1104 -81.39 87.60 -8.58
CA ASP A 1104 -80.74 88.64 -7.78
C ASP A 1104 -79.97 87.97 -6.63
N GLY A 1105 -79.28 86.87 -6.96
CA GLY A 1105 -78.58 85.97 -6.04
C GLY A 1105 -79.22 84.58 -5.97
N ILE A 1106 -78.40 83.53 -6.08
CA ILE A 1106 -78.78 82.15 -5.79
C ILE A 1106 -77.77 81.59 -4.78
N GLU A 1107 -78.23 81.28 -3.58
CA GLU A 1107 -77.43 80.62 -2.57
C GLU A 1107 -77.71 79.12 -2.59
N ALA A 1108 -76.97 78.41 -3.43
CA ALA A 1108 -76.93 76.95 -3.47
C ALA A 1108 -75.59 76.44 -2.93
N SER A 1109 -75.59 75.27 -2.29
CA SER A 1109 -74.36 74.63 -1.82
C SER A 1109 -73.48 74.18 -2.99
N THR A 1110 -72.17 74.01 -2.75
CA THR A 1110 -71.21 73.46 -3.73
C THR A 1110 -71.54 72.02 -4.17
N ASN A 1111 -72.57 71.42 -3.58
CA ASN A 1111 -73.08 70.12 -3.96
C ASN A 1111 -73.97 70.16 -5.22
N TYR A 1112 -74.33 71.36 -5.70
CA TYR A 1112 -75.13 71.55 -6.90
C TYR A 1112 -74.40 72.34 -7.99
N GLN A 1113 -74.58 71.92 -9.24
CA GLN A 1113 -74.27 72.70 -10.43
C GLN A 1113 -75.54 73.40 -10.91
N VAL A 1114 -75.66 74.69 -10.57
CA VAL A 1114 -76.88 75.48 -10.80
C VAL A 1114 -76.98 76.00 -12.23
N THR A 1115 -78.17 75.89 -12.82
CA THR A 1115 -78.59 76.56 -14.06
C THR A 1115 -79.87 77.36 -13.80
N PHE A 1116 -79.85 78.66 -14.09
CA PHE A 1116 -81.01 79.55 -13.90
C PHE A 1116 -81.62 80.00 -15.24
N TYR A 1117 -82.94 80.17 -15.28
CA TYR A 1117 -83.69 80.71 -16.42
C TYR A 1117 -84.61 81.86 -15.97
N ASP A 1118 -84.52 83.00 -16.66
CA ASP A 1118 -85.32 84.22 -16.41
C ASP A 1118 -86.81 84.05 -16.77
N GLY A 1119 -87.67 84.87 -16.14
CA GLY A 1119 -89.11 85.03 -16.44
C GLY A 1119 -89.46 86.49 -16.82
N THR A 1120 -90.74 86.90 -16.76
CA THR A 1120 -91.21 88.22 -17.26
C THR A 1120 -92.43 88.79 -16.49
N LEU A 1121 -92.43 90.08 -16.13
CA LEU A 1121 -93.60 90.85 -15.61
C LEU A 1121 -94.19 91.80 -16.68
N THR A 1122 -95.53 91.88 -16.82
CA THR A 1122 -96.23 92.75 -17.82
C THR A 1122 -97.21 93.77 -17.21
N ILE A 1123 -97.38 94.98 -17.77
CA ILE A 1123 -98.18 96.13 -17.23
C ILE A 1123 -99.22 96.71 -18.25
N THR A 1124 -100.45 97.18 -17.86
CA THR A 1124 -101.60 97.63 -18.77
C THR A 1124 -102.50 98.82 -18.27
N GLY A 1125 -103.46 99.41 -19.04
CA GLY A 1125 -104.26 100.64 -18.67
C GLY A 1125 -105.81 100.66 -18.95
N PRO A 1126 -106.62 101.72 -18.62
CA PRO A 1126 -108.08 101.58 -18.28
C PRO A 1126 -109.20 102.21 -19.18
N MET A 1127 -110.28 101.45 -19.47
CA MET A 1127 -111.72 101.88 -19.52
C MET A 1127 -112.69 100.67 -19.35
N VAL A 1128 -113.96 100.95 -19.02
CA VAL A 1128 -115.11 100.08 -18.60
C VAL A 1128 -115.79 99.29 -19.76
N PRO A 1129 -116.51 98.16 -19.51
CA PRO A 1129 -116.37 96.90 -20.30
C PRO A 1129 -117.71 96.35 -20.87
N PRO A 1130 -117.91 95.03 -21.11
CA PRO A 1130 -117.16 94.08 -21.95
C PRO A 1130 -118.06 93.34 -22.98
N VAL A 1131 -117.59 93.08 -24.20
CA VAL A 1131 -118.12 91.96 -25.02
C VAL A 1131 -116.99 91.28 -25.79
N ASP A 1132 -116.67 90.06 -25.33
CA ASP A 1132 -116.13 88.90 -26.05
C ASP A 1132 -115.10 89.14 -27.18
N PRO A 1133 -113.79 89.09 -26.88
CA PRO A 1133 -112.74 89.10 -27.87
C PRO A 1133 -112.63 87.74 -28.59
N VAL A 1134 -112.38 87.79 -29.89
CA VAL A 1134 -112.06 86.61 -30.71
C VAL A 1134 -110.58 86.27 -30.57
N ASP A 1135 -110.29 85.05 -30.12
CA ASP A 1135 -109.09 84.27 -30.46
C ASP A 1135 -109.25 82.84 -29.90
N PRO A 1136 -108.48 81.82 -30.34
CA PRO A 1136 -107.59 81.76 -31.51
C PRO A 1136 -107.98 80.59 -32.45
N PRO A 1137 -107.13 80.24 -33.43
CA PRO A 1137 -106.50 78.93 -33.28
C PRO A 1137 -104.98 78.89 -33.55
N VAL A 1138 -104.29 78.48 -32.50
CA VAL A 1138 -103.06 77.67 -32.44
C VAL A 1138 -102.73 76.82 -33.69
N LYS A 1139 -101.41 76.77 -34.03
CA LYS A 1139 -100.72 75.79 -34.93
C LYS A 1139 -101.06 75.83 -36.43
N PRO A 1140 -100.34 75.06 -37.30
CA PRO A 1140 -98.99 74.46 -37.24
C PRO A 1140 -98.14 75.07 -38.42
N PRO A 1141 -97.17 74.42 -39.11
CA PRO A 1141 -96.37 73.20 -38.90
C PRO A 1141 -94.83 73.47 -38.86
N VAL A 1142 -94.02 72.68 -38.15
CA VAL A 1142 -93.36 71.46 -38.67
C VAL A 1142 -92.83 71.57 -40.10
N LYS A 1143 -91.50 71.70 -40.26
CA LYS A 1143 -90.80 70.95 -41.31
C LYS A 1143 -89.35 70.59 -40.90
N PRO A 1144 -88.99 69.29 -40.84
CA PRO A 1144 -87.61 68.79 -40.83
C PRO A 1144 -87.20 68.45 -42.28
N PRO A 1145 -86.25 67.53 -42.55
CA PRO A 1145 -84.99 67.15 -41.86
C PRO A 1145 -83.81 67.68 -42.71
N VAL A 1146 -82.73 66.89 -42.91
CA VAL A 1146 -81.68 67.06 -43.97
C VAL A 1146 -80.66 68.18 -43.61
N ASP A 1147 -79.33 67.98 -43.62
CA ASP A 1147 -78.48 66.88 -44.14
C ASP A 1147 -77.12 66.74 -43.37
N PRO A 1148 -76.29 65.71 -43.68
CA PRO A 1148 -74.99 65.44 -43.05
C PRO A 1148 -73.80 66.04 -43.86
N VAL A 1149 -72.69 65.27 -43.98
CA VAL A 1149 -71.54 65.43 -44.89
C VAL A 1149 -70.31 66.16 -44.29
N ASP A 1150 -69.41 65.35 -43.69
CA ASP A 1150 -67.95 65.29 -43.98
C ASP A 1150 -67.05 66.53 -43.69
N PRO A 1151 -65.70 66.48 -43.91
CA PRO A 1151 -64.75 65.34 -43.88
C PRO A 1151 -63.36 65.67 -43.24
N VAL A 1152 -62.41 64.72 -43.39
CA VAL A 1152 -61.02 64.95 -43.87
C VAL A 1152 -59.84 65.25 -42.89
N LYS A 1153 -58.74 64.56 -43.25
CA LYS A 1153 -57.29 64.57 -42.88
C LYS A 1153 -56.60 65.91 -43.34
N PRO A 1154 -55.26 66.10 -43.52
CA PRO A 1154 -54.02 65.45 -43.03
C PRO A 1154 -52.98 66.52 -42.49
N PRO A 1155 -51.63 66.53 -42.77
CA PRO A 1155 -50.50 65.71 -42.24
C PRO A 1155 -49.24 66.51 -41.70
N VAL A 1156 -48.12 65.79 -41.39
CA VAL A 1156 -46.66 66.21 -41.30
C VAL A 1156 -46.21 66.84 -39.94
N ASP A 1157 -45.27 66.33 -39.11
CA ASP A 1157 -43.77 66.06 -39.19
C ASP A 1157 -42.89 67.35 -39.11
N PRO A 1158 -41.58 67.42 -38.68
CA PRO A 1158 -40.57 66.34 -38.44
C PRO A 1158 -39.47 66.53 -37.32
N THR A 1159 -38.46 65.63 -37.32
CA THR A 1159 -37.00 65.72 -36.90
C THR A 1159 -36.47 65.36 -35.48
N ASP A 1160 -35.88 64.14 -35.34
CA ASP A 1160 -34.45 63.72 -35.14
C ASP A 1160 -33.43 64.50 -34.22
N PRO A 1161 -32.29 63.91 -33.72
CA PRO A 1161 -31.43 62.87 -34.36
C PRO A 1161 -30.72 61.73 -33.51
N VAL A 1162 -30.42 60.57 -34.15
CA VAL A 1162 -29.11 59.80 -34.28
C VAL A 1162 -28.16 59.66 -33.05
N ALA A 1163 -27.46 58.56 -32.66
CA ALA A 1163 -27.27 57.08 -32.94
C ALA A 1163 -26.26 56.51 -31.86
N PRO A 1164 -25.54 55.33 -31.91
CA PRO A 1164 -25.57 54.10 -32.75
C PRO A 1164 -25.54 52.70 -32.00
N LYS A 1165 -25.49 51.59 -32.78
CA LYS A 1165 -25.51 50.11 -32.50
C LYS A 1165 -24.09 49.49 -32.24
N PRO A 1166 -23.79 48.15 -32.15
CA PRO A 1166 -24.55 46.84 -32.21
C PRO A 1166 -24.11 45.78 -31.12
N PRO A 1167 -24.18 44.41 -31.27
CA PRO A 1167 -25.15 43.41 -31.81
C PRO A 1167 -25.72 42.42 -30.72
N VAL A 1168 -26.94 41.86 -30.76
CA VAL A 1168 -27.44 40.58 -31.39
C VAL A 1168 -26.68 39.27 -31.11
N GLN A 1169 -27.33 38.29 -30.44
CA GLN A 1169 -27.31 36.83 -30.73
C GLN A 1169 -28.62 36.13 -30.23
N PRO A 1170 -28.98 34.90 -30.70
CA PRO A 1170 -30.38 34.59 -31.00
C PRO A 1170 -31.09 33.55 -30.11
N ARG A 1171 -32.43 33.54 -30.20
CA ARG A 1171 -33.32 32.51 -29.67
C ARG A 1171 -33.45 31.36 -30.68
N ALA A 1172 -33.26 30.11 -30.25
CA ALA A 1172 -33.43 28.92 -31.08
C ALA A 1172 -34.75 28.17 -30.77
N GLN A 1173 -35.20 27.34 -31.71
CA GLN A 1173 -36.51 26.68 -31.73
C GLN A 1173 -36.51 25.32 -31.00
N ASP A 1174 -37.70 24.85 -30.63
CA ASP A 1174 -37.94 23.44 -30.31
C ASP A 1174 -37.56 22.53 -31.49
N VAL A 1175 -36.86 21.43 -31.21
CA VAL A 1175 -36.58 20.37 -32.19
C VAL A 1175 -36.98 19.03 -31.60
N SER A 1176 -37.95 18.37 -32.24
CA SER A 1176 -38.35 16.99 -31.92
C SER A 1176 -37.23 16.02 -32.30
N ILE A 1177 -36.69 15.28 -31.32
CA ILE A 1177 -35.62 14.30 -31.58
C ILE A 1177 -36.23 12.99 -32.10
N ASN A 1178 -36.39 12.88 -33.42
CA ASN A 1178 -36.47 11.60 -34.12
C ASN A 1178 -35.08 11.26 -34.68
N ALA A 1179 -34.30 10.48 -33.95
CA ALA A 1179 -33.04 9.94 -34.45
C ALA A 1179 -33.30 8.69 -35.32
N GLN A 1180 -33.48 8.88 -36.63
CA GLN A 1180 -33.16 7.82 -37.59
C GLN A 1180 -31.63 7.69 -37.66
N ALA A 1181 -31.13 6.46 -37.70
CA ALA A 1181 -29.71 6.21 -37.85
C ALA A 1181 -29.20 6.71 -39.23
N PRO A 1182 -28.06 7.42 -39.31
CA PRO A 1182 -27.31 7.51 -40.56
C PRO A 1182 -26.84 6.11 -40.99
N GLY A 1183 -26.70 5.90 -42.29
CA GLY A 1183 -26.77 4.56 -42.89
C GLY A 1183 -25.61 3.60 -42.58
N ASN A 1184 -25.94 2.30 -42.64
CA ASN A 1184 -25.03 1.15 -42.80
C ASN A 1184 -24.01 0.80 -41.70
N GLU A 1185 -24.09 1.37 -40.50
CA GLU A 1185 -23.16 1.03 -39.41
C GLU A 1185 -23.80 0.21 -38.27
N ARG A 1186 -22.99 -0.69 -37.66
CA ARG A 1186 -23.28 -1.31 -36.36
C ARG A 1186 -22.08 -1.15 -35.45
N CYS A 1187 -22.21 -0.25 -34.48
CA CYS A 1187 -21.40 -0.23 -33.27
C CYS A 1187 -22.14 -1.03 -32.18
N THR A 1188 -21.44 -1.91 -31.47
CA THR A 1188 -21.98 -2.62 -30.30
C THR A 1188 -21.25 -2.14 -29.06
N ALA A 1189 -22.00 -1.79 -28.01
CA ALA A 1189 -21.47 -1.45 -26.70
C ALA A 1189 -21.41 -2.70 -25.80
N LEU A 1190 -20.29 -2.91 -25.13
CA LEU A 1190 -20.12 -3.93 -24.09
C LEU A 1190 -20.03 -3.26 -22.72
N GLU A 1191 -20.94 -3.62 -21.81
CA GLU A 1191 -20.78 -3.32 -20.38
C GLU A 1191 -19.75 -4.29 -19.78
N SER A 1192 -18.86 -3.77 -18.93
CA SER A 1192 -17.99 -4.62 -18.11
C SER A 1192 -18.86 -5.46 -17.14
N PRO A 1193 -18.56 -6.75 -16.92
CA PRO A 1193 -19.39 -7.64 -16.08
C PRO A 1193 -19.46 -7.25 -14.59
N SER A 1194 -18.76 -6.20 -14.16
CA SER A 1194 -18.75 -5.70 -12.77
C SER A 1194 -19.96 -4.83 -12.39
N ALA A 1195 -20.85 -4.48 -13.33
CA ALA A 1195 -21.96 -3.55 -13.09
C ALA A 1195 -23.32 -4.25 -12.94
N VAL A 1196 -23.69 -4.62 -11.72
CA VAL A 1196 -25.08 -5.01 -11.39
C VAL A 1196 -25.93 -3.76 -11.11
N ILE A 1197 -27.15 -3.79 -11.64
CA ILE A 1197 -28.18 -2.73 -11.69
C ILE A 1197 -28.33 -1.93 -10.38
N ALA A 1198 -28.29 -0.60 -10.47
CA ALA A 1198 -28.75 0.32 -9.43
C ALA A 1198 -29.66 1.42 -10.02
N ASN A 1199 -30.93 1.45 -9.59
CA ASN A 1199 -31.97 2.36 -10.09
C ASN A 1199 -32.21 3.54 -9.14
N TYR A 1200 -31.57 4.71 -9.32
CA TYR A 1200 -32.02 5.96 -8.69
C TYR A 1200 -31.89 7.21 -9.58
N SER A 1201 -32.57 8.29 -9.20
CA SER A 1201 -32.74 9.57 -9.93
C SER A 1201 -31.60 10.57 -9.66
N VAL A 1202 -31.56 11.67 -10.42
CA VAL A 1202 -30.40 12.58 -10.50
C VAL A 1202 -30.79 14.03 -10.23
N THR A 1203 -30.04 14.71 -9.35
CA THR A 1203 -29.70 16.16 -9.39
C THR A 1203 -28.69 16.49 -8.27
N PRO A 1204 -27.76 17.45 -8.47
CA PRO A 1204 -26.85 17.59 -9.60
C PRO A 1204 -25.36 17.62 -9.17
N ALA A 1205 -24.45 17.63 -10.17
CA ALA A 1205 -23.02 17.96 -10.04
C ALA A 1205 -22.08 16.94 -9.33
N VAL A 1206 -21.98 15.72 -9.85
CA VAL A 1206 -20.71 14.96 -9.85
C VAL A 1206 -20.40 14.52 -11.27
N ALA A 1207 -19.30 15.01 -11.86
CA ALA A 1207 -18.78 14.44 -13.09
C ALA A 1207 -18.16 13.07 -12.78
N ARG A 1208 -18.75 11.99 -13.29
CA ARG A 1208 -18.20 10.63 -13.20
C ARG A 1208 -17.79 10.14 -14.58
N THR A 1209 -16.56 9.67 -14.69
CA THR A 1209 -16.03 9.07 -15.91
C THR A 1209 -16.47 7.61 -15.98
N TYR A 1210 -17.15 7.22 -17.08
CA TYR A 1210 -17.54 5.84 -17.34
C TYR A 1210 -16.76 5.31 -18.55
N THR A 1211 -16.13 4.15 -18.42
CA THR A 1211 -15.41 3.50 -19.53
C THR A 1211 -16.33 2.50 -20.23
N VAL A 1212 -16.81 2.85 -21.42
CA VAL A 1212 -17.61 1.96 -22.29
C VAL A 1212 -16.74 1.53 -23.48
N GLN A 1213 -16.62 0.23 -23.72
CA GLN A 1213 -15.94 -0.27 -24.92
C GLN A 1213 -16.93 -0.41 -26.08
N LEU A 1214 -16.68 0.32 -27.17
CA LEU A 1214 -17.47 0.28 -28.40
C LEU A 1214 -16.69 -0.50 -29.47
N ILE A 1215 -17.32 -1.52 -30.04
CA ILE A 1215 -16.77 -2.27 -31.18
C ILE A 1215 -17.62 -1.97 -32.42
N CYS A 1216 -17.06 -1.19 -33.33
CA CYS A 1216 -17.67 -0.85 -34.62
C CYS A 1216 -17.00 -1.63 -35.75
N LYS A 1217 -17.77 -2.17 -36.70
CA LYS A 1217 -17.26 -2.87 -37.89
C LYS A 1217 -17.88 -2.31 -39.18
N PRO A 1218 -17.11 -2.16 -40.27
CA PRO A 1218 -17.65 -1.76 -41.58
C PRO A 1218 -18.61 -2.81 -42.15
N ARG A 1219 -19.53 -2.38 -43.03
CA ARG A 1219 -20.41 -3.29 -43.77
C ARG A 1219 -20.76 -2.74 -45.16
N ALA A 1220 -20.21 -3.36 -46.20
CA ALA A 1220 -20.59 -3.10 -47.58
C ALA A 1220 -21.99 -3.66 -47.89
N TYR A 1221 -22.83 -2.87 -48.58
CA TYR A 1221 -24.03 -3.36 -49.28
C TYR A 1221 -24.40 -2.38 -50.40
N GLY A 1222 -24.28 -2.83 -51.66
CA GLY A 1222 -24.46 -1.99 -52.85
C GLY A 1222 -23.26 -1.08 -53.15
N ASP A 1223 -23.31 -0.39 -54.29
CA ASP A 1223 -22.16 0.25 -54.97
C ASP A 1223 -21.63 1.55 -54.32
N LYS A 1224 -21.54 1.60 -52.99
CA LYS A 1224 -20.92 2.71 -52.24
C LYS A 1224 -19.74 2.20 -51.42
N GLN A 1225 -18.65 2.95 -51.50
CA GLN A 1225 -17.36 2.63 -50.86
C GLN A 1225 -17.49 2.44 -49.34
N ASP A 1226 -16.86 1.40 -48.80
CA ASP A 1226 -16.67 1.24 -47.35
C ASP A 1226 -15.93 2.46 -46.79
N ARG A 1227 -16.55 3.15 -45.83
CA ARG A 1227 -15.90 4.15 -44.99
C ARG A 1227 -15.65 3.52 -43.62
N LEU A 1228 -14.43 3.68 -43.10
CA LEU A 1228 -14.16 3.41 -41.68
C LEU A 1228 -14.88 4.49 -40.86
N PRO A 1229 -15.68 4.13 -39.83
CA PRO A 1229 -16.39 5.11 -39.02
C PRO A 1229 -15.37 6.02 -38.33
N ASP A 1230 -15.58 7.33 -38.43
CA ASP A 1230 -14.70 8.31 -37.80
C ASP A 1230 -15.14 8.62 -36.36
N VAL A 1231 -14.32 9.39 -35.64
CA VAL A 1231 -14.56 9.68 -34.22
C VAL A 1231 -15.89 10.43 -34.00
N SER A 1232 -16.36 11.20 -34.98
CA SER A 1232 -17.66 11.87 -34.95
C SER A 1232 -18.81 10.88 -35.08
N ASP A 1233 -18.68 9.86 -35.92
CA ASP A 1233 -19.69 8.81 -36.10
C ASP A 1233 -19.86 8.01 -34.79
N VAL A 1234 -18.74 7.61 -34.17
CA VAL A 1234 -18.70 6.89 -32.89
C VAL A 1234 -19.25 7.74 -31.73
N LEU A 1235 -18.89 9.03 -31.65
CA LEU A 1235 -19.42 9.95 -30.64
C LEU A 1235 -20.93 10.22 -30.82
N THR A 1236 -21.39 10.33 -32.07
CA THR A 1236 -22.82 10.53 -32.37
C THR A 1236 -23.64 9.33 -31.92
N TYR A 1237 -23.15 8.11 -32.19
CA TYR A 1237 -23.78 6.88 -31.70
C TYR A 1237 -23.78 6.79 -30.16
N ALA A 1238 -22.64 7.08 -29.51
CA ALA A 1238 -22.52 7.08 -28.06
C ALA A 1238 -23.46 8.09 -27.38
N ASN A 1239 -23.56 9.31 -27.92
CA ASN A 1239 -24.47 10.33 -27.42
C ASN A 1239 -25.96 9.96 -27.64
N GLY A 1240 -26.28 9.26 -28.74
CA GLY A 1240 -27.64 8.74 -28.99
C GLY A 1240 -28.10 7.67 -28.00
N LEU A 1241 -27.16 7.02 -27.29
CA LEU A 1241 -27.46 6.09 -26.20
C LEU A 1241 -27.60 6.79 -24.84
N LEU A 1242 -27.27 8.09 -24.74
CA LEU A 1242 -27.40 8.85 -23.50
C LEU A 1242 -28.79 9.50 -23.41
N LYS A 1243 -29.62 9.03 -22.47
CA LYS A 1243 -30.98 9.57 -22.24
C LYS A 1243 -31.25 9.72 -20.75
N ASP A 1244 -31.81 10.87 -20.36
CA ASP A 1244 -32.14 11.21 -18.96
C ASP A 1244 -30.95 11.05 -18.00
N GLY A 1245 -29.74 11.40 -18.47
CA GLY A 1245 -28.49 11.29 -17.73
C GLY A 1245 -27.93 9.86 -17.58
N LYS A 1246 -28.50 8.87 -18.28
CA LYS A 1246 -28.10 7.46 -18.21
C LYS A 1246 -27.80 6.90 -19.60
N PHE A 1247 -26.85 5.96 -19.67
CA PHE A 1247 -26.59 5.21 -20.90
C PHE A 1247 -27.62 4.08 -21.03
N GLN A 1248 -28.48 4.12 -22.04
CA GLN A 1248 -29.51 3.10 -22.30
C GLN A 1248 -29.07 2.21 -23.46
N ILE A 1249 -28.43 1.08 -23.14
CA ILE A 1249 -28.09 0.06 -24.14
C ILE A 1249 -29.33 -0.82 -24.39
N PRO A 1250 -29.83 -0.91 -25.64
CA PRO A 1250 -30.98 -1.75 -25.96
C PRO A 1250 -30.69 -3.23 -25.70
N ASP A 1251 -31.62 -3.96 -25.07
CA ASP A 1251 -31.40 -5.34 -24.61
C ASP A 1251 -31.02 -6.33 -25.71
N TRP A 1252 -31.39 -6.06 -26.98
CA TRP A 1252 -30.99 -6.87 -28.13
C TRP A 1252 -29.49 -6.82 -28.46
N ASN A 1253 -28.71 -5.97 -27.80
CA ASN A 1253 -27.24 -5.92 -27.88
C ASN A 1253 -26.51 -6.55 -26.67
N ARG A 1254 -27.20 -6.98 -25.60
CA ARG A 1254 -26.54 -7.53 -24.39
C ARG A 1254 -25.89 -8.92 -24.58
N ASN A 1255 -26.25 -9.65 -25.63
CA ASN A 1255 -25.90 -11.08 -25.79
C ASN A 1255 -24.92 -11.36 -26.96
N VAL A 1256 -23.68 -10.87 -26.88
CA VAL A 1256 -22.57 -11.44 -27.66
C VAL A 1256 -21.25 -11.45 -26.85
N ILE A 1257 -20.97 -12.56 -26.19
CA ILE A 1257 -19.73 -13.36 -26.28
C ILE A 1257 -20.01 -14.73 -25.61
N PRO A 1258 -19.57 -15.88 -26.16
CA PRO A 1258 -19.94 -17.20 -25.62
C PRO A 1258 -19.24 -17.57 -24.31
N ARG A 1259 -19.83 -18.50 -23.53
CA ARG A 1259 -19.24 -19.07 -22.30
C ARG A 1259 -18.03 -20.00 -22.53
N HIS A 1260 -17.58 -20.19 -23.76
CA HIS A 1260 -16.37 -20.95 -24.09
C HIS A 1260 -15.52 -20.18 -25.10
N VAL A 1261 -14.23 -20.07 -24.80
CA VAL A 1261 -13.19 -19.60 -25.73
C VAL A 1261 -12.36 -20.82 -26.10
N GLU A 1262 -12.68 -21.45 -27.22
CA GLU A 1262 -11.73 -22.33 -27.89
C GLU A 1262 -10.64 -21.48 -28.57
N GLN A 1263 -9.42 -22.03 -28.66
CA GLN A 1263 -8.29 -21.32 -29.27
C GLN A 1263 -8.51 -21.10 -30.77
N PRO A 1264 -8.20 -19.92 -31.33
CA PRO A 1264 -8.14 -19.75 -32.78
C PRO A 1264 -6.89 -20.46 -33.32
N GLU A 1265 -7.10 -21.50 -34.13
CA GLU A 1265 -6.05 -21.93 -35.07
C GLU A 1265 -5.82 -20.81 -36.09
N LYS A 1266 -4.55 -20.39 -36.24
CA LYS A 1266 -4.00 -19.49 -37.27
C LYS A 1266 -4.43 -18.01 -37.21
N GLY A 1267 -3.51 -17.21 -36.66
CA GLY A 1267 -2.92 -16.08 -37.40
C GLY A 1267 -3.77 -14.81 -37.57
N GLY A 1268 -3.82 -14.00 -36.52
CA GLY A 1268 -4.23 -12.59 -36.54
C GLY A 1268 -3.69 -11.91 -35.27
N LYS A 1269 -3.21 -10.67 -35.37
CA LYS A 1269 -2.65 -9.91 -34.24
C LYS A 1269 -3.73 -9.47 -33.25
#